data_AF-A0A3A0G6X4-F1
#
_entry.id   AF-A0A3A0G6X4-F1
#
_cell.length_a   1.000
_cell.length_b   1.000
_cell.length_c   1.000
_cell.angle_alpha   90.00
_cell.angle_beta   90.00
_cell.angle_gamma   90.00
#
_symmetry.space_group_name_H-M   'P 1'
#
loop_
_entity.id
_entity.type
_entity.pdbx_description
1 polymer ?
#
loop_
_entity_poly.entity_id
_entity_poly.type
_entity_poly.pdbx_seq_one_letter_code
_entity_poly.pdbx_strand_id
1 'polypeptide(L)'
;MTPLPRAASARPHRRRPLGPLALVLAVLAAGPGVPRPVAAQPGARLHVTLEANAVTLRGADPEPDLLEVVRAGGVVAVGFPRASRPGEVDYAIGGWRTEPARVVAGDVVRLAGAVPAVAATAPDLRADIDAAAGRIVGIGPAGAELQVRAKYHDVGGAVRAFDAPVLADPGDGRFAVDLPGAGAVPGDRGDVAWVDAGGHAFHAPFAVFQGRITLGEARVAFDAAPGLAGHVAHTRAGSAAGQARPLRAGGSANTARPSETVAPLDAPAAAGDLVAVTLDHPLVGRGRTHTAQVPTLALQLVPQNDTAIGRAPPGAAVTVTVRGPGGAEHTRRTVAAADGGVAVDFVGVADLDRGWRGALTVEVGDGWAVTTEALVGLVHVEADVGVVWGDVHPGAAVTVSAHDARGAEVQRWDTTANDSGRFGVDLVVQGGRIQAEVLDLTPGMAIGIDLDHARDPQLIEIPVVAAQPDIDRESVAGAAPPGYRIVAEAMEGTRVVARTAEVVVGVDGRFEASLAGTYDVEPGAYGRLTASRPDGHQLSLTWAAVDTRLDLDAGVLWVNAATNRTGTARLRSRDGVERAAAALATRRQTTGSRRVTAVEPFRDRFGRAIVPAPGDTVDGMIGDARFTFGVPRLEAAVHVGDDRVAGSTDAPAGTAVRLDATDAASGARAVRAGVVATGGAFAFDLAQPPAGEPAFDLRHNAQVTLRLDRRAERFSRRVAVPGLVLDLGRARLTGALAPDATATVTWRRAGQPLVGVAIRADAAGGFAVDLRHPDGRRFDLQPADTIAVDGPGLTPAGGIAMAVPTLELAFDRAANALHGRIGRRPGDRFRLETKRLQPLPGTLAGGRWDDKLTWLDGGRFTIDFDAHPVVQPLTGETQAFAAVTGAVATGTLDDPDGQRAVLTRVLPMLHLQHDGGAACGQADPDAAVDLRLVDPAGRTVAHARTQAAPDGRFQVRWADAGGDARLREGLRLEGDLGGDAVSLEVPPMRVAVDWSAFSLVLHGLPRHTYRVRYPALWDCWGEATDALRALDAVYVATGDHETNADGMLQEDLGPLFEQGAAPAQGIEVETLAPGLHRLYTFAFPLQVEVHLGTAAVAGRASPGHAITGQMARGGAPRARGAAAADSDGGFMLRLVPEGAAPPAIAAGDVLTVATAGDAVRLEVPPLDFDFSADTGVVGAAAPNAAVVLTFRLADGRALTTAAPGDARGRFAFTPADLPPREAWTLADVRSVRAAYGFARHHRVVRDTRDGAAPAPPPDGGRAVYLPCAVWGRVSR
;
A
#
# COMPACT_ATOMS: atom_id res chain seq x y z
N MET A 1 -34.85 -58.84 8.85
CA MET A 1 -34.44 -60.22 8.52
C MET A 1 -32.94 -60.23 8.33
N THR A 2 -32.21 -60.83 9.27
CA THR A 2 -30.78 -61.16 9.18
C THR A 2 -30.55 -62.20 8.07
N PRO A 3 -29.37 -62.22 7.40
CA PRO A 3 -28.25 -62.99 7.97
C PRO A 3 -26.83 -62.43 7.72
N LEU A 4 -25.98 -62.62 8.74
CA LEU A 4 -24.52 -62.85 8.68
C LEU A 4 -24.26 -64.37 8.42
N PRO A 5 -23.03 -64.94 8.36
CA PRO A 5 -21.69 -64.48 7.92
C PRO A 5 -20.88 -65.56 7.11
N ARG A 6 -19.67 -65.22 6.60
CA ARG A 6 -18.45 -66.08 6.44
C ARG A 6 -17.30 -65.21 5.88
N ALA A 7 -16.26 -64.84 6.64
CA ALA A 7 -14.98 -65.53 6.91
C ALA A 7 -14.16 -65.85 5.63
N ALA A 8 -12.83 -65.69 5.49
CA ALA A 8 -11.72 -65.01 6.16
C ALA A 8 -10.46 -65.35 5.32
N SER A 9 -9.53 -64.42 5.04
CA SER A 9 -8.09 -64.76 4.90
C SER A 9 -7.16 -63.54 5.01
N ALA A 10 -6.12 -63.76 5.83
CA ALA A 10 -4.90 -62.98 6.09
C ALA A 10 -4.05 -62.75 4.80
N ARG A 11 -3.11 -61.80 4.62
CA ARG A 11 -2.09 -61.13 5.48
C ARG A 11 -1.45 -59.95 4.65
N PRO A 12 -0.37 -59.23 5.07
CA PRO A 12 -0.28 -57.76 4.97
C PRO A 12 0.61 -57.24 3.81
N HIS A 13 0.25 -56.10 3.22
CA HIS A 13 1.20 -55.29 2.46
C HIS A 13 1.42 -53.94 3.14
N ARG A 14 2.65 -53.74 3.64
CA ARG A 14 3.21 -52.44 3.98
C ARG A 14 3.10 -51.50 2.77
N ARG A 15 2.25 -50.47 2.84
CA ARG A 15 2.35 -49.32 1.95
C ARG A 15 3.35 -48.33 2.56
N ARG A 16 4.48 -48.14 1.87
CA ARG A 16 5.31 -46.93 2.02
C ARG A 16 4.51 -45.74 1.48
N PRO A 17 4.60 -44.53 2.08
CA PRO A 17 4.11 -43.33 1.44
C PRO A 17 4.95 -43.04 0.19
N LEU A 18 4.30 -42.98 -0.97
CA LEU A 18 4.87 -42.34 -2.16
C LEU A 18 4.75 -40.83 -1.90
N GLY A 19 5.90 -40.16 -1.77
CA GLY A 19 6.00 -38.72 -1.67
C GLY A 19 5.64 -38.01 -3.00
N PRO A 20 5.31 -36.72 -2.95
CA PRO A 20 4.59 -35.98 -4.00
C PRO A 20 5.44 -35.56 -5.23
N LEU A 21 6.52 -36.28 -5.56
CA LEU A 21 7.58 -35.74 -6.42
C LEU A 21 7.60 -36.18 -7.89
N ALA A 22 6.54 -36.80 -8.39
CA ALA A 22 6.52 -37.35 -9.76
C ALA A 22 5.57 -36.65 -10.76
N LEU A 23 4.82 -35.61 -10.36
CA LEU A 23 3.78 -35.01 -11.23
C LEU A 23 4.06 -33.56 -11.70
N VAL A 24 5.28 -33.05 -11.52
CA VAL A 24 5.64 -31.65 -11.85
C VAL A 24 6.23 -31.47 -13.26
N LEU A 25 6.57 -32.55 -13.97
CA LEU A 25 7.37 -32.46 -15.21
C LEU A 25 6.59 -32.56 -16.54
N ALA A 26 5.25 -32.62 -16.54
CA ALA A 26 4.48 -32.91 -17.76
C ALA A 26 3.59 -31.77 -18.32
N VAL A 27 3.46 -30.58 -17.69
CA VAL A 27 2.45 -29.58 -18.11
C VAL A 27 3.03 -28.28 -18.70
N LEU A 28 4.35 -28.13 -18.83
CA LEU A 28 4.98 -26.89 -19.37
C LEU A 28 5.12 -26.81 -20.90
N ALA A 29 4.32 -27.54 -21.69
CA ALA A 29 4.41 -27.48 -23.15
C ALA A 29 3.03 -27.53 -23.83
N ALA A 30 2.29 -26.39 -23.86
CA ALA A 30 1.48 -25.91 -25.00
C ALA A 30 0.52 -24.76 -24.61
N GLY A 31 0.57 -23.61 -25.33
CA GLY A 31 -0.55 -22.66 -25.46
C GLY A 31 -0.27 -21.18 -25.10
N PRO A 32 -0.76 -20.18 -25.85
CA PRO A 32 -0.10 -18.88 -25.99
C PRO A 32 -0.64 -17.82 -25.01
N GLY A 33 0.28 -17.32 -24.17
CA GLY A 33 0.08 -16.24 -23.20
C GLY A 33 1.26 -16.07 -22.23
N VAL A 34 2.31 -16.87 -22.38
CA VAL A 34 3.60 -16.74 -21.69
C VAL A 34 4.16 -15.32 -21.95
N PRO A 35 4.87 -14.67 -21.00
CA PRO A 35 5.87 -13.69 -21.39
C PRO A 35 6.64 -14.29 -22.57
N ARG A 36 6.76 -13.57 -23.69
CA ARG A 36 7.41 -14.14 -24.88
C ARG A 36 8.70 -14.79 -24.39
N PRO A 37 8.96 -16.09 -24.65
CA PRO A 37 10.24 -16.67 -24.29
C PRO A 37 11.29 -15.71 -24.82
N VAL A 38 12.02 -15.08 -23.90
CA VAL A 38 13.08 -14.17 -24.29
C VAL A 38 14.02 -15.07 -25.05
N ALA A 39 14.13 -14.81 -26.36
CA ALA A 39 15.10 -15.51 -27.16
C ALA A 39 16.45 -15.11 -26.57
N ALA A 40 17.00 -15.97 -25.72
CA ALA A 40 18.38 -15.84 -25.31
C ALA A 40 19.15 -15.79 -26.63
N GLN A 41 19.87 -14.69 -26.88
CA GLN A 41 20.60 -14.58 -28.12
C GLN A 41 21.50 -15.82 -28.24
N PRO A 42 21.64 -16.42 -29.44
CA PRO A 42 22.58 -17.50 -29.64
C PRO A 42 23.96 -17.08 -29.10
N GLY A 43 24.38 -17.69 -27.99
CA GLY A 43 25.60 -17.30 -27.27
C GLY A 43 25.41 -16.65 -25.90
N ALA A 44 24.21 -16.62 -25.33
CA ALA A 44 24.02 -16.24 -23.93
C ALA A 44 24.83 -17.16 -23.00
N ARG A 45 25.64 -16.58 -22.11
CA ARG A 45 26.56 -17.32 -21.23
C ARG A 45 26.35 -16.93 -19.77
N LEU A 46 26.24 -17.94 -18.92
CA LEU A 46 26.28 -17.77 -17.47
C LEU A 46 27.72 -17.53 -17.03
N HIS A 47 27.91 -16.50 -16.21
CA HIS A 47 29.10 -16.24 -15.42
C HIS A 47 28.74 -16.49 -13.96
N VAL A 48 29.13 -17.64 -13.44
CA VAL A 48 28.79 -18.11 -12.09
C VAL A 48 30.00 -17.93 -11.18
N THR A 49 29.84 -17.18 -10.10
CA THR A 49 30.86 -17.10 -9.04
C THR A 49 30.51 -18.10 -7.94
N LEU A 50 31.35 -19.10 -7.74
CA LEU A 50 31.10 -20.17 -6.76
C LEU A 50 31.27 -19.66 -5.33
N GLU A 51 30.49 -20.23 -4.42
CA GLU A 51 30.40 -19.84 -3.00
C GLU A 51 29.93 -18.38 -2.77
N ALA A 52 29.45 -17.72 -3.83
CA ALA A 52 28.83 -16.39 -3.79
C ALA A 52 27.32 -16.47 -4.06
N ASN A 53 26.62 -15.37 -3.82
CA ASN A 53 25.20 -15.20 -4.05
C ASN A 53 24.88 -14.43 -5.35
N ALA A 54 25.72 -14.57 -6.38
CA ALA A 54 25.49 -13.90 -7.66
C ALA A 54 25.82 -14.74 -8.89
N VAL A 55 25.05 -14.46 -9.93
CA VAL A 55 25.24 -14.97 -11.28
C VAL A 55 25.04 -13.82 -12.24
N THR A 56 25.97 -13.63 -13.17
CA THR A 56 25.84 -12.65 -14.25
C THR A 56 25.49 -13.39 -15.53
N LEU A 57 24.48 -12.92 -16.26
CA LEU A 57 24.14 -13.40 -17.59
C LEU A 57 24.67 -12.41 -18.63
N ARG A 58 25.51 -12.87 -19.55
CA ARG A 58 26.03 -12.07 -20.67
C ARG A 58 25.34 -12.42 -21.98
N GLY A 59 25.08 -11.42 -22.80
CA GLY A 59 24.47 -11.59 -24.13
C GLY A 59 22.95 -11.74 -24.09
N ALA A 60 22.29 -11.15 -23.09
CA ALA A 60 20.83 -11.13 -22.97
C ALA A 60 20.29 -9.71 -23.16
N ASP A 61 19.06 -9.59 -23.69
CA ASP A 61 18.29 -8.36 -23.64
C ASP A 61 17.95 -7.99 -22.18
N PRO A 62 17.72 -6.71 -21.85
CA PRO A 62 17.61 -6.21 -20.47
C PRO A 62 16.38 -6.68 -19.67
N GLU A 63 15.52 -7.54 -20.22
CA GLU A 63 14.33 -8.08 -19.55
C GLU A 63 14.34 -9.63 -19.42
N PRO A 64 15.39 -10.27 -18.88
CA PRO A 64 15.28 -11.69 -18.58
C PRO A 64 14.50 -11.91 -17.27
N ASP A 65 13.75 -13.01 -17.19
CA ASP A 65 12.88 -13.36 -16.06
C ASP A 65 13.69 -13.78 -14.81
N LEU A 66 13.54 -15.03 -14.38
CA LEU A 66 13.91 -15.52 -13.06
C LEU A 66 15.10 -16.49 -13.17
N LEU A 67 16.13 -16.28 -12.35
CA LEU A 67 17.25 -17.22 -12.24
C LEU A 67 16.99 -18.21 -11.10
N GLU A 68 17.11 -19.51 -11.36
CA GLU A 68 16.94 -20.55 -10.34
C GLU A 68 18.26 -21.25 -10.05
N VAL A 69 18.52 -21.51 -8.78
CA VAL A 69 19.60 -22.40 -8.33
C VAL A 69 18.97 -23.69 -7.80
N VAL A 70 19.26 -24.80 -8.46
CA VAL A 70 18.68 -26.12 -8.16
C VAL A 70 19.73 -27.02 -7.51
N ARG A 71 19.46 -27.50 -6.31
CA ARG A 71 20.31 -28.44 -5.57
C ARG A 71 19.57 -29.74 -5.33
N ALA A 72 20.18 -30.86 -5.71
CA ALA A 72 19.59 -32.19 -5.57
C ALA A 72 18.14 -32.30 -6.12
N GLY A 73 17.85 -31.56 -7.20
CA GLY A 73 16.54 -31.54 -7.86
C GLY A 73 15.51 -30.55 -7.29
N GLY A 74 15.81 -29.83 -6.19
CA GLY A 74 14.94 -28.79 -5.63
C GLY A 74 15.51 -27.38 -5.83
N VAL A 75 14.65 -26.39 -6.09
CA VAL A 75 15.06 -24.96 -6.14
C VAL A 75 15.41 -24.51 -4.73
N VAL A 76 16.69 -24.23 -4.48
CA VAL A 76 17.18 -23.73 -3.18
C VAL A 76 17.25 -22.21 -3.11
N ALA A 77 17.27 -21.55 -4.28
CA ALA A 77 17.37 -20.12 -4.35
C ALA A 77 16.83 -19.55 -5.66
N VAL A 78 16.46 -18.28 -5.59
CA VAL A 78 15.93 -17.52 -6.72
C VAL A 78 16.70 -16.20 -6.83
N GLY A 79 17.13 -15.87 -8.04
CA GLY A 79 17.82 -14.64 -8.36
C GLY A 79 16.90 -13.65 -9.05
N PHE A 80 16.89 -12.41 -8.58
CA PHE A 80 16.17 -11.31 -9.22
C PHE A 80 17.13 -10.46 -10.06
N PRO A 81 16.74 -10.09 -11.29
CA PRO A 81 17.58 -9.30 -12.17
C PRO A 81 17.81 -7.90 -11.57
N ARG A 82 19.04 -7.42 -11.69
CA ARG A 82 19.43 -6.04 -11.41
C ARG A 82 19.94 -5.44 -12.70
N ALA A 83 19.47 -4.22 -13.00
CA ALA A 83 19.99 -3.46 -14.13
C ALA A 83 21.50 -3.27 -13.95
N SER A 84 22.27 -3.82 -14.88
CA SER A 84 23.72 -3.66 -14.92
C SER A 84 24.11 -2.82 -16.16
N ARG A 85 25.15 -3.21 -16.89
CA ARG A 85 25.57 -2.59 -18.15
C ARG A 85 24.74 -3.13 -19.32
N PRO A 86 24.62 -2.38 -20.44
CA PRO A 86 23.98 -2.89 -21.65
C PRO A 86 24.57 -4.25 -22.08
N GLY A 87 23.73 -5.28 -22.19
CA GLY A 87 24.11 -6.65 -22.56
C GLY A 87 24.55 -7.56 -21.40
N GLU A 88 24.51 -7.07 -20.16
CA GLU A 88 24.76 -7.85 -18.94
C GLU A 88 23.55 -7.73 -17.99
N VAL A 89 23.15 -8.83 -17.36
CA VAL A 89 22.16 -8.83 -16.28
C VAL A 89 22.73 -9.54 -15.07
N ASP A 90 22.83 -8.82 -13.96
CA ASP A 90 23.31 -9.36 -12.69
C ASP A 90 22.13 -9.88 -11.86
N TYR A 91 22.21 -11.11 -11.39
CA TYR A 91 21.22 -11.69 -10.50
C TYR A 91 21.76 -11.76 -9.08
N ALA A 92 21.06 -11.14 -8.14
CA ALA A 92 21.30 -11.34 -6.72
C ALA A 92 20.45 -12.51 -6.22
N ILE A 93 21.10 -13.60 -5.81
CA ILE A 93 20.45 -14.83 -5.37
C ILE A 93 20.04 -14.71 -3.90
N GLY A 94 18.74 -14.73 -3.63
CA GLY A 94 18.16 -14.75 -2.29
C GLY A 94 17.74 -16.16 -1.90
N GLY A 95 18.03 -16.57 -0.65
CA GLY A 95 17.40 -17.74 -0.05
C GLY A 95 15.98 -17.42 0.42
N TRP A 96 15.09 -18.42 0.41
CA TRP A 96 13.70 -18.31 0.86
C TRP A 96 13.53 -17.98 2.36
N ARG A 97 14.62 -18.04 3.13
CA ARG A 97 14.65 -17.89 4.60
C ARG A 97 15.88 -17.08 5.00
N THR A 98 15.84 -15.77 4.81
CA THR A 98 16.72 -14.72 5.38
C THR A 98 18.24 -14.81 5.18
N GLU A 99 18.82 -15.96 4.82
CA GLU A 99 20.24 -16.10 4.46
C GLU A 99 20.42 -16.08 2.94
N PRO A 100 21.40 -15.33 2.41
CA PRO A 100 21.71 -15.36 0.99
C PRO A 100 22.19 -16.76 0.59
N ALA A 101 21.45 -17.40 -0.32
CA ALA A 101 21.81 -18.71 -0.81
C ALA A 101 23.01 -18.64 -1.76
N ARG A 102 23.90 -19.62 -1.65
CA ARG A 102 25.17 -19.69 -2.39
C ARG A 102 25.10 -20.78 -3.44
N VAL A 103 25.76 -20.55 -4.58
CA VAL A 103 25.99 -21.58 -5.60
C VAL A 103 27.20 -22.42 -5.19
N VAL A 104 27.00 -23.69 -4.90
CA VAL A 104 28.07 -24.65 -4.53
C VAL A 104 28.24 -25.70 -5.61
N ALA A 105 29.33 -26.46 -5.55
CA ALA A 105 29.59 -27.56 -6.48
C ALA A 105 28.40 -28.54 -6.55
N GLY A 106 27.97 -28.88 -7.76
CA GLY A 106 26.82 -29.74 -8.04
C GLY A 106 25.47 -29.02 -8.16
N ASP A 107 25.38 -27.73 -7.83
CA ASP A 107 24.17 -26.94 -8.10
C ASP A 107 23.98 -26.73 -9.60
N VAL A 108 22.74 -26.74 -10.07
CA VAL A 108 22.39 -26.38 -11.45
C VAL A 108 21.83 -24.96 -11.45
N VAL A 109 22.53 -24.03 -12.09
CA VAL A 109 22.07 -22.66 -12.30
C VAL A 109 21.34 -22.61 -13.64
N ARG A 110 20.05 -22.27 -13.63
CA ARG A 110 19.24 -22.22 -14.85
C ARG A 110 18.43 -20.94 -14.94
N LEU A 111 18.32 -20.40 -16.15
CA LEU A 111 17.42 -19.29 -16.44
C LEU A 111 16.04 -19.85 -16.78
N ALA A 112 15.05 -19.62 -15.91
CA ALA A 112 13.69 -20.08 -16.15
C ALA A 112 13.08 -19.28 -17.33
N GLY A 113 12.48 -19.98 -18.30
CA GLY A 113 11.80 -19.37 -19.45
C GLY A 113 12.64 -19.15 -20.72
N ALA A 114 13.96 -19.38 -20.69
CA ALA A 114 14.83 -19.22 -21.86
C ALA A 114 14.67 -20.37 -22.89
N VAL A 115 14.64 -20.05 -24.18
CA VAL A 115 14.64 -21.02 -25.28
C VAL A 115 15.76 -20.69 -26.29
N PRO A 116 16.80 -21.54 -26.45
CA PRO A 116 17.05 -22.78 -25.70
C PRO A 116 17.34 -22.52 -24.21
N ALA A 117 17.09 -23.52 -23.37
CA ALA A 117 17.34 -23.42 -21.93
C ALA A 117 18.83 -23.15 -21.66
N VAL A 118 19.14 -22.04 -20.99
CA VAL A 118 20.48 -21.73 -20.52
C VAL A 118 20.62 -22.31 -19.12
N ALA A 119 21.39 -23.39 -18.99
CA ALA A 119 21.65 -24.05 -17.72
C ALA A 119 23.09 -24.53 -17.63
N ALA A 120 23.71 -24.39 -16.46
CA ALA A 120 25.08 -24.84 -16.22
C ALA A 120 25.16 -25.50 -14.83
N THR A 121 25.89 -26.61 -14.74
CA THR A 121 26.17 -27.29 -13.46
C THR A 121 27.45 -26.72 -12.88
N ALA A 122 27.37 -26.18 -11.66
CA ALA A 122 28.50 -25.70 -10.91
C ALA A 122 29.55 -26.82 -10.71
N PRO A 123 30.79 -26.67 -11.21
CA PRO A 123 31.85 -27.65 -11.01
C PRO A 123 32.35 -27.62 -9.57
N ASP A 124 33.13 -28.63 -9.17
CA ASP A 124 33.99 -28.51 -7.98
C ASP A 124 35.22 -27.70 -8.36
N LEU A 125 35.06 -26.38 -8.39
CA LEU A 125 36.12 -25.41 -8.64
C LEU A 125 36.31 -24.56 -7.39
N ARG A 126 37.50 -24.66 -6.79
CA ARG A 126 37.92 -23.95 -5.58
C ARG A 126 39.37 -23.52 -5.73
N ALA A 127 39.70 -22.35 -5.22
CA ALA A 127 41.05 -21.83 -5.27
C ALA A 127 41.38 -21.09 -3.98
N ASP A 128 42.66 -21.07 -3.64
CA ASP A 128 43.18 -20.34 -2.51
C ASP A 128 44.66 -20.01 -2.72
N ILE A 129 45.24 -19.24 -1.81
CA ILE A 129 46.63 -18.79 -1.86
C ILE A 129 47.41 -19.26 -0.64
N ASP A 130 48.40 -20.10 -0.88
CA ASP A 130 49.40 -20.49 0.12
C ASP A 130 50.46 -19.39 0.17
N ALA A 131 50.15 -18.33 0.93
CA ALA A 131 50.98 -17.14 1.03
C ALA A 131 52.42 -17.44 1.50
N ALA A 132 52.59 -18.46 2.35
CA ALA A 132 53.90 -18.88 2.86
C ALA A 132 54.77 -19.52 1.78
N ALA A 133 54.16 -20.31 0.88
CA ALA A 133 54.84 -20.89 -0.26
C ALA A 133 54.82 -20.00 -1.52
N GLY A 134 54.11 -18.87 -1.50
CA GLY A 134 53.99 -17.96 -2.63
C GLY A 134 53.27 -18.58 -3.84
N ARG A 135 52.30 -19.47 -3.62
CA ARG A 135 51.62 -20.22 -4.68
C ARG A 135 50.09 -20.17 -4.53
N ILE A 136 49.39 -20.21 -5.65
CA ILE A 136 47.94 -20.40 -5.72
C ILE A 136 47.69 -21.90 -5.83
N VAL A 137 46.82 -22.44 -5.00
CA VAL A 137 46.46 -23.87 -4.97
C VAL A 137 44.95 -24.03 -5.11
N GLY A 138 44.50 -25.14 -5.67
CA GLY A 138 43.06 -25.37 -5.78
C GLY A 138 42.69 -26.73 -6.33
N ILE A 139 41.39 -26.89 -6.57
CA ILE A 139 40.78 -28.04 -7.24
C ILE A 139 39.92 -27.47 -8.37
N GLY A 140 40.03 -28.04 -9.56
CA GLY A 140 39.11 -27.81 -10.68
C GLY A 140 38.66 -29.12 -11.30
N PRO A 141 37.86 -29.09 -12.37
CA PRO A 141 37.51 -30.31 -13.11
C PRO A 141 38.76 -31.07 -13.57
N ALA A 142 38.82 -32.37 -13.32
CA ALA A 142 39.99 -33.19 -13.60
C ALA A 142 40.42 -33.10 -15.07
N GLY A 143 41.70 -32.78 -15.32
CA GLY A 143 42.25 -32.61 -16.66
C GLY A 143 41.81 -31.34 -17.40
N ALA A 144 41.07 -30.43 -16.75
CA ALA A 144 40.67 -29.16 -17.37
C ALA A 144 41.82 -28.15 -17.33
N GLU A 145 41.91 -27.34 -18.39
CA GLU A 145 42.71 -26.12 -18.40
C GLU A 145 41.95 -25.02 -17.66
N LEU A 146 42.58 -24.45 -16.64
CA LEU A 146 42.05 -23.39 -15.79
C LEU A 146 42.84 -22.10 -16.06
N GLN A 147 42.16 -20.95 -16.01
CA GLN A 147 42.81 -19.65 -16.09
C GLN A 147 42.98 -19.06 -14.69
N VAL A 148 44.21 -18.87 -14.23
CA VAL A 148 44.51 -18.26 -12.93
C VAL A 148 44.84 -16.79 -13.14
N ARG A 149 44.03 -15.91 -12.54
CA ARG A 149 44.24 -14.46 -12.55
C ARG A 149 44.47 -13.96 -11.14
N ALA A 150 45.53 -13.22 -10.91
CA ALA A 150 45.81 -12.59 -9.62
C ALA A 150 46.27 -11.15 -9.79
N LYS A 151 45.93 -10.30 -8.81
CA LYS A 151 46.59 -9.04 -8.54
C LYS A 151 47.39 -9.22 -7.28
N TYR A 152 48.70 -9.06 -7.38
CA TYR A 152 49.63 -9.30 -6.28
C TYR A 152 50.67 -8.19 -6.19
N HIS A 153 51.21 -7.93 -5.01
CA HIS A 153 52.28 -6.94 -4.85
C HIS A 153 53.65 -7.59 -5.07
N ASP A 154 54.53 -6.94 -5.83
CA ASP A 154 55.92 -7.37 -5.97
C ASP A 154 56.78 -6.95 -4.75
N VAL A 155 58.06 -7.34 -4.74
CA VAL A 155 59.01 -7.02 -3.66
C VAL A 155 59.18 -5.50 -3.44
N GLY A 156 58.83 -4.68 -4.43
CA GLY A 156 58.83 -3.22 -4.33
C GLY A 156 57.49 -2.63 -3.88
N GLY A 157 56.48 -3.46 -3.56
CA GLY A 157 55.13 -3.02 -3.19
C GLY A 157 54.29 -2.55 -4.38
N ALA A 158 54.74 -2.76 -5.62
CA ALA A 158 53.95 -2.39 -6.80
C ALA A 158 52.94 -3.49 -7.12
N VAL A 159 51.69 -3.12 -7.39
CA VAL A 159 50.65 -4.07 -7.81
C VAL A 159 50.97 -4.57 -9.23
N ARG A 160 51.14 -5.88 -9.37
CA ARG A 160 51.30 -6.60 -10.63
C ARG A 160 50.05 -7.43 -10.92
N ALA A 161 49.78 -7.63 -12.21
CA ALA A 161 48.78 -8.60 -12.67
C ALA A 161 49.51 -9.88 -13.09
N PHE A 162 48.99 -11.01 -12.64
CA PHE A 162 49.37 -12.36 -13.04
C PHE A 162 48.21 -12.99 -13.79
N ASP A 163 48.48 -13.60 -14.93
CA ASP A 163 47.48 -14.29 -15.75
C ASP A 163 48.16 -15.49 -16.42
N ALA A 164 47.84 -16.70 -15.97
CA ALA A 164 48.48 -17.92 -16.45
C ALA A 164 47.49 -19.11 -16.55
N PRO A 165 47.57 -19.91 -17.62
CA PRO A 165 46.83 -21.17 -17.69
C PRO A 165 47.50 -22.22 -16.80
N VAL A 166 46.71 -23.09 -16.19
CA VAL A 166 47.17 -24.26 -15.43
C VAL A 166 46.30 -25.47 -15.74
N LEU A 167 46.92 -26.63 -15.92
CA LEU A 167 46.20 -27.88 -16.12
C LEU A 167 45.91 -28.52 -14.76
N ALA A 168 44.64 -28.78 -14.46
CA ALA A 168 44.23 -29.54 -13.29
C ALA A 168 44.65 -31.02 -13.42
N ASP A 169 45.11 -31.63 -12.34
CA ASP A 169 45.53 -33.03 -12.31
C ASP A 169 44.40 -33.95 -12.83
N PRO A 170 44.66 -34.86 -13.80
CA PRO A 170 43.63 -35.73 -14.36
C PRO A 170 43.03 -36.74 -13.37
N GLY A 171 43.70 -37.02 -12.25
CA GLY A 171 43.27 -37.97 -11.24
C GLY A 171 42.38 -37.34 -10.17
N ASP A 172 42.80 -36.20 -9.60
CA ASP A 172 42.11 -35.56 -8.47
C ASP A 172 41.72 -34.09 -8.67
N GLY A 173 41.98 -33.53 -9.85
CA GLY A 173 41.62 -32.15 -10.20
C GLY A 173 42.47 -31.08 -9.50
N ARG A 174 43.49 -31.45 -8.71
CA ARG A 174 44.32 -30.46 -8.01
C ARG A 174 45.20 -29.68 -8.97
N PHE A 175 45.45 -28.42 -8.64
CA PHE A 175 46.42 -27.58 -9.34
C PHE A 175 47.21 -26.72 -8.37
N ALA A 176 48.40 -26.30 -8.79
CA ALA A 176 49.23 -25.34 -8.08
C ALA A 176 49.97 -24.45 -9.09
N VAL A 177 50.06 -23.15 -8.81
CA VAL A 177 50.74 -22.16 -9.66
C VAL A 177 51.57 -21.24 -8.78
N ASP A 178 52.88 -21.15 -9.05
CA ASP A 178 53.77 -20.26 -8.31
C ASP A 178 53.57 -18.80 -8.77
N LEU A 179 53.51 -17.87 -7.81
CA LEU A 179 53.47 -16.44 -8.10
C LEU A 179 54.87 -15.91 -8.40
N PRO A 180 55.06 -15.04 -9.41
CA PRO A 180 56.37 -14.48 -9.71
C PRO A 180 56.77 -13.42 -8.67
N GLY A 181 57.54 -13.79 -7.65
CA GLY A 181 58.02 -12.86 -6.61
C GLY A 181 58.31 -13.52 -5.25
N ALA A 182 58.54 -12.69 -4.21
CA ALA A 182 58.97 -13.13 -2.88
C ALA A 182 57.82 -13.58 -1.93
N GLY A 183 56.69 -14.04 -2.48
CA GLY A 183 55.52 -14.48 -1.70
C GLY A 183 54.29 -13.58 -1.88
N ALA A 184 53.14 -14.04 -1.38
CA ALA A 184 51.89 -13.28 -1.41
C ALA A 184 51.72 -12.46 -0.13
N VAL A 185 51.25 -11.22 -0.26
CA VAL A 185 51.05 -10.29 0.86
C VAL A 185 49.56 -10.01 1.10
N PRO A 186 49.17 -9.54 2.31
CA PRO A 186 47.79 -9.10 2.57
C PRO A 186 47.29 -8.11 1.52
N GLY A 187 46.08 -8.33 1.00
CA GLY A 187 45.50 -7.56 -0.10
C GLY A 187 45.73 -8.15 -1.51
N ASP A 188 46.62 -9.13 -1.64
CA ASP A 188 46.73 -9.93 -2.86
C ASP A 188 45.47 -10.80 -3.04
N ARG A 189 44.93 -10.82 -4.25
CA ARG A 189 43.67 -11.48 -4.56
C ARG A 189 43.57 -11.90 -6.01
N GLY A 190 42.69 -12.82 -6.31
CA GLY A 190 42.47 -13.28 -7.68
C GLY A 190 41.24 -14.14 -7.84
N ASP A 191 41.11 -14.70 -9.03
CA ASP A 191 40.13 -15.73 -9.35
C ASP A 191 40.75 -16.80 -10.22
N VAL A 192 40.28 -18.04 -10.05
CA VAL A 192 40.50 -19.11 -11.00
C VAL A 192 39.24 -19.31 -11.79
N ALA A 193 39.35 -19.20 -13.11
CA ALA A 193 38.24 -19.35 -14.02
C ALA A 193 38.34 -20.63 -14.82
N TRP A 194 37.20 -21.28 -15.04
CA TRP A 194 37.06 -22.39 -15.97
C TRP A 194 35.89 -22.11 -16.90
N VAL A 195 36.06 -22.44 -18.18
CA VAL A 195 35.00 -22.34 -19.18
C VAL A 195 34.61 -23.75 -19.59
N ASP A 196 33.34 -24.10 -19.42
CA ASP A 196 32.85 -25.41 -19.82
C ASP A 196 32.67 -25.53 -21.34
N ALA A 197 32.31 -26.72 -21.81
CA ALA A 197 32.08 -26.96 -23.23
C ALA A 197 30.90 -26.15 -23.83
N GLY A 198 29.99 -25.65 -22.98
CA GLY A 198 28.88 -24.76 -23.35
C GLY A 198 29.27 -23.28 -23.42
N GLY A 199 30.50 -22.93 -23.04
CA GLY A 199 30.98 -21.56 -22.97
C GLY A 199 30.55 -20.83 -21.69
N HIS A 200 30.01 -21.52 -20.69
CA HIS A 200 29.70 -20.96 -19.38
C HIS A 200 30.98 -20.81 -18.57
N ALA A 201 31.15 -19.67 -17.91
CA ALA A 201 32.33 -19.35 -17.13
C ALA A 201 32.03 -19.51 -15.64
N PHE A 202 32.87 -20.28 -14.95
CA PHE A 202 32.83 -20.47 -13.51
C PHE A 202 34.06 -19.84 -12.89
N HIS A 203 33.86 -19.08 -11.82
CA HIS A 203 34.92 -18.36 -11.12
C HIS A 203 34.99 -18.82 -9.66
N ALA A 204 36.19 -19.19 -9.20
CA ALA A 204 36.51 -19.42 -7.80
C ALA A 204 37.44 -18.29 -7.30
N PRO A 205 36.94 -17.31 -6.53
CA PRO A 205 37.76 -16.23 -6.01
C PRO A 205 38.70 -16.75 -4.92
N PHE A 206 39.85 -16.10 -4.78
CA PHE A 206 40.76 -16.29 -3.64
C PHE A 206 41.34 -14.95 -3.19
N ALA A 207 41.72 -14.86 -1.91
CA ALA A 207 42.42 -13.72 -1.34
C ALA A 207 43.39 -14.17 -0.25
N VAL A 208 44.51 -13.46 -0.13
CA VAL A 208 45.31 -13.50 1.08
C VAL A 208 44.50 -12.84 2.19
N PHE A 209 44.49 -13.47 3.37
CA PHE A 209 43.79 -12.93 4.53
C PHE A 209 44.18 -11.46 4.77
N GLN A 210 43.17 -10.60 4.82
CA GLN A 210 43.32 -9.21 5.22
C GLN A 210 42.19 -8.86 6.18
N GLY A 211 42.50 -8.67 7.45
CA GLY A 211 41.54 -8.34 8.48
C GLY A 211 41.51 -6.85 8.80
N ARG A 212 40.34 -6.34 9.13
CA ARG A 212 40.09 -4.96 9.56
C ARG A 212 39.27 -4.95 10.83
N ILE A 213 39.81 -4.33 11.87
CA ILE A 213 39.13 -4.07 13.14
C ILE A 213 38.88 -2.57 13.23
N THR A 214 37.63 -2.16 13.39
CA THR A 214 37.29 -0.76 13.68
C THR A 214 37.00 -0.62 15.17
N LEU A 215 37.74 0.25 15.87
CA LEU A 215 37.52 0.51 17.29
C LEU A 215 36.10 1.03 17.52
N GLY A 216 35.42 0.49 18.54
CA GLY A 216 34.03 0.83 18.87
C GLY A 216 32.97 0.02 18.11
N GLU A 217 33.35 -0.77 17.11
CA GLU A 217 32.41 -1.65 16.42
C GLU A 217 32.37 -3.06 17.04
N ALA A 218 31.19 -3.66 17.13
CA ALA A 218 30.99 -5.03 17.62
C ALA A 218 31.10 -6.07 16.48
N ARG A 219 31.98 -5.83 15.53
CA ARG A 219 32.21 -6.69 14.36
C ARG A 219 33.64 -6.55 13.86
N VAL A 220 34.09 -7.57 13.17
CA VAL A 220 35.37 -7.60 12.46
C VAL A 220 35.11 -7.89 11.00
N ALA A 221 35.82 -7.21 10.11
CA ALA A 221 35.67 -7.36 8.68
C ALA A 221 36.96 -7.96 8.10
N PHE A 222 36.89 -8.93 7.20
CA PHE A 222 38.09 -9.52 6.61
C PHE A 222 37.86 -10.08 5.22
N ASP A 223 38.88 -9.98 4.37
CA ASP A 223 38.93 -10.66 3.09
C ASP A 223 39.57 -12.05 3.26
N ALA A 224 38.94 -13.07 2.69
CA ALA A 224 39.45 -14.44 2.62
C ALA A 224 38.87 -15.14 1.39
N ALA A 225 39.37 -16.33 1.04
CA ALA A 225 38.75 -17.15 0.01
C ALA A 225 37.29 -17.49 0.40
N PRO A 226 36.30 -17.24 -0.47
CA PRO A 226 34.90 -17.55 -0.17
C PRO A 226 34.68 -19.05 0.10
N GLY A 227 33.76 -19.36 1.01
CA GLY A 227 33.39 -20.74 1.33
C GLY A 227 34.25 -21.42 2.40
N LEU A 228 35.36 -20.79 2.83
CA LEU A 228 36.14 -21.25 3.99
C LEU A 228 35.26 -21.21 5.25
N ALA A 229 35.17 -22.34 5.94
CA ALA A 229 34.56 -22.42 7.27
C ALA A 229 35.59 -22.01 8.32
N GLY A 230 35.14 -21.49 9.46
CA GLY A 230 36.05 -21.05 10.49
C GLY A 230 35.34 -20.63 11.77
N HIS A 231 36.07 -19.93 12.62
CA HIS A 231 35.50 -19.25 13.77
C HIS A 231 36.24 -17.94 14.08
N VAL A 232 35.51 -16.98 14.67
CA VAL A 232 36.08 -15.77 15.26
C VAL A 232 36.05 -15.92 16.78
N ALA A 233 37.15 -15.57 17.45
CA ALA A 233 37.24 -15.47 18.89
C ALA A 233 37.65 -14.04 19.28
N HIS A 234 36.92 -13.45 20.21
CA HIS A 234 37.17 -12.11 20.76
C HIS A 234 37.51 -12.24 22.24
N THR A 235 38.72 -11.87 22.63
CA THR A 235 39.14 -11.89 24.04
C THR A 235 39.34 -10.46 24.51
N ARG A 236 38.51 -10.01 25.45
CA ARG A 236 38.66 -8.67 26.04
C ARG A 236 39.93 -8.57 26.88
N ALA A 237 40.60 -7.42 26.85
CA ALA A 237 41.75 -7.15 27.70
C ALA A 237 41.46 -7.53 29.18
N GLY A 238 42.30 -8.39 29.76
CA GLY A 238 42.16 -8.84 31.15
C GLY A 238 41.02 -9.83 31.44
N SER A 239 40.30 -10.31 30.42
CA SER A 239 39.25 -11.33 30.53
C SER A 239 39.73 -12.70 30.06
N ALA A 240 39.02 -13.77 30.43
CA ALA A 240 39.23 -15.09 29.85
C ALA A 240 38.88 -15.08 28.34
N ALA A 241 39.43 -16.04 27.58
CA ALA A 241 39.15 -16.17 26.16
C ALA A 241 37.65 -16.24 25.87
N GLY A 242 37.17 -15.38 24.98
CA GLY A 242 35.76 -15.36 24.57
C GLY A 242 35.38 -16.61 23.78
N GLN A 243 34.07 -16.82 23.62
CA GLN A 243 33.56 -17.99 22.93
C GLN A 243 33.87 -17.89 21.43
N ALA A 244 34.43 -18.95 20.85
CA ALA A 244 34.60 -19.05 19.41
C ALA A 244 33.22 -19.12 18.73
N ARG A 245 32.91 -18.15 17.87
CA ARG A 245 31.68 -18.13 17.08
C ARG A 245 31.97 -18.70 15.69
N PRO A 246 31.20 -19.69 15.21
CA PRO A 246 31.39 -20.23 13.87
C PRO A 246 31.15 -19.12 12.83
N LEU A 247 31.97 -19.10 11.78
CA LEU A 247 31.82 -18.21 10.64
C LEU A 247 32.07 -18.96 9.34
N ARG A 248 31.63 -18.37 8.23
CA ARG A 248 31.93 -18.85 6.90
C ARG A 248 32.19 -17.68 5.97
N ALA A 249 33.40 -17.59 5.42
CA ALA A 249 33.79 -16.50 4.52
C ALA A 249 32.79 -16.37 3.36
N GLY A 250 32.28 -15.16 3.13
CA GLY A 250 31.31 -14.85 2.08
C GLY A 250 31.97 -14.43 0.77
N GLY A 251 31.21 -14.47 -0.32
CA GLY A 251 31.49 -13.76 -1.58
C GLY A 251 30.41 -12.69 -1.84
N SER A 252 30.77 -11.55 -2.44
CA SER A 252 29.83 -10.43 -2.73
C SER A 252 29.32 -10.56 -4.15
N ALA A 253 28.06 -10.17 -4.32
CA ALA A 253 27.31 -10.33 -5.55
C ALA A 253 27.84 -9.51 -6.75
N ASN A 254 28.56 -8.41 -6.52
CA ASN A 254 28.75 -7.39 -7.56
C ASN A 254 30.12 -7.38 -8.23
N THR A 255 31.07 -8.20 -7.78
CA THR A 255 32.41 -8.25 -8.38
C THR A 255 32.97 -9.66 -8.23
N ALA A 256 33.70 -10.18 -9.21
CA ALA A 256 34.56 -11.38 -9.07
C ALA A 256 35.73 -11.16 -8.08
N ARG A 257 35.50 -10.37 -7.03
CA ARG A 257 36.40 -10.07 -5.94
C ARG A 257 35.87 -10.83 -4.71
N PRO A 258 36.75 -11.41 -3.90
CA PRO A 258 36.39 -11.84 -2.57
C PRO A 258 35.72 -10.66 -1.85
N SER A 259 34.64 -10.94 -1.13
CA SER A 259 33.97 -9.92 -0.34
C SER A 259 34.53 -9.88 1.05
N GLU A 260 34.55 -8.67 1.57
CA GLU A 260 34.67 -8.40 2.98
C GLU A 260 33.62 -9.23 3.74
N THR A 261 34.11 -10.24 4.47
CA THR A 261 33.32 -11.05 5.38
C THR A 261 33.23 -10.30 6.69
N VAL A 262 32.00 -10.03 7.16
CA VAL A 262 31.76 -9.39 8.45
C VAL A 262 31.36 -10.46 9.46
N ALA A 263 32.11 -10.56 10.56
CA ALA A 263 31.82 -11.47 11.66
C ALA A 263 31.52 -10.67 12.94
N PRO A 264 30.44 -10.99 13.68
CA PRO A 264 30.10 -10.29 14.91
C PRO A 264 31.08 -10.64 16.04
N LEU A 265 31.40 -9.66 16.87
CA LEU A 265 32.14 -9.79 18.12
C LEU A 265 31.16 -9.87 19.30
N ASP A 266 31.62 -10.31 20.48
CA ASP A 266 30.79 -10.37 21.69
C ASP A 266 30.54 -8.97 22.30
N ALA A 267 31.39 -8.00 21.96
CA ALA A 267 31.29 -6.60 22.36
C ALA A 267 32.05 -5.70 21.37
N PRO A 268 31.85 -4.38 21.41
CA PRO A 268 32.70 -3.42 20.69
C PRO A 268 34.19 -3.68 20.92
N ALA A 269 34.99 -3.70 19.83
CA ALA A 269 36.43 -3.86 19.92
C ALA A 269 37.07 -2.67 20.63
N ALA A 270 37.86 -2.94 21.67
CA ALA A 270 38.54 -1.93 22.47
C ALA A 270 40.06 -2.13 22.47
N ALA A 271 40.80 -1.07 22.82
CA ALA A 271 42.25 -1.15 22.96
C ALA A 271 42.66 -2.22 23.99
N GLY A 272 43.63 -3.06 23.63
CA GLY A 272 44.12 -4.19 24.42
C GLY A 272 43.43 -5.52 24.15
N ASP A 273 42.31 -5.53 23.42
CA ASP A 273 41.62 -6.76 23.04
C ASP A 273 42.47 -7.64 22.10
N LEU A 274 42.20 -8.94 22.10
CA LEU A 274 42.75 -9.90 21.16
C LEU A 274 41.63 -10.46 20.27
N VAL A 275 41.74 -10.25 18.96
CA VAL A 275 40.83 -10.83 17.97
C VAL A 275 41.56 -11.92 17.21
N ALA A 276 40.97 -13.10 17.14
CA ALA A 276 41.51 -14.24 16.41
C ALA A 276 40.49 -14.76 15.40
N VAL A 277 40.88 -14.91 14.14
CA VAL A 277 40.08 -15.54 13.08
C VAL A 277 40.78 -16.82 12.66
N THR A 278 40.15 -17.96 12.90
CA THR A 278 40.64 -19.26 12.44
C THR A 278 39.84 -19.68 11.21
N LEU A 279 40.53 -19.91 10.10
CA LEU A 279 39.92 -20.41 8.86
C LEU A 279 40.41 -21.83 8.57
N ASP A 280 39.47 -22.75 8.39
CA ASP A 280 39.72 -24.13 8.02
C ASP A 280 39.99 -24.23 6.53
N HIS A 281 41.20 -24.63 6.18
CA HIS A 281 41.71 -24.58 4.83
C HIS A 281 41.80 -25.99 4.22
N PRO A 282 40.76 -26.48 3.51
CA PRO A 282 40.72 -27.85 3.04
C PRO A 282 41.76 -28.13 1.95
N LEU A 283 42.25 -27.10 1.25
CA LEU A 283 43.23 -27.22 0.17
C LEU A 283 44.67 -27.28 0.69
N VAL A 284 44.96 -26.60 1.81
CA VAL A 284 46.31 -26.56 2.42
C VAL A 284 46.42 -27.53 3.62
N GLY A 285 45.30 -28.15 4.04
CA GLY A 285 45.27 -29.25 5.01
C GLY A 285 45.51 -28.85 6.47
N ARG A 286 45.41 -27.55 6.79
CA ARG A 286 45.57 -27.01 8.16
C ARG A 286 44.63 -25.83 8.38
N GLY A 287 44.02 -25.74 9.56
CA GLY A 287 43.39 -24.50 10.01
C GLY A 287 44.46 -23.43 10.24
N ARG A 288 44.25 -22.21 9.74
CA ARG A 288 45.16 -21.06 9.96
C ARG A 288 44.46 -20.05 10.86
N THR A 289 45.08 -19.74 11.99
CA THR A 289 44.60 -18.71 12.92
C THR A 289 45.36 -17.41 12.68
N HIS A 290 44.62 -16.35 12.40
CA HIS A 290 45.12 -14.99 12.28
C HIS A 290 44.77 -14.20 13.52
N THR A 291 45.76 -13.61 14.19
CA THR A 291 45.56 -12.90 15.46
C THR A 291 45.97 -11.44 15.37
N ALA A 292 45.15 -10.55 15.90
CA ALA A 292 45.48 -9.14 16.11
C ALA A 292 45.28 -8.73 17.57
N GLN A 293 46.32 -8.13 18.15
CA GLN A 293 46.17 -7.36 19.38
C GLN A 293 45.77 -5.94 19.00
N VAL A 294 44.63 -5.48 19.52
CA VAL A 294 44.05 -4.17 19.21
C VAL A 294 44.86 -3.06 19.90
N PRO A 295 45.57 -2.18 19.19
CA PRO A 295 46.37 -1.12 19.79
C PRO A 295 45.48 0.01 20.31
N THR A 296 46.06 0.88 21.14
CA THR A 296 45.41 2.14 21.49
C THR A 296 45.50 3.10 20.32
N LEU A 297 44.35 3.41 19.70
CA LEU A 297 44.22 4.43 18.67
C LEU A 297 43.21 5.50 19.11
N ALA A 298 43.47 6.75 18.75
CA ALA A 298 42.52 7.83 18.88
C ALA A 298 42.67 8.78 17.69
N LEU A 299 41.57 9.38 17.24
CA LEU A 299 41.56 10.40 16.19
C LEU A 299 40.56 11.49 16.55
N GLN A 300 40.92 12.72 16.24
CA GLN A 300 40.07 13.90 16.32
C GLN A 300 40.32 14.74 15.07
N LEU A 301 39.24 15.14 14.40
CA LEU A 301 39.30 16.15 13.35
C LEU A 301 39.18 17.52 13.98
N VAL A 302 40.00 18.47 13.52
CA VAL A 302 40.05 19.85 14.00
C VAL A 302 39.70 20.77 12.81
N PRO A 303 38.40 21.01 12.55
CA PRO A 303 37.92 21.85 11.46
C PRO A 303 38.58 23.22 11.37
N GLN A 304 38.88 23.84 12.52
CA GLN A 304 39.39 25.21 12.57
C GLN A 304 40.75 25.38 11.87
N ASN A 305 41.51 24.29 11.72
CA ASN A 305 42.86 24.29 11.15
C ASN A 305 43.04 23.22 10.06
N ASP A 306 41.97 22.61 9.54
CA ASP A 306 42.02 21.48 8.62
C ASP A 306 43.00 20.36 9.03
N THR A 307 43.09 20.09 10.35
CA THR A 307 44.08 19.16 10.89
C THR A 307 43.39 17.92 11.48
N ALA A 308 43.97 16.75 11.29
CA ALA A 308 43.61 15.54 12.00
C ALA A 308 44.70 15.21 13.06
N ILE A 309 44.31 15.18 14.33
CA ILE A 309 45.20 14.86 15.46
C ILE A 309 44.78 13.54 16.10
N GLY A 310 45.74 12.75 16.58
CA GLY A 310 45.44 11.42 17.09
C GLY A 310 46.54 10.79 17.92
N ARG A 311 46.34 9.53 18.29
CA ARG A 311 47.32 8.68 18.96
C ARG A 311 47.42 7.31 18.28
N ALA A 312 48.61 6.76 18.25
CA ALA A 312 48.93 5.42 17.77
C ALA A 312 50.15 4.86 18.53
N PRO A 313 50.48 3.56 18.39
CA PRO A 313 51.70 3.02 18.99
C PRO A 313 52.95 3.81 18.55
N PRO A 314 53.88 4.18 19.46
CA PRO A 314 55.06 4.96 19.11
C PRO A 314 55.87 4.35 17.96
N GLY A 315 56.20 5.15 16.95
CA GLY A 315 56.95 4.71 15.77
C GLY A 315 56.15 3.88 14.76
N ALA A 316 54.85 3.63 14.98
CA ALA A 316 54.02 2.94 14.01
C ALA A 316 53.80 3.78 12.75
N ALA A 317 53.86 3.15 11.58
CA ALA A 317 53.38 3.75 10.35
C ALA A 317 51.85 3.85 10.40
N VAL A 318 51.33 5.06 10.19
CA VAL A 318 49.89 5.34 10.26
C VAL A 318 49.41 5.94 8.94
N THR A 319 48.21 5.56 8.54
CA THR A 319 47.50 6.18 7.42
C THR A 319 46.32 6.96 7.97
N VAL A 320 46.24 8.26 7.66
CA VAL A 320 45.10 9.11 7.99
C VAL A 320 44.35 9.44 6.70
N THR A 321 43.09 9.06 6.64
CA THR A 321 42.18 9.32 5.52
C THR A 321 41.04 10.20 6.00
N VAL A 322 40.77 11.29 5.29
CA VAL A 322 39.58 12.13 5.51
C VAL A 322 38.66 12.06 4.31
N ARG A 323 37.36 11.93 4.53
CA ARG A 323 36.32 11.85 3.50
C ARG A 323 35.22 12.88 3.76
N GLY A 324 34.98 13.74 2.78
CA GLY A 324 33.93 14.76 2.86
C GLY A 324 32.53 14.21 2.53
N PRO A 325 31.46 14.97 2.82
CA PRO A 325 30.07 14.55 2.59
C PRO A 325 29.73 14.33 1.10
N GLY A 326 30.48 14.97 0.19
CA GLY A 326 30.40 14.72 -1.26
C GLY A 326 31.11 13.46 -1.76
N GLY A 327 31.73 12.68 -0.86
CA GLY A 327 32.47 11.46 -1.19
C GLY A 327 33.94 11.67 -1.60
N ALA A 328 34.41 12.92 -1.67
CA ALA A 328 35.83 13.21 -1.89
C ALA A 328 36.68 12.65 -0.74
N GLU A 329 37.79 12.00 -1.06
CA GLU A 329 38.66 11.32 -0.10
C GLU A 329 40.11 11.79 -0.27
N HIS A 330 40.76 12.09 0.85
CA HIS A 330 42.14 12.54 0.90
C HIS A 330 42.92 11.72 1.92
N THR A 331 44.04 11.13 1.49
CA THR A 331 44.86 10.25 2.32
C THR A 331 46.26 10.82 2.52
N ARG A 332 46.81 10.62 3.72
CA ARG A 332 48.17 10.97 4.10
C ARG A 332 48.78 9.85 4.95
N ARG A 333 50.05 9.54 4.71
CA ARG A 333 50.82 8.58 5.52
C ARG A 333 51.81 9.34 6.38
N THR A 334 51.95 8.95 7.64
CA THR A 334 52.94 9.50 8.57
C THR A 334 53.40 8.42 9.54
N VAL A 335 54.28 8.77 10.48
CA VAL A 335 54.76 7.87 11.54
C VAL A 335 54.38 8.51 12.87
N ALA A 336 53.83 7.72 13.79
CA ALA A 336 53.52 8.18 15.14
C ALA A 336 54.81 8.60 15.86
N ALA A 337 54.76 9.75 16.54
CA ALA A 337 55.90 10.28 17.29
C ALA A 337 56.30 9.35 18.46
N ALA A 338 57.42 9.65 19.12
CA ALA A 338 57.94 8.83 20.22
C ALA A 338 57.00 8.74 21.42
N ASP A 339 56.11 9.72 21.59
CA ASP A 339 55.04 9.74 22.59
C ASP A 339 53.72 9.12 22.08
N GLY A 340 53.70 8.63 20.85
CA GLY A 340 52.53 8.08 20.16
C GLY A 340 51.64 9.13 19.48
N GLY A 341 51.99 10.41 19.52
CA GLY A 341 51.22 11.47 18.88
C GLY A 341 51.20 11.37 17.36
N VAL A 342 50.04 11.65 16.74
CA VAL A 342 49.85 11.75 15.29
C VAL A 342 49.22 13.11 14.98
N ALA A 343 49.77 13.85 14.02
CA ALA A 343 49.18 15.08 13.50
C ALA A 343 49.38 15.15 11.99
N VAL A 344 48.30 15.39 11.25
CA VAL A 344 48.28 15.46 9.79
C VAL A 344 47.51 16.69 9.35
N ASP A 345 48.17 17.54 8.59
CA ASP A 345 47.62 18.76 8.01
C ASP A 345 46.97 18.49 6.64
N PHE A 346 45.75 18.97 6.45
CA PHE A 346 44.99 18.93 5.20
C PHE A 346 44.71 20.32 4.60
N VAL A 347 45.28 21.40 5.14
CA VAL A 347 45.14 22.76 4.59
C VAL A 347 45.45 22.79 3.10
N GLY A 348 44.54 23.39 2.33
CA GLY A 348 44.66 23.51 0.86
C GLY A 348 44.42 22.21 0.08
N VAL A 349 44.07 21.12 0.78
CA VAL A 349 43.78 19.81 0.21
C VAL A 349 42.33 19.42 0.50
N ALA A 350 41.90 19.61 1.74
CA ALA A 350 40.55 19.42 2.22
C ALA A 350 40.21 20.52 3.23
N ASP A 351 38.99 21.06 3.13
CA ASP A 351 38.41 22.02 4.09
C ASP A 351 37.53 21.20 5.04
N LEU A 352 38.08 20.82 6.19
CA LEU A 352 37.44 19.92 7.13
C LEU A 352 36.31 20.67 7.83
N ASP A 353 35.07 20.25 7.60
CA ASP A 353 33.86 20.84 8.21
C ASP A 353 32.90 19.73 8.71
N ARG A 354 31.68 20.07 9.14
CA ARG A 354 30.64 19.10 9.49
C ARG A 354 30.36 18.14 8.32
N GLY A 355 30.19 16.86 8.65
CA GLY A 355 29.99 15.76 7.72
C GLY A 355 31.29 15.12 7.25
N TRP A 356 32.46 15.69 7.58
CA TRP A 356 33.74 15.06 7.31
C TRP A 356 34.02 13.91 8.27
N ARG A 357 34.49 12.81 7.70
CA ARG A 357 34.90 11.58 8.37
C ARG A 357 36.40 11.46 8.30
N GLY A 358 37.03 11.07 9.39
CA GLY A 358 38.45 10.77 9.48
C GLY A 358 38.63 9.32 9.89
N ALA A 359 39.59 8.63 9.31
CA ALA A 359 40.01 7.30 9.70
C ALA A 359 41.52 7.31 9.93
N LEU A 360 41.97 6.79 11.07
CA LEU A 360 43.37 6.56 11.40
C LEU A 360 43.58 5.06 11.47
N THR A 361 44.40 4.54 10.57
CA THR A 361 44.63 3.10 10.38
C THR A 361 46.10 2.75 10.67
N VAL A 362 46.30 1.69 11.44
CA VAL A 362 47.60 1.09 11.77
C VAL A 362 47.61 -0.39 11.40
N GLU A 363 48.66 -0.84 10.73
CA GLU A 363 48.88 -2.27 10.46
C GLU A 363 49.51 -2.95 11.68
N VAL A 364 48.93 -4.06 12.15
CA VAL A 364 49.32 -4.71 13.42
C VAL A 364 49.90 -6.12 13.24
N GLY A 365 50.21 -6.50 11.99
CA GLY A 365 50.81 -7.79 11.61
C GLY A 365 49.79 -8.83 11.14
N ASP A 366 50.27 -9.89 10.47
CA ASP A 366 49.47 -11.02 9.95
C ASP A 366 48.22 -10.62 9.12
N GLY A 367 48.36 -9.52 8.36
CA GLY A 367 47.31 -8.99 7.49
C GLY A 367 46.23 -8.17 8.19
N TRP A 368 46.41 -7.84 9.47
CA TRP A 368 45.46 -7.01 10.21
C TRP A 368 45.76 -5.51 10.11
N ALA A 369 44.71 -4.74 9.88
CA ALA A 369 44.66 -3.29 10.06
C ALA A 369 43.65 -2.94 11.16
N VAL A 370 44.06 -2.10 12.11
CA VAL A 370 43.16 -1.55 13.12
C VAL A 370 42.91 -0.09 12.79
N THR A 371 41.65 0.28 12.74
CA THR A 371 41.18 1.62 12.38
C THR A 371 40.41 2.24 13.54
N THR A 372 40.62 3.51 13.79
CA THR A 372 39.72 4.35 14.60
C THR A 372 39.16 5.43 13.71
N GLU A 373 37.89 5.76 13.90
CA GLU A 373 37.20 6.79 13.12
C GLU A 373 36.88 8.00 13.99
N ALA A 374 36.97 9.17 13.38
CA ALA A 374 36.50 10.44 13.91
C ALA A 374 35.50 11.04 12.94
N LEU A 375 34.52 11.77 13.46
CA LEU A 375 33.54 12.44 12.63
C LEU A 375 33.29 13.83 13.18
N VAL A 376 33.14 14.81 12.29
CA VAL A 376 32.53 16.09 12.63
C VAL A 376 31.02 15.95 12.38
N GLY A 377 30.21 15.80 13.43
CA GLY A 377 28.79 15.47 13.29
C GLY A 377 28.00 16.45 12.41
N LEU A 378 27.29 15.92 11.41
CA LEU A 378 26.36 16.67 10.56
C LEU A 378 24.95 16.20 10.87
N VAL A 379 24.05 17.17 11.01
CA VAL A 379 22.62 16.91 11.06
C VAL A 379 21.99 17.58 9.87
N HIS A 380 21.14 16.83 9.19
CA HIS A 380 20.28 17.27 8.12
C HIS A 380 18.81 17.05 8.52
N VAL A 381 18.03 18.12 8.48
CA VAL A 381 16.59 18.10 8.76
C VAL A 381 15.84 18.36 7.45
N GLU A 382 15.13 17.38 6.91
CA GLU A 382 14.16 17.57 5.82
C GLU A 382 12.82 17.99 6.46
N ALA A 383 12.60 19.30 6.63
CA ALA A 383 11.55 19.81 7.51
C ALA A 383 10.13 19.57 7.01
N ASP A 384 9.97 19.63 5.69
CA ASP A 384 8.72 19.42 4.97
C ASP A 384 8.32 17.94 4.86
N VAL A 385 9.26 17.02 5.04
CA VAL A 385 9.00 15.56 5.06
C VAL A 385 9.09 15.02 6.49
N GLY A 386 9.50 15.87 7.44
CA GLY A 386 9.79 15.51 8.83
C GLY A 386 10.74 14.34 8.90
N VAL A 387 11.91 14.45 8.27
CA VAL A 387 12.98 13.45 8.39
C VAL A 387 14.21 14.11 8.96
N VAL A 388 14.77 13.52 10.01
CA VAL A 388 16.07 13.93 10.55
C VAL A 388 17.05 12.81 10.29
N TRP A 389 18.13 13.11 9.62
CA TRP A 389 19.23 12.18 9.46
C TRP A 389 20.54 12.89 9.70
N GLY A 390 21.56 12.13 10.04
CA GLY A 390 22.85 12.69 10.30
C GLY A 390 23.93 11.63 10.35
N ASP A 391 25.14 12.12 10.53
CA ASP A 391 26.33 11.31 10.72
C ASP A 391 26.79 11.49 12.17
N VAL A 392 27.06 10.38 12.85
CA VAL A 392 27.60 10.26 14.20
C VAL A 392 28.57 9.06 14.26
N HIS A 393 29.09 8.70 15.44
CA HIS A 393 29.90 7.49 15.57
C HIS A 393 29.08 6.21 15.27
N PRO A 394 29.61 5.22 14.53
CA PRO A 394 28.92 3.94 14.31
C PRO A 394 28.44 3.29 15.61
N GLY A 395 27.18 2.84 15.64
CA GLY A 395 26.58 2.22 16.81
C GLY A 395 26.21 3.18 17.95
N ALA A 396 26.44 4.48 17.81
CA ALA A 396 26.02 5.47 18.81
C ALA A 396 24.50 5.49 18.95
N ALA A 397 24.03 5.51 20.19
CA ALA A 397 22.63 5.79 20.50
C ALA A 397 22.35 7.27 20.23
N VAL A 398 21.30 7.54 19.45
CA VAL A 398 20.90 8.89 19.08
C VAL A 398 19.48 9.11 19.56
N THR A 399 19.28 10.11 20.41
CA THR A 399 17.94 10.61 20.72
C THR A 399 17.69 11.85 19.88
N VAL A 400 16.60 11.84 19.11
CA VAL A 400 16.04 13.01 18.45
C VAL A 400 14.82 13.47 19.25
N SER A 401 14.72 14.73 19.59
CA SER A 401 13.56 15.34 20.23
C SER A 401 13.08 16.53 19.42
N ALA A 402 11.78 16.80 19.44
CA ALA A 402 11.20 18.02 18.91
C ALA A 402 10.74 18.90 20.08
N HIS A 403 11.04 20.18 20.01
CA HIS A 403 10.68 21.19 21.00
C HIS A 403 9.81 22.26 20.34
N ASP A 404 8.77 22.70 21.02
CA ASP A 404 7.95 23.83 20.58
C ASP A 404 8.73 25.16 20.66
N ALA A 405 8.12 26.25 20.19
CA ALA A 405 8.74 27.58 20.23
C ALA A 405 8.99 28.15 21.64
N ARG A 406 8.53 27.46 22.70
CA ARG A 406 8.82 27.78 24.11
C ARG A 406 9.94 26.90 24.68
N GLY A 407 10.49 25.99 23.88
CA GLY A 407 11.52 25.02 24.27
C GLY A 407 10.97 23.76 24.96
N ALA A 408 9.64 23.60 25.08
CA ALA A 408 9.07 22.41 25.69
C ALA A 408 9.16 21.22 24.72
N GLU A 409 9.70 20.09 25.18
CA GLU A 409 9.73 18.85 24.40
C GLU A 409 8.30 18.37 24.10
N VAL A 410 7.96 18.26 22.81
CA VAL A 410 6.65 17.79 22.34
C VAL A 410 6.68 16.33 21.93
N GLN A 411 7.84 15.83 21.47
CA GLN A 411 8.00 14.47 20.98
C GLN A 411 9.46 14.03 21.07
N ARG A 412 9.67 12.73 21.24
CA ARG A 412 10.99 12.08 21.33
C ARG A 412 11.03 10.82 20.49
N TRP A 413 12.17 10.56 19.89
CA TRP A 413 12.50 9.35 19.13
C TRP A 413 13.90 8.89 19.49
N ASP A 414 14.07 7.60 19.68
CA ASP A 414 15.38 6.99 19.91
C ASP A 414 15.74 6.12 18.70
N THR A 415 16.97 6.24 18.22
CA THR A 415 17.53 5.45 17.13
C THR A 415 18.97 5.10 17.43
N THR A 416 19.59 4.32 16.55
CA THR A 416 21.00 3.99 16.65
C THR A 416 21.63 4.21 15.28
N ALA A 417 22.78 4.87 15.27
CA ALA A 417 23.53 5.04 14.05
C ALA A 417 23.98 3.67 13.54
N ASN A 418 23.81 3.45 12.25
CA ASN A 418 24.21 2.21 11.64
C ASN A 418 25.74 2.05 11.66
N ASP A 419 26.17 0.94 11.07
CA ASP A 419 27.54 0.55 10.85
C ASP A 419 28.39 1.51 10.01
N SER A 420 27.77 2.49 9.35
CA SER A 420 28.49 3.60 8.71
C SER A 420 28.32 4.89 9.49
N GLY A 421 27.89 4.87 10.75
CA GLY A 421 27.67 6.06 11.56
C GLY A 421 26.49 6.93 11.10
N ARG A 422 25.67 6.47 10.15
CA ARG A 422 24.51 7.23 9.69
C ARG A 422 23.29 6.85 10.51
N PHE A 423 22.55 7.84 10.99
CA PHE A 423 21.24 7.64 11.60
C PHE A 423 20.16 8.32 10.77
N GLY A 424 18.91 7.86 10.92
CA GLY A 424 17.74 8.46 10.31
C GLY A 424 16.52 8.22 11.20
N VAL A 425 15.68 9.25 11.33
CA VAL A 425 14.43 9.24 12.08
C VAL A 425 13.37 9.92 11.23
N ASP A 426 12.27 9.20 10.98
CA ASP A 426 11.04 9.82 10.49
C ASP A 426 10.33 10.46 11.70
N LEU A 427 10.16 11.77 11.69
CA LEU A 427 9.51 12.59 12.72
C LEU A 427 8.00 12.42 12.66
N VAL A 428 7.55 11.22 12.97
CA VAL A 428 6.14 10.90 13.02
C VAL A 428 5.63 11.05 14.44
N VAL A 429 4.47 11.70 14.60
CA VAL A 429 3.84 11.85 15.91
C VAL A 429 3.38 10.46 16.39
N GLN A 430 4.04 9.92 17.42
CA GLN A 430 3.63 8.65 18.03
C GLN A 430 2.23 8.84 18.64
N GLY A 431 1.25 8.09 18.12
CA GLY A 431 -0.18 8.22 18.47
C GLY A 431 -1.08 8.76 17.35
N GLY A 432 -0.50 9.16 16.21
CA GLY A 432 -1.23 9.50 14.98
C GLY A 432 -1.42 8.28 14.06
N ARG A 433 -2.49 8.31 13.26
CA ARG A 433 -2.94 7.27 12.30
C ARG A 433 -1.80 6.56 11.53
N ILE A 434 -2.05 5.36 11.00
CA ILE A 434 -1.08 4.55 10.21
C ILE A 434 -0.59 5.24 8.90
N GLN A 435 -1.14 6.40 8.55
CA GLN A 435 -0.36 7.42 7.84
C GLN A 435 0.23 8.34 8.89
N ALA A 436 1.39 7.93 9.39
CA ALA A 436 2.06 8.57 10.50
C ALA A 436 2.13 10.08 10.20
N GLU A 437 1.38 10.88 10.97
CA GLU A 437 1.29 12.31 10.74
C GLU A 437 2.69 12.86 10.95
N VAL A 438 3.29 13.29 9.85
CA VAL A 438 4.59 13.92 9.87
C VAL A 438 4.44 15.17 10.73
N LEU A 439 5.27 15.28 11.76
CA LEU A 439 5.27 16.45 12.63
C LEU A 439 5.49 17.70 11.77
N ASP A 440 4.54 18.62 11.78
CA ASP A 440 4.64 19.90 11.06
C ASP A 440 5.70 20.78 11.75
N LEU A 441 6.89 20.84 11.15
CA LEU A 441 8.02 21.61 11.67
C LEU A 441 7.84 23.09 11.34
N THR A 442 7.16 23.80 12.25
CA THR A 442 6.91 25.23 12.11
C THR A 442 8.13 26.08 12.52
N PRO A 443 8.32 27.27 11.92
CA PRO A 443 9.39 28.16 12.33
C PRO A 443 9.37 28.50 13.82
N GLY A 444 10.54 28.45 14.47
CA GLY A 444 10.72 28.65 15.91
C GLY A 444 10.68 27.37 16.74
N MET A 445 10.20 26.24 16.20
CA MET A 445 10.44 24.93 16.81
C MET A 445 11.93 24.60 16.79
N ALA A 446 12.37 23.67 17.64
CA ALA A 446 13.76 23.18 17.63
C ALA A 446 13.81 21.66 17.61
N ILE A 447 14.77 21.12 16.86
CA ILE A 447 15.10 19.69 16.90
C ILE A 447 16.31 19.52 17.82
N GLY A 448 16.11 18.84 18.94
CA GLY A 448 17.17 18.43 19.84
C GLY A 448 17.79 17.12 19.39
N ILE A 449 19.11 17.06 19.36
CA ILE A 449 19.84 15.84 19.03
C ILE A 449 20.86 15.57 20.12
N ASP A 450 20.60 14.53 20.90
CA ASP A 450 21.51 14.04 21.92
C ASP A 450 22.31 12.87 21.33
N LEU A 451 23.59 13.16 21.09
CA LEU A 451 24.59 12.19 20.67
C LEU A 451 25.28 11.72 21.95
N ASP A 452 25.10 10.45 22.31
CA ASP A 452 25.74 9.79 23.48
C ASP A 452 25.05 9.96 24.86
N HIS A 453 23.78 10.40 24.90
CA HIS A 453 23.03 10.58 26.16
C HIS A 453 23.71 11.51 27.17
N ALA A 454 24.47 12.49 26.66
CA ALA A 454 25.21 13.44 27.47
C ALA A 454 24.30 14.40 28.26
N ARG A 455 22.97 14.29 28.08
CA ARG A 455 21.89 15.07 28.70
C ARG A 455 21.80 16.54 28.27
N ASP A 456 22.59 16.97 27.29
CA ASP A 456 22.50 18.31 26.72
C ASP A 456 22.34 18.20 25.18
N PRO A 457 21.10 18.08 24.68
CA PRO A 457 20.85 17.91 23.25
C PRO A 457 21.27 19.16 22.49
N GLN A 458 21.93 18.98 21.34
CA GLN A 458 22.17 20.09 20.44
C GLN A 458 20.84 20.53 19.82
N LEU A 459 20.37 21.73 20.17
CA LEU A 459 19.13 22.30 19.63
C LEU A 459 19.37 22.98 18.27
N ILE A 460 18.68 22.50 17.25
CA ILE A 460 18.63 23.08 15.91
C ILE A 460 17.26 23.74 15.75
N GLU A 461 17.21 25.05 15.96
CA GLU A 461 16.03 25.86 15.65
C GLU A 461 15.67 25.74 14.16
N ILE A 462 14.39 25.55 13.86
CA ILE A 462 13.79 25.55 12.53
C ILE A 462 13.57 27.01 12.12
N PRO A 463 14.37 27.55 11.18
CA PRO A 463 14.20 28.93 10.75
C PRO A 463 13.00 29.08 9.81
N VAL A 464 12.59 30.33 9.58
CA VAL A 464 11.70 30.65 8.46
C VAL A 464 12.48 30.42 7.16
N VAL A 465 12.18 29.33 6.47
CA VAL A 465 12.65 29.10 5.09
C VAL A 465 11.46 28.93 4.18
N ALA A 466 11.39 29.75 3.15
CA ALA A 466 10.38 29.69 2.11
C ALA A 466 11.07 29.56 0.76
N ALA A 467 10.49 28.78 -0.14
CA ALA A 467 10.98 28.61 -1.51
C ALA A 467 9.81 28.60 -2.46
N GLN A 468 9.85 29.50 -3.42
CA GLN A 468 8.86 29.64 -4.46
C GLN A 468 9.57 29.52 -5.81
N PRO A 469 9.21 28.52 -6.64
CA PRO A 469 9.74 28.44 -7.99
C PRO A 469 9.14 29.56 -8.85
N ASP A 470 10.00 30.16 -9.68
CA ASP A 470 9.64 31.11 -10.73
C ASP A 470 9.90 30.43 -12.08
N ILE A 471 8.81 29.99 -12.70
CA ILE A 471 8.78 29.26 -13.97
C ILE A 471 9.27 30.15 -15.11
N ASP A 472 9.00 31.45 -15.07
CA ASP A 472 9.40 32.37 -16.14
C ASP A 472 10.89 32.72 -16.07
N ARG A 473 11.48 32.70 -14.87
CA ARG A 473 12.92 32.93 -14.66
C ARG A 473 13.76 31.66 -14.56
N GLU A 474 13.14 30.47 -14.63
CA GLU A 474 13.81 29.19 -14.35
C GLU A 474 14.62 29.25 -13.05
N SER A 475 14.00 29.69 -11.95
CA SER A 475 14.70 29.90 -10.67
C SER A 475 13.85 29.49 -9.48
N VAL A 476 14.50 29.35 -8.32
CA VAL A 476 13.84 29.19 -7.03
C VAL A 476 14.24 30.36 -6.15
N ALA A 477 13.27 31.23 -5.84
CA ALA A 477 13.48 32.40 -4.99
C ALA A 477 12.78 32.22 -3.64
N GLY A 478 13.24 32.93 -2.62
CA GLY A 478 12.66 32.73 -1.30
C GLY A 478 13.28 33.57 -0.20
N ALA A 479 13.03 33.15 1.04
CA ALA A 479 13.58 33.75 2.23
C ALA A 479 14.25 32.70 3.11
N ALA A 480 15.36 33.08 3.75
CA ALA A 480 16.08 32.31 4.76
C ALA A 480 16.83 33.29 5.67
N PRO A 481 17.38 32.88 6.83
CA PRO A 481 18.16 33.79 7.64
C PRO A 481 19.46 34.25 6.93
N PRO A 482 19.91 35.50 7.13
CA PRO A 482 21.13 36.01 6.52
C PRO A 482 22.37 35.13 6.79
N GLY A 483 23.23 34.99 5.78
CA GLY A 483 24.47 34.20 5.88
C GLY A 483 24.29 32.69 5.71
N TYR A 484 23.06 32.19 5.60
CA TYR A 484 22.82 30.81 5.15
C TYR A 484 23.26 30.65 3.71
N ARG A 485 23.69 29.43 3.36
CA ARG A 485 24.08 29.06 2.00
C ARG A 485 23.04 28.15 1.40
N ILE A 486 22.52 28.50 0.22
CA ILE A 486 21.37 27.86 -0.41
C ILE A 486 21.80 27.14 -1.68
N VAL A 487 21.30 25.91 -1.84
CA VAL A 487 21.42 25.12 -3.06
C VAL A 487 20.03 24.61 -3.43
N ALA A 488 19.59 24.90 -4.66
CA ALA A 488 18.38 24.29 -5.22
C ALA A 488 18.77 23.13 -6.15
N GLU A 489 18.12 22.00 -5.99
CA GLU A 489 18.27 20.78 -6.79
C GLU A 489 16.94 20.48 -7.47
N ALA A 490 16.91 20.32 -8.79
CA ALA A 490 15.75 19.81 -9.51
C ALA A 490 15.83 18.28 -9.57
N MET A 491 14.69 17.60 -9.41
CA MET A 491 14.63 16.14 -9.28
C MET A 491 13.74 15.49 -10.34
N GLU A 492 14.15 14.31 -10.80
CA GLU A 492 13.33 13.38 -11.59
C GLU A 492 13.30 12.03 -10.87
N GLY A 493 12.16 11.71 -10.26
CA GLY A 493 12.08 10.63 -9.28
C GLY A 493 12.95 10.93 -8.06
N THR A 494 13.95 10.09 -7.81
CA THR A 494 14.96 10.26 -6.75
C THR A 494 16.29 10.83 -7.26
N ARG A 495 16.44 10.98 -8.58
CA ARG A 495 17.67 11.46 -9.21
C ARG A 495 17.68 12.98 -9.25
N VAL A 496 18.79 13.59 -8.84
CA VAL A 496 19.06 15.01 -9.09
C VAL A 496 19.43 15.20 -10.56
N VAL A 497 18.64 15.97 -11.30
CA VAL A 497 18.86 16.23 -12.74
C VAL A 497 19.53 17.57 -12.98
N ALA A 498 19.38 18.53 -12.07
CA ALA A 498 20.13 19.77 -12.06
C ALA A 498 20.35 20.28 -10.64
N ARG A 499 21.37 21.13 -10.48
CA ARG A 499 21.78 21.71 -9.20
C ARG A 499 22.31 23.11 -9.45
N THR A 500 21.85 24.08 -8.67
CA THR A 500 22.35 25.46 -8.76
C THR A 500 23.75 25.58 -8.16
N ALA A 501 24.45 26.65 -8.52
CA ALA A 501 25.56 27.13 -7.69
C ALA A 501 25.05 27.49 -6.28
N GLU A 502 25.96 27.50 -5.31
CA GLU A 502 25.68 27.89 -3.94
C GLU A 502 25.45 29.41 -3.86
N VAL A 503 24.34 29.83 -3.26
CA VAL A 503 23.95 31.23 -3.10
C VAL A 503 23.96 31.60 -1.63
N VAL A 504 24.69 32.65 -1.25
CA VAL A 504 24.66 33.17 0.12
C VAL A 504 23.46 34.10 0.28
N VAL A 505 22.65 33.85 1.30
CA VAL A 505 21.44 34.63 1.59
C VAL A 505 21.82 36.04 2.02
N GLY A 506 21.22 37.03 1.36
CA GLY A 506 21.49 38.43 1.60
C GLY A 506 21.12 38.89 3.01
N VAL A 507 21.60 40.09 3.38
CA VAL A 507 21.28 40.72 4.67
C VAL A 507 19.78 41.03 4.84
N ASP A 508 19.03 41.10 3.74
CA ASP A 508 17.57 41.26 3.74
C ASP A 508 16.82 39.93 3.89
N GLY A 509 17.56 38.81 4.04
CA GLY A 509 17.02 37.48 4.21
C GLY A 509 16.46 36.87 2.91
N ARG A 510 16.75 37.43 1.74
CA ARG A 510 16.27 36.91 0.45
C ARG A 510 17.36 36.18 -0.32
N PHE A 511 16.94 35.23 -1.15
CA PHE A 511 17.80 34.54 -2.11
C PHE A 511 17.07 34.28 -3.43
N GLU A 512 17.85 34.09 -4.49
CA GLU A 512 17.40 33.61 -5.80
C GLU A 512 18.43 32.58 -6.30
N ALA A 513 18.01 31.33 -6.45
CA ALA A 513 18.82 30.24 -6.95
C ALA A 513 18.40 29.92 -8.40
N SER A 514 19.17 30.42 -9.37
CA SER A 514 18.87 30.24 -10.79
C SER A 514 19.22 28.84 -11.27
N LEU A 515 18.24 28.17 -11.90
CA LEU A 515 18.39 26.92 -12.65
C LEU A 515 18.51 27.18 -14.16
N ALA A 516 18.46 28.44 -14.58
CA ALA A 516 18.44 28.82 -15.99
C ALA A 516 19.62 28.22 -16.78
N GLY A 517 19.31 27.60 -17.92
CA GLY A 517 20.30 26.93 -18.76
C GLY A 517 20.81 25.58 -18.23
N THR A 518 20.40 25.15 -17.04
CA THR A 518 20.65 23.80 -16.52
C THR A 518 19.38 22.94 -16.47
N TYR A 519 18.23 23.56 -16.21
CA TYR A 519 16.94 22.88 -16.09
C TYR A 519 15.78 23.85 -16.37
N ASP A 520 14.84 23.42 -17.21
CA ASP A 520 13.61 24.15 -17.51
C ASP A 520 12.58 23.90 -16.41
N VAL A 521 12.26 24.95 -15.64
CA VAL A 521 11.31 24.84 -14.53
C VAL A 521 9.89 24.95 -15.09
N GLU A 522 9.31 23.82 -15.47
CA GLU A 522 7.91 23.74 -15.94
C GLU A 522 6.92 23.45 -14.80
N PRO A 523 5.61 23.69 -14.98
CA PRO A 523 4.59 23.25 -14.02
C PRO A 523 4.66 21.75 -13.72
N GLY A 524 4.72 21.41 -12.43
CA GLY A 524 4.93 20.06 -11.94
C GLY A 524 6.41 19.69 -11.77
N ALA A 525 7.34 20.53 -12.21
CA ALA A 525 8.73 20.44 -11.79
C ALA A 525 8.81 20.54 -10.26
N TYR A 526 9.69 19.75 -9.68
CA TYR A 526 9.90 19.73 -8.25
C TYR A 526 11.36 19.46 -7.93
N GLY A 527 11.72 19.74 -6.70
CA GLY A 527 13.09 19.58 -6.27
C GLY A 527 13.27 19.83 -4.79
N ARG A 528 14.53 19.87 -4.38
CA ARG A 528 14.93 20.09 -2.99
C ARG A 528 15.70 21.40 -2.89
N LEU A 529 15.34 22.22 -1.92
CA LEU A 529 16.15 23.36 -1.49
C LEU A 529 16.89 22.95 -0.23
N THR A 530 18.22 23.04 -0.21
CA THR A 530 19.04 22.81 0.99
C THR A 530 19.64 24.14 1.45
N ALA A 531 19.35 24.50 2.69
CA ALA A 531 19.84 25.67 3.39
C ALA A 531 20.87 25.23 4.45
N SER A 532 22.14 25.52 4.20
CA SER A 532 23.25 25.25 5.10
C SER A 532 23.46 26.45 6.02
N ARG A 533 23.40 26.22 7.33
CA ARG A 533 23.72 27.20 8.36
C ARG A 533 25.21 27.57 8.33
N PRO A 534 25.61 28.73 8.89
CA PRO A 534 27.02 29.07 9.10
C PRO A 534 27.77 28.05 9.98
N ASP A 535 27.05 27.33 10.85
CA ASP A 535 27.61 26.27 11.69
C ASP A 535 27.65 24.89 11.00
N GLY A 536 27.24 24.77 9.73
CA GLY A 536 27.33 23.56 8.92
C GLY A 536 26.10 22.64 8.92
N HIS A 537 25.14 22.82 9.84
CA HIS A 537 23.90 22.04 9.83
C HIS A 537 23.01 22.39 8.64
N GLN A 538 22.27 21.40 8.14
CA GLN A 538 21.45 21.55 6.94
C GLN A 538 19.97 21.43 7.26
N LEU A 539 19.20 22.33 6.68
CA LEU A 539 17.74 22.24 6.59
C LEU A 539 17.40 22.06 5.11
N SER A 540 16.55 21.10 4.77
CA SER A 540 16.00 21.03 3.43
C SER A 540 14.48 21.05 3.42
N LEU A 541 13.95 21.52 2.29
CA LEU A 541 12.54 21.55 1.99
C LEU A 541 12.30 21.28 0.51
N THR A 542 11.19 20.64 0.19
CA THR A 542 10.78 20.42 -1.20
C THR A 542 10.19 21.71 -1.76
N TRP A 543 10.63 22.09 -2.96
CA TRP A 543 9.95 23.08 -3.77
C TRP A 543 9.23 22.36 -4.93
N ALA A 544 8.09 22.89 -5.35
CA ALA A 544 7.37 22.37 -6.50
C ALA A 544 6.65 23.49 -7.24
N ALA A 545 6.84 23.55 -8.55
CA ALA A 545 6.06 24.40 -9.43
C ALA A 545 4.64 23.86 -9.47
N VAL A 546 3.67 24.65 -8.98
CA VAL A 546 2.30 24.16 -8.85
C VAL A 546 1.74 23.77 -10.21
N ASP A 547 1.25 22.54 -10.28
CA ASP A 547 0.56 22.02 -11.45
C ASP A 547 -0.78 21.44 -11.00
N THR A 548 -1.83 21.84 -11.71
CA THR A 548 -3.20 21.46 -11.39
C THR A 548 -3.76 20.60 -12.50
N ARG A 549 -4.48 19.56 -12.12
CA ARG A 549 -5.27 18.75 -13.05
C ARG A 549 -6.70 18.64 -12.57
N LEU A 550 -7.67 18.83 -13.46
CA LEU A 550 -9.10 18.72 -13.16
C LEU A 550 -9.73 17.65 -14.05
N ASP A 551 -10.35 16.64 -13.43
CA ASP A 551 -11.21 15.66 -14.13
C ASP A 551 -12.62 16.24 -14.20
N LEU A 552 -13.04 16.55 -15.42
CA LEU A 552 -14.28 17.23 -15.72
C LEU A 552 -15.51 16.34 -15.56
N ASP A 553 -15.36 15.01 -15.44
CA ASP A 553 -16.49 14.11 -15.21
C ASP A 553 -16.62 13.75 -13.72
N ALA A 554 -15.48 13.58 -13.03
CA ALA A 554 -15.46 13.24 -11.61
C ALA A 554 -15.53 14.46 -10.69
N GLY A 555 -15.23 15.66 -11.19
CA GLY A 555 -15.09 16.87 -10.38
C GLY A 555 -13.94 16.79 -9.37
N VAL A 556 -12.90 16.05 -9.71
CA VAL A 556 -11.71 15.83 -8.85
C VAL A 556 -10.59 16.75 -9.28
N LEU A 557 -10.00 17.46 -8.33
CA LEU A 557 -8.85 18.33 -8.51
C LEU A 557 -7.60 17.62 -7.97
N TRP A 558 -6.62 17.40 -8.85
CA TRP A 558 -5.27 17.01 -8.48
C TRP A 558 -4.40 18.27 -8.43
N VAL A 559 -3.63 18.44 -7.35
CA VAL A 559 -2.67 19.53 -7.22
C VAL A 559 -1.32 18.94 -6.86
N ASN A 560 -0.33 19.11 -7.74
CA ASN A 560 1.07 18.89 -7.43
C ASN A 560 1.63 20.16 -6.79
N ALA A 561 2.08 20.09 -5.55
CA ALA A 561 2.73 21.18 -4.84
C ALA A 561 3.72 20.62 -3.82
N ALA A 562 4.39 21.51 -3.08
CA ALA A 562 5.31 21.09 -2.02
C ALA A 562 4.57 20.19 -1.00
N THR A 563 5.31 19.22 -0.47
CA THR A 563 5.00 18.35 0.68
C THR A 563 4.41 19.13 1.86
N ASN A 564 3.48 18.48 2.57
CA ASN A 564 2.91 18.95 3.84
C ASN A 564 2.35 20.38 3.79
N ARG A 565 1.74 20.75 2.66
CA ARG A 565 1.01 22.01 2.50
C ARG A 565 -0.48 21.74 2.57
N THR A 566 -1.16 22.53 3.38
CA THR A 566 -2.63 22.60 3.37
C THR A 566 -3.08 23.75 2.48
N GLY A 567 -4.31 23.64 1.99
CA GLY A 567 -4.85 24.57 1.04
C GLY A 567 -6.36 24.46 0.90
N THR A 568 -6.93 25.34 0.10
CA THR A 568 -8.32 25.26 -0.31
C THR A 568 -8.44 25.61 -1.78
N ALA A 569 -9.35 24.96 -2.49
CA ALA A 569 -9.80 25.37 -3.81
C ALA A 569 -11.30 25.63 -3.77
N ARG A 570 -11.75 26.71 -4.40
CA ARG A 570 -13.14 27.12 -4.50
C ARG A 570 -13.58 27.07 -5.95
N LEU A 571 -14.68 26.39 -6.21
CA LEU A 571 -15.33 26.34 -7.50
C LEU A 571 -16.42 27.41 -7.52
N ARG A 572 -16.30 28.40 -8.39
CA ARG A 572 -17.28 29.47 -8.61
C ARG A 572 -17.98 29.29 -9.94
N SER A 573 -19.27 29.57 -9.99
CA SER A 573 -20.02 29.60 -11.23
C SER A 573 -19.50 30.71 -12.16
N ARG A 574 -19.95 30.69 -13.42
CA ARG A 574 -19.72 31.79 -14.38
C ARG A 574 -20.11 33.18 -13.87
N ASP A 575 -21.10 33.25 -12.96
CA ASP A 575 -21.58 34.50 -12.34
C ASP A 575 -20.80 34.86 -11.06
N GLY A 576 -19.75 34.11 -10.72
CA GLY A 576 -18.90 34.34 -9.53
C GLY A 576 -19.43 33.73 -8.23
N VAL A 577 -20.54 33.00 -8.25
CA VAL A 577 -21.15 32.41 -7.05
C VAL A 577 -20.44 31.11 -6.68
N GLU A 578 -19.98 30.98 -5.44
CA GLU A 578 -19.33 29.76 -4.94
C GLU A 578 -20.32 28.57 -4.98
N ARG A 579 -19.94 27.48 -5.67
CA ARG A 579 -20.73 26.25 -5.83
C ARG A 579 -20.23 25.14 -4.91
N ALA A 580 -18.91 25.05 -4.74
CA ALA A 580 -18.26 23.97 -4.01
C ALA A 580 -16.85 24.39 -3.57
N ALA A 581 -16.29 23.65 -2.62
CA ALA A 581 -14.91 23.77 -2.19
C ALA A 581 -14.24 22.39 -2.10
N ALA A 582 -12.92 22.39 -2.18
CA ALA A 582 -12.06 21.25 -1.93
C ALA A 582 -11.00 21.67 -0.89
N ALA A 583 -10.83 20.88 0.17
CA ALA A 583 -9.78 21.10 1.16
C ALA A 583 -8.54 20.33 0.71
N LEU A 584 -7.47 21.04 0.36
CA LEU A 584 -6.26 20.44 -0.20
C LEU A 584 -5.28 20.11 0.92
N ALA A 585 -4.69 18.93 0.87
CA ALA A 585 -3.55 18.57 1.70
C ALA A 585 -2.56 17.75 0.86
N THR A 586 -1.35 18.27 0.67
CA THR A 586 -0.29 17.53 -0.02
C THR A 586 0.35 16.53 0.95
N ARG A 587 0.26 15.23 0.61
CA ARG A 587 0.86 14.14 1.39
C ARG A 587 1.83 13.32 0.56
N ARG A 588 2.94 12.90 1.15
CA ARG A 588 3.90 11.99 0.50
C ARG A 588 3.20 10.69 0.10
N GLN A 589 3.15 10.37 -1.19
CA GLN A 589 2.33 9.26 -1.69
C GLN A 589 2.92 7.87 -1.39
N THR A 590 4.25 7.72 -1.21
CA THR A 590 4.93 6.46 -0.80
C THR A 590 6.37 6.74 -0.34
N THR A 591 7.02 5.74 0.28
CA THR A 591 8.43 5.78 0.73
C THR A 591 9.48 5.97 -0.38
N GLY A 592 9.13 5.93 -1.66
CA GLY A 592 10.08 6.13 -2.78
C GLY A 592 9.78 7.34 -3.67
N SER A 593 8.52 7.73 -3.83
CA SER A 593 8.15 8.89 -4.65
C SER A 593 8.16 10.16 -3.81
N ARG A 594 9.02 11.11 -4.17
CA ARG A 594 8.98 12.50 -3.66
C ARG A 594 7.90 13.35 -4.32
N ARG A 595 7.16 12.79 -5.29
CA ARG A 595 6.02 13.48 -5.90
C ARG A 595 4.86 13.50 -4.92
N VAL A 596 4.34 14.70 -4.68
CA VAL A 596 3.27 14.92 -3.74
C VAL A 596 2.07 15.53 -4.44
N THR A 597 0.92 14.88 -4.30
CA THR A 597 -0.33 15.27 -4.96
C THR A 597 -1.44 15.35 -3.92
N ALA A 598 -2.18 16.46 -3.88
CA ALA A 598 -3.49 16.49 -3.23
C ALA A 598 -4.54 16.07 -4.27
N VAL A 599 -5.46 15.15 -3.92
CA VAL A 599 -6.50 14.64 -4.84
C VAL A 599 -7.86 14.77 -4.17
N GLU A 600 -8.62 15.79 -4.55
CA GLU A 600 -9.79 16.19 -3.78
C GLU A 600 -11.00 16.46 -4.70
N PRO A 601 -12.14 15.80 -4.48
CA PRO A 601 -13.38 16.16 -5.16
C PRO A 601 -13.88 17.52 -4.66
N PHE A 602 -14.42 18.34 -5.56
CA PHE A 602 -15.21 19.50 -5.16
C PHE A 602 -16.48 19.05 -4.47
N ARG A 603 -16.73 19.53 -3.26
CA ARG A 603 -17.95 19.23 -2.50
C ARG A 603 -18.72 20.51 -2.22
N ASP A 604 -20.03 20.45 -2.36
CA ASP A 604 -20.90 21.50 -1.82
C ASP A 604 -20.90 21.46 -0.28
N ARG A 605 -21.57 22.42 0.33
CA ARG A 605 -21.71 22.50 1.80
C ARG A 605 -22.46 21.33 2.45
N PHE A 606 -23.08 20.46 1.64
CA PHE A 606 -23.77 19.24 2.07
C PHE A 606 -22.91 17.99 1.82
N GLY A 607 -21.65 18.17 1.41
CA GLY A 607 -20.70 17.08 1.13
C GLY A 607 -20.93 16.37 -0.20
N ARG A 608 -21.90 16.80 -1.03
CA ARG A 608 -22.16 16.20 -2.34
C ARG A 608 -21.10 16.64 -3.33
N ALA A 609 -20.57 15.70 -4.10
CA ALA A 609 -19.62 16.01 -5.16
C ALA A 609 -20.28 16.90 -6.23
N ILE A 610 -19.61 17.96 -6.62
CA ILE A 610 -20.05 18.88 -7.66
C ILE A 610 -19.09 18.77 -8.84
N VAL A 611 -19.65 18.43 -9.99
CA VAL A 611 -18.91 18.44 -11.26
C VAL A 611 -18.82 19.89 -11.77
N PRO A 612 -17.60 20.40 -12.02
CA PRO A 612 -17.39 21.71 -12.64
C PRO A 612 -18.06 21.81 -14.01
N ALA A 613 -18.77 22.91 -14.26
CA ALA A 613 -19.37 23.17 -15.56
C ALA A 613 -18.44 24.04 -16.42
N PRO A 614 -18.52 23.96 -17.77
CA PRO A 614 -17.84 24.91 -18.64
C PRO A 614 -18.16 26.37 -18.27
N GLY A 615 -17.13 27.20 -18.14
CA GLY A 615 -17.22 28.60 -17.71
C GLY A 615 -17.21 28.83 -16.19
N ASP A 616 -17.23 27.77 -15.37
CA ASP A 616 -16.91 27.90 -13.95
C ASP A 616 -15.44 28.32 -13.77
N THR A 617 -15.10 28.90 -12.62
CA THR A 617 -13.73 29.29 -12.26
C THR A 617 -13.30 28.52 -11.02
N VAL A 618 -12.08 27.99 -11.02
CA VAL A 618 -11.44 27.40 -9.85
C VAL A 618 -10.43 28.40 -9.31
N ASP A 619 -10.58 28.79 -8.05
CA ASP A 619 -9.66 29.66 -7.32
C ASP A 619 -9.09 28.89 -6.12
N GLY A 620 -7.79 28.67 -6.11
CA GLY A 620 -7.15 27.88 -5.07
C GLY A 620 -5.86 28.45 -4.53
N MET A 621 -5.52 27.97 -3.34
CA MET A 621 -4.27 28.25 -2.66
C MET A 621 -3.79 26.97 -1.97
N ILE A 622 -2.50 26.66 -2.08
CA ILE A 622 -1.85 25.56 -1.36
C ILE A 622 -0.50 26.04 -0.82
N GLY A 623 -0.37 26.06 0.50
CA GLY A 623 0.70 26.83 1.14
C GLY A 623 0.60 28.31 0.76
N ASP A 624 1.68 28.84 0.20
CA ASP A 624 1.80 30.20 -0.34
C ASP A 624 1.47 30.31 -1.83
N ALA A 625 1.39 29.18 -2.54
CA ALA A 625 1.11 29.17 -3.97
C ALA A 625 -0.39 29.37 -4.25
N ARG A 626 -0.70 30.29 -5.16
CA ARG A 626 -2.07 30.57 -5.63
C ARG A 626 -2.22 30.12 -7.07
N PHE A 627 -3.39 29.61 -7.41
CA PHE A 627 -3.76 29.27 -8.78
C PHE A 627 -5.21 29.65 -9.05
N THR A 628 -5.46 30.15 -10.26
CA THR A 628 -6.82 30.46 -10.72
C THR A 628 -6.93 30.04 -12.18
N PHE A 629 -7.99 29.32 -12.53
CA PHE A 629 -8.26 28.97 -13.93
C PHE A 629 -9.75 28.80 -14.22
N GLY A 630 -10.14 29.12 -15.45
CA GLY A 630 -11.47 28.84 -15.98
C GLY A 630 -11.59 27.41 -16.47
N VAL A 631 -12.72 26.75 -16.16
CA VAL A 631 -13.06 25.40 -16.61
C VAL A 631 -13.49 25.47 -18.08
N PRO A 632 -12.73 24.88 -19.01
CA PRO A 632 -13.04 24.96 -20.43
C PRO A 632 -14.22 24.04 -20.77
N ARG A 633 -14.94 24.38 -21.84
CA ARG A 633 -15.72 23.37 -22.57
C ARG A 633 -14.75 22.37 -23.18
N LEU A 634 -14.96 21.08 -22.99
CA LEU A 634 -14.21 20.02 -23.65
C LEU A 634 -15.17 18.89 -23.99
N GLU A 635 -15.62 18.84 -25.24
CA GLU A 635 -16.64 17.90 -25.70
C GLU A 635 -16.12 17.17 -26.93
N ALA A 636 -16.41 15.88 -27.05
CA ALA A 636 -16.07 15.10 -28.23
C ALA A 636 -17.07 13.96 -28.45
N ALA A 637 -17.13 13.51 -29.69
CA ALA A 637 -17.83 12.31 -30.11
C ALA A 637 -16.83 11.30 -30.69
N VAL A 638 -17.16 10.03 -30.53
CA VAL A 638 -16.38 8.91 -31.03
C VAL A 638 -17.14 8.25 -32.19
N HIS A 639 -16.47 8.11 -33.32
CA HIS A 639 -16.95 7.46 -34.53
C HIS A 639 -16.19 6.14 -34.70
N VAL A 640 -16.72 5.07 -34.10
CA VAL A 640 -16.12 3.71 -34.13
C VAL A 640 -15.89 3.24 -35.56
N GLY A 641 -16.88 3.40 -36.46
CA GLY A 641 -16.78 2.92 -37.84
C GLY A 641 -15.70 3.61 -38.72
N ASP A 642 -15.23 4.79 -38.31
CA ASP A 642 -14.21 5.57 -39.01
C ASP A 642 -12.92 5.72 -38.19
N ASP A 643 -12.80 5.02 -37.04
CA ASP A 643 -11.70 5.15 -36.08
C ASP A 643 -11.35 6.60 -35.71
N ARG A 644 -12.39 7.45 -35.57
CA ARG A 644 -12.22 8.90 -35.43
C ARG A 644 -12.79 9.43 -34.14
N VAL A 645 -12.04 10.33 -33.49
CA VAL A 645 -12.53 11.10 -32.34
C VAL A 645 -12.48 12.58 -32.70
N ALA A 646 -13.62 13.26 -32.69
CA ALA A 646 -13.71 14.67 -33.06
C ALA A 646 -14.51 15.46 -32.02
N GLY A 647 -14.11 16.70 -31.78
CA GLY A 647 -14.69 17.50 -30.70
C GLY A 647 -14.45 18.98 -30.82
N SER A 648 -14.87 19.70 -29.79
CA SER A 648 -14.62 21.14 -29.66
C SER A 648 -14.33 21.56 -28.21
N THR A 649 -13.58 22.64 -28.08
CA THR A 649 -13.26 23.30 -26.82
C THR A 649 -13.32 24.82 -26.99
N ASP A 650 -13.45 25.57 -25.89
CA ASP A 650 -13.31 27.03 -25.86
C ASP A 650 -11.87 27.48 -25.51
N ALA A 651 -10.92 26.54 -25.43
CA ALA A 651 -9.51 26.86 -25.27
C ALA A 651 -8.93 27.62 -26.49
N PRO A 652 -7.90 28.47 -26.30
CA PRO A 652 -7.27 29.20 -27.39
C PRO A 652 -6.75 28.27 -28.50
N ALA A 653 -6.81 28.74 -29.76
CA ALA A 653 -6.21 28.03 -30.87
C ALA A 653 -4.71 27.80 -30.62
N GLY A 654 -4.22 26.61 -30.98
CA GLY A 654 -2.85 26.16 -30.69
C GLY A 654 -2.68 25.47 -29.33
N THR A 655 -3.69 25.47 -28.45
CA THR A 655 -3.64 24.70 -27.19
C THR A 655 -3.48 23.21 -27.51
N ALA A 656 -2.60 22.50 -26.80
CA ALA A 656 -2.39 21.08 -27.01
C ALA A 656 -3.58 20.25 -26.51
N VAL A 657 -4.05 19.32 -27.34
CA VAL A 657 -5.03 18.31 -26.97
C VAL A 657 -4.39 16.95 -27.17
N ARG A 658 -4.47 16.09 -26.16
CA ARG A 658 -3.98 14.73 -26.20
C ARG A 658 -5.13 13.76 -26.04
N LEU A 659 -5.16 12.73 -26.86
CA LEU A 659 -6.08 11.61 -26.77
C LEU A 659 -5.33 10.39 -26.27
N ASP A 660 -5.92 9.70 -25.30
CA ASP A 660 -5.47 8.40 -24.77
C ASP A 660 -6.63 7.41 -24.97
N ALA A 661 -6.50 6.54 -25.97
CA ALA A 661 -7.46 5.50 -26.28
C ALA A 661 -6.89 4.14 -25.86
N THR A 662 -7.66 3.35 -25.12
CA THR A 662 -7.30 1.99 -24.72
C THR A 662 -8.44 1.04 -25.07
N ASP A 663 -8.14 0.00 -25.85
CA ASP A 663 -9.08 -1.09 -26.10
C ASP A 663 -9.17 -1.96 -24.84
N ALA A 664 -10.36 -2.05 -24.25
CA ALA A 664 -10.59 -2.79 -23.02
C ALA A 664 -10.33 -4.31 -23.17
N ALA A 665 -10.47 -4.86 -24.38
CA ALA A 665 -10.30 -6.28 -24.65
C ALA A 665 -8.84 -6.64 -24.90
N SER A 666 -8.13 -5.92 -25.78
CA SER A 666 -6.71 -6.19 -26.10
C SER A 666 -5.72 -5.54 -25.13
N GLY A 667 -6.11 -4.48 -24.45
CA GLY A 667 -5.17 -3.59 -23.76
C GLY A 667 -4.30 -2.76 -24.72
N ALA A 668 -4.53 -2.84 -26.04
CA ALA A 668 -3.87 -1.98 -27.01
C ALA A 668 -4.15 -0.52 -26.65
N ARG A 669 -3.13 0.32 -26.77
CA ARG A 669 -3.21 1.74 -26.39
C ARG A 669 -2.71 2.60 -27.54
N ALA A 670 -3.48 3.64 -27.86
CA ALA A 670 -3.07 4.70 -28.76
C ALA A 670 -3.04 6.02 -28.00
N VAL A 671 -1.93 6.74 -28.12
CA VAL A 671 -1.79 8.10 -27.64
C VAL A 671 -1.59 8.98 -28.85
N ARG A 672 -2.46 9.99 -29.02
CA ARG A 672 -2.32 10.98 -30.10
C ARG A 672 -2.23 12.37 -29.51
N ALA A 673 -1.40 13.21 -30.12
CA ALA A 673 -1.33 14.64 -29.82
C ALA A 673 -1.87 15.43 -31.00
N GLY A 674 -2.57 16.52 -30.70
CA GLY A 674 -3.13 17.46 -31.65
C GLY A 674 -3.17 18.85 -31.05
N VAL A 675 -3.66 19.82 -31.82
CA VAL A 675 -3.83 21.20 -31.37
C VAL A 675 -5.25 21.67 -31.64
N VAL A 676 -5.76 22.55 -30.79
CA VAL A 676 -7.06 23.20 -31.00
C VAL A 676 -6.97 24.11 -32.23
N ALA A 677 -7.83 23.88 -33.23
CA ALA A 677 -7.92 24.72 -34.41
C ALA A 677 -8.61 26.06 -34.12
N THR A 678 -8.50 27.01 -35.06
CA THR A 678 -9.29 28.25 -35.03
C THR A 678 -10.79 27.91 -34.96
N GLY A 679 -11.49 28.46 -33.95
CA GLY A 679 -12.89 28.12 -33.68
C GLY A 679 -13.10 26.97 -32.70
N GLY A 680 -12.03 26.41 -32.12
CA GLY A 680 -12.11 25.47 -31.00
C GLY A 680 -12.18 24.00 -31.37
N ALA A 681 -12.24 23.66 -32.66
CA ALA A 681 -12.37 22.27 -33.12
C ALA A 681 -11.06 21.47 -32.98
N PHE A 682 -11.18 20.16 -32.76
CA PHE A 682 -10.07 19.20 -32.84
C PHE A 682 -10.57 17.86 -33.36
N ALA A 683 -9.67 17.07 -33.96
CA ALA A 683 -9.97 15.72 -34.40
C ALA A 683 -8.71 14.84 -34.39
N PHE A 684 -8.92 13.55 -34.13
CA PHE A 684 -7.91 12.51 -34.17
C PHE A 684 -8.41 11.40 -35.10
N ASP A 685 -7.61 11.07 -36.10
CA ASP A 685 -7.80 9.91 -36.96
C ASP A 685 -6.88 8.79 -36.44
N LEU A 686 -7.47 7.70 -35.96
CA LEU A 686 -6.74 6.58 -35.39
C LEU A 686 -6.42 5.50 -36.43
N ALA A 687 -7.14 5.47 -37.55
CA ALA A 687 -6.87 4.62 -38.70
C ALA A 687 -5.65 5.10 -39.50
N GLN A 688 -5.41 6.41 -39.54
CA GLN A 688 -4.26 7.04 -40.23
C GLN A 688 -3.29 7.68 -39.24
N PRO A 689 -2.50 6.88 -38.49
CA PRO A 689 -1.55 7.42 -37.53
C PRO A 689 -0.40 8.18 -38.22
N PRO A 690 0.32 9.04 -37.48
CA PRO A 690 1.61 9.57 -37.94
C PRO A 690 2.56 8.45 -38.37
N ALA A 691 3.46 8.75 -39.31
CA ALA A 691 4.41 7.78 -39.84
C ALA A 691 5.25 7.15 -38.71
N GLY A 692 5.19 5.81 -38.60
CA GLY A 692 5.92 5.03 -37.58
C GLY A 692 5.07 4.58 -36.39
N GLU A 693 3.85 5.08 -36.24
CA GLU A 693 2.89 4.59 -35.24
C GLU A 693 1.91 3.57 -35.86
N PRO A 694 1.47 2.54 -35.11
CA PRO A 694 0.47 1.59 -35.60
C PRO A 694 -0.92 2.23 -35.67
N ALA A 695 -1.70 1.83 -36.68
CA ALA A 695 -3.11 2.15 -36.75
C ALA A 695 -3.82 1.55 -35.54
N PHE A 696 -4.83 2.24 -35.04
CA PHE A 696 -5.61 1.82 -33.89
C PHE A 696 -7.08 1.73 -34.26
N ASP A 697 -7.56 0.49 -34.33
CA ASP A 697 -8.95 0.09 -34.55
C ASP A 697 -9.75 0.37 -33.26
N LEU A 698 -10.59 1.40 -33.31
CA LEU A 698 -11.36 1.89 -32.18
C LEU A 698 -12.66 1.10 -32.07
N ARG A 699 -12.70 0.18 -31.11
CA ARG A 699 -13.84 -0.72 -30.89
C ARG A 699 -14.90 -0.16 -29.96
N HIS A 700 -16.09 -0.74 -29.99
CA HIS A 700 -17.11 -0.47 -28.99
C HIS A 700 -16.57 -0.75 -27.57
N ASN A 701 -17.03 0.02 -26.58
CA ASN A 701 -16.56 -0.03 -25.19
C ASN A 701 -15.06 0.30 -24.97
N ALA A 702 -14.34 0.84 -25.97
CA ALA A 702 -12.99 1.37 -25.74
C ALA A 702 -13.02 2.53 -24.72
N GLN A 703 -11.92 2.73 -24.00
CA GLN A 703 -11.76 3.86 -23.10
C GLN A 703 -11.04 4.99 -23.82
N VAL A 704 -11.73 6.11 -24.03
CA VAL A 704 -11.12 7.32 -24.62
C VAL A 704 -11.07 8.40 -23.57
N THR A 705 -9.88 8.90 -23.27
CA THR A 705 -9.67 10.07 -22.42
C THR A 705 -9.05 11.18 -23.24
N LEU A 706 -9.67 12.35 -23.23
CA LEU A 706 -9.09 13.58 -23.73
C LEU A 706 -8.38 14.31 -22.60
N ARG A 707 -7.23 14.88 -22.92
CA ARG A 707 -6.48 15.79 -22.05
C ARG A 707 -6.25 17.09 -22.80
N LEU A 708 -6.56 18.20 -22.16
CA LEU A 708 -6.24 19.53 -22.63
C LEU A 708 -5.11 20.05 -21.75
N ASP A 709 -3.92 20.20 -22.33
CA ASP A 709 -2.73 20.63 -21.60
C ASP A 709 -2.52 22.13 -21.85
N ARG A 710 -2.75 22.94 -20.81
CA ARG A 710 -2.29 24.33 -20.72
C ARG A 710 -1.04 24.36 -19.84
N ARG A 711 -0.29 25.46 -19.88
CA ARG A 711 1.03 25.59 -19.23
C ARG A 711 1.02 24.98 -17.81
N ALA A 712 0.15 25.46 -16.92
CA ALA A 712 0.05 25.00 -15.52
C ALA A 712 -1.25 24.26 -15.15
N GLU A 713 -2.19 24.13 -16.10
CA GLU A 713 -3.49 23.49 -15.87
C GLU A 713 -3.75 22.40 -16.89
N ARG A 714 -4.19 21.24 -16.40
CA ARG A 714 -4.52 20.09 -17.25
C ARG A 714 -5.96 19.68 -17.01
N PHE A 715 -6.75 19.63 -18.07
CA PHE A 715 -8.14 19.17 -17.97
C PHE A 715 -8.22 17.78 -18.56
N SER A 716 -8.89 16.86 -17.89
CA SER A 716 -9.16 15.55 -18.47
C SER A 716 -10.65 15.25 -18.50
N ARG A 717 -11.10 14.61 -19.58
CA ARG A 717 -12.48 14.15 -19.74
C ARG A 717 -12.49 12.78 -20.41
N ARG A 718 -13.30 11.87 -19.91
CA ARG A 718 -13.64 10.60 -20.56
C ARG A 718 -14.71 10.85 -21.61
N VAL A 719 -14.48 10.30 -22.79
CA VAL A 719 -15.43 10.35 -23.90
C VAL A 719 -16.09 8.99 -23.99
N ALA A 720 -17.42 8.97 -23.89
CA ALA A 720 -18.21 7.77 -24.07
C ALA A 720 -17.98 7.20 -25.47
N VAL A 721 -17.42 5.99 -25.55
CA VAL A 721 -17.39 5.20 -26.78
C VAL A 721 -18.66 4.37 -26.81
N PRO A 722 -19.52 4.51 -27.84
CA PRO A 722 -20.74 3.74 -27.88
C PRO A 722 -20.46 2.24 -27.80
N GLY A 723 -21.28 1.50 -27.07
CA GLY A 723 -21.06 0.07 -26.86
C GLY A 723 -22.08 -0.51 -25.90
N LEU A 724 -22.25 -1.84 -25.98
CA LEU A 724 -23.19 -2.62 -25.20
C LEU A 724 -22.43 -3.59 -24.29
N VAL A 725 -22.90 -3.68 -23.06
CA VAL A 725 -22.49 -4.65 -22.07
C VAL A 725 -23.75 -5.35 -21.55
N LEU A 726 -23.93 -6.61 -21.93
CA LEU A 726 -25.03 -7.45 -21.53
C LEU A 726 -24.64 -8.31 -20.32
N ASP A 727 -25.25 -8.04 -19.18
CA ASP A 727 -25.17 -8.91 -18.01
C ASP A 727 -26.20 -10.04 -18.14
N LEU A 728 -25.73 -11.22 -18.55
CA LEU A 728 -26.52 -12.44 -18.69
C LEU A 728 -26.97 -12.98 -17.34
N GLY A 729 -26.34 -12.59 -16.23
CA GLY A 729 -26.72 -12.97 -14.88
C GLY A 729 -27.91 -12.17 -14.35
N ARG A 730 -28.12 -10.95 -14.85
CA ARG A 730 -29.23 -10.04 -14.49
C ARG A 730 -30.28 -9.86 -15.59
N ALA A 731 -29.97 -10.29 -16.81
CA ALA A 731 -30.63 -9.82 -18.04
C ALA A 731 -30.70 -8.29 -18.06
N ARG A 732 -29.55 -7.64 -17.87
CA ARG A 732 -29.44 -6.18 -17.86
C ARG A 732 -28.52 -5.74 -18.97
N LEU A 733 -28.99 -4.84 -19.82
CA LEU A 733 -28.18 -4.17 -20.82
C LEU A 733 -27.69 -2.86 -20.24
N THR A 734 -26.38 -2.65 -20.29
CA THR A 734 -25.76 -1.34 -20.04
C THR A 734 -25.01 -0.91 -21.28
N GLY A 735 -24.80 0.38 -21.44
CA GLY A 735 -24.02 0.89 -22.55
C GLY A 735 -23.75 2.37 -22.44
N ALA A 736 -23.11 2.89 -23.47
CA ALA A 736 -22.84 4.31 -23.58
C ALA A 736 -23.38 4.86 -24.91
N LEU A 737 -23.89 6.09 -24.88
CA LEU A 737 -24.34 6.90 -26.00
C LEU A 737 -23.77 8.32 -25.83
N ALA A 738 -24.08 9.22 -26.76
CA ALA A 738 -23.87 10.64 -26.50
C ALA A 738 -24.66 11.09 -25.24
N PRO A 739 -24.12 12.01 -24.42
CA PRO A 739 -24.84 12.56 -23.27
C PRO A 739 -26.26 13.02 -23.62
N ASP A 740 -27.23 12.70 -22.77
CA ASP A 740 -28.66 13.01 -22.96
C ASP A 740 -29.34 12.40 -24.21
N ALA A 741 -28.64 11.58 -25.00
CA ALA A 741 -29.20 10.99 -26.19
C ALA A 741 -30.37 10.04 -25.86
N THR A 742 -31.44 10.15 -26.64
CA THR A 742 -32.57 9.22 -26.58
C THR A 742 -32.38 8.09 -27.60
N ALA A 743 -32.68 6.87 -27.20
CA ALA A 743 -32.66 5.69 -28.08
C ALA A 743 -33.75 4.69 -27.69
N THR A 744 -33.91 3.62 -28.47
CA THR A 744 -34.79 2.49 -28.17
C THR A 744 -33.96 1.22 -28.15
N VAL A 745 -34.03 0.49 -27.03
CA VAL A 745 -33.46 -0.86 -26.91
C VAL A 745 -34.51 -1.85 -27.37
N THR A 746 -34.25 -2.58 -28.45
CA THR A 746 -35.12 -3.65 -28.97
C THR A 746 -34.40 -4.97 -28.91
N TRP A 747 -35.04 -6.01 -28.38
CA TRP A 747 -34.50 -7.38 -28.50
C TRP A 747 -35.41 -8.27 -29.32
N ARG A 748 -34.79 -9.14 -30.12
CA ARG A 748 -35.42 -9.95 -31.17
C ARG A 748 -35.05 -11.41 -31.00
N ARG A 749 -36.01 -12.31 -31.27
CA ARG A 749 -35.77 -13.75 -31.40
C ARG A 749 -36.10 -14.18 -32.82
N ALA A 750 -35.13 -14.79 -33.51
CA ALA A 750 -35.27 -15.14 -34.92
C ALA A 750 -35.77 -13.97 -35.80
N GLY A 751 -35.30 -12.75 -35.52
CA GLY A 751 -35.67 -11.52 -36.24
C GLY A 751 -36.99 -10.87 -35.80
N GLN A 752 -37.83 -11.53 -35.01
CA GLN A 752 -39.09 -10.95 -34.51
C GLN A 752 -38.85 -10.13 -33.24
N PRO A 753 -39.30 -8.85 -33.17
CA PRO A 753 -39.18 -8.03 -31.96
C PRO A 753 -40.04 -8.62 -30.83
N LEU A 754 -39.41 -8.81 -29.68
CA LEU A 754 -40.06 -9.30 -28.47
C LEU A 754 -40.62 -8.12 -27.67
N VAL A 755 -39.79 -7.13 -27.39
CA VAL A 755 -40.11 -5.90 -26.65
C VAL A 755 -39.16 -4.77 -27.09
N GLY A 756 -39.62 -3.53 -27.00
CA GLY A 756 -38.82 -2.32 -27.16
C GLY A 756 -38.95 -1.41 -25.93
N VAL A 757 -37.84 -0.86 -25.44
CA VAL A 757 -37.80 0.05 -24.29
C VAL A 757 -37.11 1.35 -24.71
N ALA A 758 -37.81 2.47 -24.56
CA ALA A 758 -37.22 3.79 -24.77
C ALA A 758 -36.24 4.11 -23.62
N ILE A 759 -35.07 4.63 -23.97
CA ILE A 759 -34.01 5.01 -23.05
C ILE A 759 -33.55 6.43 -23.31
N ARG A 760 -32.96 7.02 -22.27
CA ARG A 760 -32.20 8.26 -22.36
C ARG A 760 -30.89 8.06 -21.60
N ALA A 761 -29.77 8.35 -22.27
CA ALA A 761 -28.47 8.33 -21.63
C ALA A 761 -28.35 9.48 -20.61
N ASP A 762 -27.57 9.27 -19.56
CA ASP A 762 -27.27 10.29 -18.56
C ASP A 762 -26.27 11.35 -19.09
N ALA A 763 -25.88 12.31 -18.23
CA ALA A 763 -24.96 13.38 -18.59
C ALA A 763 -23.51 12.89 -18.89
N ALA A 764 -23.17 11.66 -18.48
CA ALA A 764 -21.91 11.00 -18.83
C ALA A 764 -22.06 10.10 -20.08
N GLY A 765 -23.27 10.01 -20.64
CA GLY A 765 -23.58 9.15 -21.78
C GLY A 765 -23.96 7.72 -21.40
N GLY A 766 -23.97 7.34 -20.12
CA GLY A 766 -24.32 6.00 -19.67
C GLY A 766 -25.82 5.72 -19.76
N PHE A 767 -26.20 4.47 -20.04
CA PHE A 767 -27.58 4.00 -19.87
C PHE A 767 -27.61 2.58 -19.29
N ALA A 768 -28.74 2.23 -18.68
CA ALA A 768 -29.02 0.88 -18.19
C ALA A 768 -30.49 0.52 -18.39
N VAL A 769 -30.75 -0.72 -18.82
CA VAL A 769 -32.09 -1.29 -18.99
C VAL A 769 -32.12 -2.70 -18.45
N ASP A 770 -33.05 -2.96 -17.53
CA ASP A 770 -33.37 -4.33 -17.15
C ASP A 770 -34.31 -4.93 -18.20
N LEU A 771 -33.88 -6.04 -18.81
CA LEU A 771 -34.61 -6.75 -19.86
C LEU A 771 -35.66 -7.63 -19.19
N ARG A 772 -36.80 -7.01 -18.89
CA ARG A 772 -37.96 -7.64 -18.23
C ARG A 772 -39.17 -7.65 -19.15
N HIS A 773 -40.03 -8.64 -18.94
CA HIS A 773 -41.37 -8.65 -19.50
C HIS A 773 -42.21 -7.49 -18.91
N PRO A 774 -43.29 -7.06 -19.59
CA PRO A 774 -44.21 -6.06 -19.04
C PRO A 774 -44.83 -6.43 -17.68
N ASP A 775 -44.81 -7.71 -17.30
CA ASP A 775 -45.28 -8.22 -16.00
C ASP A 775 -44.19 -8.18 -14.89
N GLY A 776 -43.00 -7.64 -15.20
CA GLY A 776 -41.88 -7.51 -14.26
C GLY A 776 -40.99 -8.75 -14.16
N ARG A 777 -41.39 -9.89 -14.75
CA ARG A 777 -40.55 -11.09 -14.79
C ARG A 777 -39.34 -10.85 -15.68
N ARG A 778 -38.21 -11.43 -15.30
CA ARG A 778 -36.99 -11.38 -16.09
C ARG A 778 -37.19 -12.09 -17.42
N PHE A 779 -36.65 -11.51 -18.50
CA PHE A 779 -36.69 -12.15 -19.80
C PHE A 779 -35.68 -13.31 -19.85
N ASP A 780 -36.13 -14.47 -20.32
CA ASP A 780 -35.26 -15.62 -20.60
C ASP A 780 -34.54 -15.39 -21.94
N LEU A 781 -33.38 -14.74 -21.88
CA LEU A 781 -32.53 -14.48 -23.04
C LEU A 781 -31.94 -15.80 -23.52
N GLN A 782 -32.18 -16.13 -24.79
CA GLN A 782 -31.67 -17.34 -25.41
C GLN A 782 -30.44 -17.02 -26.26
N PRO A 783 -29.49 -17.95 -26.38
CA PRO A 783 -28.42 -17.82 -27.36
C PRO A 783 -28.97 -17.50 -28.75
N ALA A 784 -28.32 -16.58 -29.45
CA ALA A 784 -28.72 -16.02 -30.75
C ALA A 784 -29.94 -15.06 -30.76
N ASP A 785 -30.56 -14.75 -29.62
CA ASP A 785 -31.38 -13.53 -29.53
C ASP A 785 -30.52 -12.31 -29.91
N THR A 786 -31.09 -11.30 -30.54
CA THR A 786 -30.37 -10.08 -30.93
C THR A 786 -30.87 -8.90 -30.12
N ILE A 787 -29.98 -8.14 -29.50
CA ILE A 787 -30.30 -6.90 -28.79
C ILE A 787 -29.73 -5.74 -29.61
N ALA A 788 -30.56 -4.77 -29.95
CA ALA A 788 -30.20 -3.61 -30.74
C ALA A 788 -30.60 -2.31 -30.02
N VAL A 789 -29.78 -1.27 -30.18
CA VAL A 789 -30.04 0.08 -29.69
C VAL A 789 -30.05 1.01 -30.89
N ASP A 790 -31.22 1.60 -31.15
CA ASP A 790 -31.47 2.47 -32.30
C ASP A 790 -31.85 3.88 -31.81
N GLY A 791 -31.25 4.93 -32.36
CA GLY A 791 -31.59 6.30 -31.98
C GLY A 791 -30.84 7.39 -32.78
N PRO A 792 -31.37 8.63 -32.82
CA PRO A 792 -30.80 9.73 -33.60
C PRO A 792 -29.39 10.16 -33.17
N GLY A 793 -28.95 9.79 -31.96
CA GLY A 793 -27.60 10.06 -31.45
C GLY A 793 -26.53 9.04 -31.89
N LEU A 794 -26.90 8.01 -32.66
CA LEU A 794 -25.99 7.00 -33.20
C LEU A 794 -25.67 7.32 -34.67
N THR A 795 -24.48 7.84 -34.96
CA THR A 795 -24.06 8.22 -36.33
C THR A 795 -23.10 7.19 -36.95
N PRO A 796 -23.24 6.78 -38.24
CA PRO A 796 -24.44 6.81 -39.11
C PRO A 796 -25.00 5.40 -39.48
N ALA A 797 -26.33 5.38 -39.66
CA ALA A 797 -27.18 4.39 -40.34
C ALA A 797 -27.43 3.00 -39.70
N GLY A 798 -26.53 2.42 -38.92
CA GLY A 798 -26.75 1.09 -38.31
C GLY A 798 -26.66 1.15 -36.81
N GLY A 799 -27.79 1.14 -36.08
CA GLY A 799 -27.81 1.09 -34.62
C GLY A 799 -26.90 -0.01 -34.07
N ILE A 800 -26.54 0.08 -32.80
CA ILE A 800 -25.58 -0.84 -32.19
C ILE A 800 -26.33 -2.12 -31.83
N ALA A 801 -25.88 -3.27 -32.34
CA ALA A 801 -26.50 -4.55 -32.05
C ALA A 801 -25.49 -5.58 -31.56
N MET A 802 -25.96 -6.51 -30.72
CA MET A 802 -25.21 -7.68 -30.31
C MET A 802 -26.10 -8.92 -30.35
N ALA A 803 -25.52 -10.06 -30.72
CA ALA A 803 -26.17 -11.35 -30.50
C ALA A 803 -25.89 -11.82 -29.07
N VAL A 804 -26.91 -12.31 -28.38
CA VAL A 804 -26.78 -12.95 -27.07
C VAL A 804 -25.93 -14.21 -27.26
N PRO A 805 -24.72 -14.30 -26.69
CA PRO A 805 -23.87 -15.46 -26.87
C PRO A 805 -24.30 -16.61 -25.96
N THR A 806 -23.88 -17.84 -26.28
CA THR A 806 -23.84 -18.91 -25.27
C THR A 806 -22.69 -18.59 -24.31
N LEU A 807 -22.99 -18.34 -23.05
CA LEU A 807 -22.03 -18.23 -21.96
C LEU A 807 -22.67 -18.81 -20.70
N GLU A 808 -22.16 -19.95 -20.24
CA GLU A 808 -22.64 -20.70 -19.08
C GLU A 808 -21.47 -20.94 -18.13
N LEU A 809 -21.71 -20.81 -16.82
CA LEU A 809 -20.74 -21.05 -15.75
C LEU A 809 -21.45 -21.80 -14.62
N ALA A 810 -20.78 -22.79 -14.03
CA ALA A 810 -21.25 -23.55 -12.87
C ALA A 810 -20.06 -24.01 -12.02
N PHE A 811 -20.10 -23.73 -10.71
CA PHE A 811 -19.11 -24.24 -9.77
C PHE A 811 -19.41 -25.71 -9.42
N ASP A 812 -18.35 -26.48 -9.20
CA ASP A 812 -18.40 -27.82 -8.63
C ASP A 812 -17.58 -27.83 -7.34
N ARG A 813 -18.27 -27.60 -6.22
CA ARG A 813 -17.63 -27.52 -4.89
C ARG A 813 -16.98 -28.83 -4.48
N ALA A 814 -17.53 -29.98 -4.90
CA ALA A 814 -17.02 -31.29 -4.52
C ALA A 814 -15.71 -31.62 -5.25
N ALA A 815 -15.62 -31.23 -6.52
CA ALA A 815 -14.42 -31.40 -7.34
C ALA A 815 -13.43 -30.23 -7.25
N ASN A 816 -13.70 -29.21 -6.43
CA ASN A 816 -12.96 -27.94 -6.41
C ASN A 816 -12.73 -27.36 -7.82
N ALA A 817 -13.79 -27.29 -8.63
CA ALA A 817 -13.70 -26.96 -10.05
C ALA A 817 -14.73 -25.92 -10.50
N LEU A 818 -14.54 -25.38 -11.70
CA LEU A 818 -15.51 -24.57 -12.43
C LEU A 818 -15.72 -25.15 -13.83
N HIS A 819 -16.98 -25.40 -14.18
CA HIS A 819 -17.39 -25.85 -15.52
C HIS A 819 -18.06 -24.70 -16.27
N GLY A 820 -17.94 -24.70 -17.59
CA GLY A 820 -18.67 -23.73 -18.41
C GLY A 820 -18.83 -24.13 -19.87
N ARG A 821 -19.61 -23.33 -20.59
CA ARG A 821 -19.86 -23.49 -22.02
C ARG A 821 -19.91 -22.13 -22.71
N ILE A 822 -19.19 -21.99 -23.81
CA ILE A 822 -19.09 -20.75 -24.58
C ILE A 822 -19.31 -21.03 -26.07
N GLY A 823 -20.23 -20.28 -26.67
CA GLY A 823 -20.44 -20.26 -28.11
C GLY A 823 -19.50 -19.23 -28.74
N ARG A 824 -18.30 -19.66 -29.16
CA ARG A 824 -17.31 -18.76 -29.77
C ARG A 824 -17.56 -18.58 -31.26
N ARG A 825 -17.68 -17.34 -31.70
CA ARG A 825 -17.54 -16.91 -33.10
C ARG A 825 -16.06 -16.64 -33.41
N PRO A 826 -15.64 -16.69 -34.70
CA PRO A 826 -14.31 -16.24 -35.09
C PRO A 826 -14.04 -14.81 -34.60
N GLY A 827 -12.99 -14.63 -33.80
CA GLY A 827 -12.59 -13.33 -33.25
C GLY A 827 -13.12 -13.00 -31.85
N ASP A 828 -14.06 -13.78 -31.29
CA ASP A 828 -14.50 -13.61 -29.91
C ASP A 828 -13.32 -13.81 -28.93
N ARG A 829 -13.30 -13.02 -27.86
CA ARG A 829 -12.32 -13.14 -26.76
C ARG A 829 -13.04 -13.43 -25.47
N PHE A 830 -12.73 -14.57 -24.88
CA PHE A 830 -13.24 -14.95 -23.56
C PHE A 830 -12.20 -14.67 -22.49
N ARG A 831 -12.65 -14.05 -21.41
CA ARG A 831 -11.89 -13.85 -20.17
C ARG A 831 -12.66 -14.45 -19.01
N LEU A 832 -11.98 -15.15 -18.13
CA LEU A 832 -12.51 -15.67 -16.88
C LEU A 832 -11.69 -15.17 -15.71
N GLU A 833 -12.35 -14.48 -14.81
CA GLU A 833 -11.78 -14.03 -13.55
C GLU A 833 -12.53 -14.72 -12.41
N THR A 834 -11.79 -15.26 -11.44
CA THR A 834 -12.37 -15.64 -10.16
C THR A 834 -11.84 -14.74 -9.07
N LYS A 835 -12.67 -14.46 -8.07
CA LYS A 835 -12.27 -13.76 -6.86
C LYS A 835 -12.94 -14.35 -5.64
N ARG A 836 -12.38 -14.10 -4.48
CA ARG A 836 -12.99 -14.36 -3.18
C ARG A 836 -13.37 -13.04 -2.54
N LEU A 837 -14.60 -12.98 -2.06
CA LEU A 837 -15.12 -11.81 -1.36
C LEU A 837 -14.49 -11.65 0.03
N GLN A 838 -14.05 -12.76 0.64
CA GLN A 838 -13.24 -12.76 1.85
C GLN A 838 -11.99 -13.62 1.65
N PRO A 839 -10.79 -13.00 1.62
CA PRO A 839 -9.56 -13.79 1.56
C PRO A 839 -9.39 -14.57 2.88
N LEU A 840 -9.29 -15.90 2.78
CA LEU A 840 -8.82 -16.73 3.88
C LEU A 840 -7.31 -16.49 4.05
N PRO A 841 -6.79 -16.53 5.28
CA PRO A 841 -5.35 -16.56 5.52
C PRO A 841 -4.70 -17.68 4.68
N GLY A 842 -3.65 -17.35 3.93
CA GLY A 842 -2.97 -18.29 3.03
C GLY A 842 -3.73 -18.65 1.74
N THR A 843 -4.75 -17.88 1.35
CA THR A 843 -5.44 -18.05 0.06
C THR A 843 -5.50 -16.76 -0.74
N LEU A 844 -5.45 -16.89 -2.07
CA LEU A 844 -5.54 -15.74 -2.96
C LEU A 844 -6.94 -15.14 -3.00
N ALA A 845 -7.00 -13.81 -3.03
CA ALA A 845 -8.23 -13.05 -3.21
C ALA A 845 -8.82 -13.17 -4.61
N GLY A 846 -8.09 -13.72 -5.60
CA GLY A 846 -8.59 -13.98 -6.94
C GLY A 846 -7.52 -14.44 -7.92
N GLY A 847 -7.94 -14.79 -9.13
CA GLY A 847 -7.09 -15.24 -10.23
C GLY A 847 -7.75 -14.99 -11.59
N ARG A 848 -6.93 -14.87 -12.63
CA ARG A 848 -7.37 -14.82 -14.04
C ARG A 848 -6.98 -16.14 -14.70
N TRP A 849 -7.89 -16.73 -15.48
CA TRP A 849 -7.82 -18.15 -15.86
C TRP A 849 -7.80 -18.42 -17.37
N ASP A 850 -7.75 -17.38 -18.19
CA ASP A 850 -7.96 -17.46 -19.65
C ASP A 850 -7.07 -18.50 -20.35
N ASP A 851 -5.84 -18.67 -19.88
CA ASP A 851 -4.81 -19.57 -20.41
C ASP A 851 -4.78 -20.95 -19.72
N LYS A 852 -5.57 -21.14 -18.65
CA LYS A 852 -5.64 -22.37 -17.83
C LYS A 852 -6.91 -23.18 -18.06
N LEU A 853 -7.72 -22.78 -19.05
CA LEU A 853 -8.97 -23.46 -19.40
C LEU A 853 -8.66 -24.78 -20.11
N THR A 854 -9.12 -25.89 -19.53
CA THR A 854 -9.18 -27.16 -20.27
C THR A 854 -10.42 -27.16 -21.15
N TRP A 855 -10.23 -26.94 -22.44
CA TRP A 855 -11.33 -26.97 -23.41
C TRP A 855 -11.79 -28.40 -23.67
N LEU A 856 -13.09 -28.60 -23.52
CA LEU A 856 -13.82 -29.80 -23.88
C LEU A 856 -14.49 -29.55 -25.23
N ASP A 857 -14.83 -30.62 -25.96
CA ASP A 857 -15.46 -30.51 -27.28
C ASP A 857 -16.72 -29.61 -27.28
N GLY A 858 -16.94 -28.89 -28.38
CA GLY A 858 -18.15 -28.09 -28.57
C GLY A 858 -18.24 -26.82 -27.71
N GLY A 859 -17.11 -26.21 -27.35
CA GLY A 859 -17.04 -24.95 -26.60
C GLY A 859 -17.28 -25.09 -25.10
N ARG A 860 -17.29 -26.32 -24.59
CA ARG A 860 -17.30 -26.58 -23.14
C ARG A 860 -15.90 -26.40 -22.57
N PHE A 861 -15.78 -26.12 -21.29
CA PHE A 861 -14.50 -26.08 -20.61
C PHE A 861 -14.65 -26.47 -19.14
N THR A 862 -13.52 -26.83 -18.54
CA THR A 862 -13.41 -27.04 -17.10
C THR A 862 -12.10 -26.42 -16.58
N ILE A 863 -12.12 -25.97 -15.33
CA ILE A 863 -10.94 -25.61 -14.56
C ILE A 863 -10.98 -26.44 -13.28
N ASP A 864 -9.95 -27.24 -13.11
CA ASP A 864 -9.59 -27.85 -11.83
C ASP A 864 -8.67 -26.87 -11.10
N PHE A 865 -9.15 -26.29 -9.99
CA PHE A 865 -8.39 -25.30 -9.24
C PHE A 865 -7.22 -25.92 -8.45
N ASP A 866 -7.26 -27.22 -8.16
CA ASP A 866 -6.16 -27.94 -7.52
C ASP A 866 -5.03 -28.19 -8.52
N ALA A 867 -5.36 -28.43 -9.79
CA ALA A 867 -4.39 -28.63 -10.86
C ALA A 867 -3.73 -27.32 -11.36
N HIS A 868 -4.31 -26.16 -11.03
CA HIS A 868 -3.87 -24.85 -11.55
C HIS A 868 -3.74 -23.82 -10.42
N PRO A 869 -2.73 -23.92 -9.55
CA PRO A 869 -2.58 -22.95 -8.48
C PRO A 869 -2.18 -21.59 -9.05
N VAL A 870 -2.66 -20.51 -8.43
CA VAL A 870 -2.43 -19.14 -8.90
C VAL A 870 -1.21 -18.58 -8.18
N VAL A 871 -0.35 -17.87 -8.93
CA VAL A 871 0.82 -17.17 -8.37
C VAL A 871 0.40 -15.78 -7.95
N GLN A 872 0.65 -15.41 -6.70
CA GLN A 872 0.39 -14.07 -6.20
C GLN A 872 1.41 -13.08 -6.79
N PRO A 873 0.98 -12.03 -7.52
CA PRO A 873 1.91 -11.16 -8.25
C PRO A 873 2.93 -10.42 -7.38
N LEU A 874 2.59 -10.15 -6.12
CA LEU A 874 3.44 -9.37 -5.21
C LEU A 874 4.44 -10.25 -4.43
N THR A 875 4.08 -11.49 -4.11
CA THR A 875 4.91 -12.38 -3.27
C THR A 875 5.56 -13.51 -4.07
N GLY A 876 5.07 -13.80 -5.28
CA GLY A 876 5.46 -14.97 -6.04
C GLY A 876 4.96 -16.29 -5.44
N GLU A 877 4.16 -16.26 -4.37
CA GLU A 877 3.64 -17.48 -3.74
C GLU A 877 2.55 -18.13 -4.58
N THR A 878 2.69 -19.43 -4.79
CA THR A 878 1.70 -20.25 -5.48
C THR A 878 0.68 -20.75 -4.46
N GLN A 879 -0.56 -20.29 -4.57
CA GLN A 879 -1.66 -20.68 -3.67
C GLN A 879 -2.81 -21.29 -4.48
N ALA A 880 -3.40 -22.36 -3.96
CA ALA A 880 -4.59 -22.97 -4.56
C ALA A 880 -5.79 -22.04 -4.37
N PHE A 881 -6.50 -21.76 -5.46
CA PHE A 881 -7.86 -21.22 -5.35
C PHE A 881 -8.76 -22.38 -4.89
N ALA A 882 -9.70 -22.14 -3.98
CA ALA A 882 -10.73 -23.14 -3.70
C ALA A 882 -12.14 -22.58 -3.95
N ALA A 883 -12.95 -23.35 -4.66
CA ALA A 883 -14.37 -23.17 -4.92
C ALA A 883 -15.17 -23.39 -3.64
N VAL A 884 -15.04 -22.45 -2.71
CA VAL A 884 -15.76 -22.41 -1.44
C VAL A 884 -16.74 -21.26 -1.42
N THR A 885 -17.56 -21.18 -0.38
CA THR A 885 -18.51 -20.08 -0.16
C THR A 885 -17.82 -18.72 -0.28
N GLY A 886 -18.42 -17.82 -1.05
CA GLY A 886 -17.89 -16.48 -1.33
C GLY A 886 -16.95 -16.42 -2.53
N ALA A 887 -16.70 -17.54 -3.20
CA ALA A 887 -16.06 -17.54 -4.52
C ALA A 887 -17.01 -16.94 -5.56
N VAL A 888 -16.47 -16.05 -6.39
CA VAL A 888 -17.17 -15.40 -7.50
C VAL A 888 -16.41 -15.74 -8.76
N ALA A 889 -17.11 -16.25 -9.78
CA ALA A 889 -16.59 -16.41 -11.13
C ALA A 889 -17.28 -15.42 -12.06
N THR A 890 -16.50 -14.64 -12.81
CA THR A 890 -17.01 -13.71 -13.82
C THR A 890 -16.42 -14.08 -15.16
N GLY A 891 -17.27 -14.62 -16.03
CA GLY A 891 -16.96 -14.85 -17.43
C GLY A 891 -17.32 -13.60 -18.23
N THR A 892 -16.38 -13.12 -19.03
CA THR A 892 -16.56 -12.00 -19.96
C THR A 892 -16.29 -12.50 -21.37
N LEU A 893 -17.22 -12.28 -22.28
CA LEU A 893 -17.05 -12.58 -23.70
C LEU A 893 -17.16 -11.26 -24.48
N ASP A 894 -16.04 -10.80 -25.02
CA ASP A 894 -15.98 -9.67 -25.94
C ASP A 894 -16.11 -10.21 -27.38
N ASP A 895 -17.02 -9.65 -28.17
CA ASP A 895 -17.12 -9.97 -29.58
C ASP A 895 -16.15 -9.13 -30.44
N PRO A 896 -15.99 -9.44 -31.75
CA PRO A 896 -15.05 -8.74 -32.61
C PRO A 896 -15.31 -7.23 -32.71
N ASP A 897 -16.56 -6.81 -32.56
CA ASP A 897 -16.99 -5.41 -32.64
C ASP A 897 -16.76 -4.68 -31.29
N GLY A 898 -16.43 -5.41 -30.23
CA GLY A 898 -16.17 -4.88 -28.89
C GLY A 898 -17.39 -4.89 -27.96
N GLN A 899 -18.51 -5.48 -28.38
CA GLN A 899 -19.65 -5.71 -27.49
C GLN A 899 -19.28 -6.76 -26.45
N ARG A 900 -19.82 -6.61 -25.24
CA ARG A 900 -19.44 -7.46 -24.10
C ARG A 900 -20.65 -8.19 -23.54
N ALA A 901 -20.53 -9.49 -23.35
CA ALA A 901 -21.43 -10.26 -22.49
C ALA A 901 -20.70 -10.65 -21.20
N VAL A 902 -21.36 -10.47 -20.06
CA VAL A 902 -20.83 -10.84 -18.75
C VAL A 902 -21.78 -11.82 -18.08
N LEU A 903 -21.24 -12.88 -17.50
CA LEU A 903 -21.96 -13.77 -16.60
C LEU A 903 -21.20 -13.88 -15.29
N THR A 904 -21.85 -13.54 -14.18
CA THR A 904 -21.31 -13.74 -12.84
C THR A 904 -22.03 -14.89 -12.15
N ARG A 905 -21.26 -15.79 -11.54
CA ARG A 905 -21.72 -16.83 -10.63
C ARG A 905 -21.08 -16.66 -9.27
N VAL A 906 -21.83 -16.94 -8.23
CA VAL A 906 -21.39 -16.82 -6.85
C VAL A 906 -21.64 -18.16 -6.16
N LEU A 907 -20.63 -18.72 -5.50
CA LEU A 907 -20.87 -19.75 -4.49
C LEU A 907 -21.42 -19.06 -3.25
N PRO A 908 -22.68 -19.34 -2.83
CA PRO A 908 -23.33 -18.50 -1.84
C PRO A 908 -22.58 -18.45 -0.51
N MET A 909 -22.55 -17.28 0.10
CA MET A 909 -21.90 -17.03 1.39
C MET A 909 -22.88 -16.33 2.32
N LEU A 910 -22.84 -16.67 3.59
CA LEU A 910 -23.63 -16.05 4.64
C LEU A 910 -22.70 -15.36 5.62
N HIS A 911 -23.10 -14.18 6.04
CA HIS A 911 -22.56 -13.45 7.18
C HIS A 911 -23.66 -13.36 8.23
N LEU A 912 -23.40 -13.94 9.40
CA LEU A 912 -24.34 -13.98 10.51
C LEU A 912 -23.84 -13.11 11.66
N GLN A 913 -24.73 -12.27 12.19
CA GLN A 913 -24.43 -11.43 13.34
C GLN A 913 -24.74 -12.17 14.64
N HIS A 914 -23.73 -12.66 15.37
CA HIS A 914 -23.91 -13.26 16.69
C HIS A 914 -24.46 -12.24 17.70
N ASP A 915 -25.47 -12.65 18.46
CA ASP A 915 -26.32 -11.86 19.37
C ASP A 915 -27.12 -10.71 18.71
N GLY A 916 -26.95 -10.52 17.40
CA GLY A 916 -27.73 -9.63 16.58
C GLY A 916 -28.91 -10.31 15.89
N GLY A 917 -29.61 -9.55 15.06
CA GLY A 917 -30.80 -9.97 14.30
C GLY A 917 -30.59 -9.88 12.79
N ALA A 918 -29.38 -9.56 12.33
CA ALA A 918 -29.06 -9.45 10.91
C ALA A 918 -28.39 -10.72 10.38
N ALA A 919 -28.82 -11.14 9.20
CA ALA A 919 -28.04 -12.00 8.33
C ALA A 919 -27.95 -11.33 6.96
N CYS A 920 -26.80 -11.42 6.32
CA CYS A 920 -26.62 -11.02 4.95
C CYS A 920 -25.75 -12.05 4.27
N GLY A 921 -25.54 -11.88 2.99
CA GLY A 921 -24.76 -12.82 2.24
C GLY A 921 -24.80 -12.53 0.77
N GLN A 922 -23.94 -13.21 0.04
CA GLN A 922 -23.91 -13.12 -1.41
C GLN A 922 -24.47 -14.41 -1.99
N ALA A 923 -25.33 -14.28 -2.97
CA ALA A 923 -25.85 -15.34 -3.81
C ALA A 923 -25.73 -14.91 -5.27
N ASP A 924 -26.23 -15.72 -6.20
CA ASP A 924 -26.35 -15.28 -7.58
C ASP A 924 -27.24 -14.02 -7.68
N PRO A 925 -26.95 -13.10 -8.62
CA PRO A 925 -27.79 -11.93 -8.89
C PRO A 925 -29.27 -12.28 -9.04
N ASP A 926 -30.14 -11.54 -8.35
CA ASP A 926 -31.60 -11.76 -8.36
C ASP A 926 -32.07 -13.13 -7.81
N ALA A 927 -31.20 -13.93 -7.18
CA ALA A 927 -31.57 -15.21 -6.60
C ALA A 927 -32.59 -15.04 -5.45
N ALA A 928 -33.58 -15.95 -5.37
CA ALA A 928 -34.46 -16.03 -4.22
C ALA A 928 -33.69 -16.54 -3.00
N VAL A 929 -33.95 -15.95 -1.83
CA VAL A 929 -33.32 -16.29 -0.56
C VAL A 929 -34.41 -16.64 0.44
N ASP A 930 -34.41 -17.88 0.93
CA ASP A 930 -35.33 -18.37 1.97
C ASP A 930 -34.50 -18.93 3.14
N LEU A 931 -34.54 -18.26 4.30
CA LEU A 931 -33.73 -18.61 5.46
C LEU A 931 -34.64 -18.84 6.68
N ARG A 932 -34.39 -19.90 7.43
CA ARG A 932 -35.09 -20.30 8.66
C ARG A 932 -34.10 -20.42 9.80
N LEU A 933 -34.47 -19.88 10.96
CA LEU A 933 -33.76 -20.10 12.20
C LEU A 933 -34.50 -21.16 13.00
N VAL A 934 -33.79 -22.19 13.45
CA VAL A 934 -34.33 -23.39 14.08
C VAL A 934 -33.67 -23.57 15.45
N ASP A 935 -34.46 -23.85 16.48
CA ASP A 935 -33.93 -24.15 17.81
C ASP A 935 -33.34 -25.58 17.89
N PRO A 936 -32.62 -25.96 18.96
CA PRO A 936 -32.10 -27.32 19.14
C PRO A 936 -33.18 -28.42 19.11
N ALA A 937 -34.46 -28.08 19.31
CA ALA A 937 -35.58 -29.01 19.24
C ALA A 937 -36.15 -29.16 17.82
N GLY A 938 -35.57 -28.49 16.82
CA GLY A 938 -36.02 -28.53 15.42
C GLY A 938 -37.19 -27.61 15.11
N ARG A 939 -37.58 -26.71 16.02
CA ARG A 939 -38.69 -25.76 15.79
C ARG A 939 -38.18 -24.48 15.15
N THR A 940 -38.84 -24.02 14.09
CA THR A 940 -38.53 -22.71 13.48
C THR A 940 -38.89 -21.58 14.45
N VAL A 941 -37.89 -20.82 14.89
CA VAL A 941 -38.04 -19.65 15.75
C VAL A 941 -38.23 -18.36 14.94
N ALA A 942 -37.66 -18.28 13.75
CA ALA A 942 -37.82 -17.15 12.83
C ALA A 942 -37.68 -17.61 11.36
N HIS A 943 -38.33 -16.89 10.44
CA HIS A 943 -38.31 -17.18 9.01
C HIS A 943 -38.17 -15.87 8.25
N ALA A 944 -37.24 -15.81 7.30
CA ALA A 944 -36.98 -14.65 6.47
C ALA A 944 -36.92 -15.05 5.00
N ARG A 945 -37.52 -14.22 4.14
CA ARG A 945 -37.45 -14.35 2.69
C ARG A 945 -37.04 -13.03 2.07
N THR A 946 -36.12 -13.07 1.12
CA THR A 946 -35.71 -11.90 0.35
C THR A 946 -35.27 -12.33 -1.05
N GLN A 947 -34.82 -11.38 -1.84
CA GLN A 947 -34.18 -11.60 -3.12
C GLN A 947 -32.80 -10.93 -3.07
N ALA A 948 -31.78 -11.59 -3.61
CA ALA A 948 -30.49 -10.97 -3.81
C ALA A 948 -30.63 -9.77 -4.76
N ALA A 949 -30.00 -8.66 -4.41
CA ALA A 949 -29.88 -7.49 -5.26
C ALA A 949 -29.11 -7.85 -6.55
N PRO A 950 -29.08 -6.96 -7.55
CA PRO A 950 -28.35 -7.22 -8.79
C PRO A 950 -26.87 -7.59 -8.54
N ASP A 951 -26.17 -6.99 -7.59
CA ASP A 951 -24.79 -7.37 -7.22
C ASP A 951 -24.64 -8.72 -6.48
N GLY A 952 -25.74 -9.46 -6.33
CA GLY A 952 -25.82 -10.73 -5.62
C GLY A 952 -25.96 -10.56 -4.11
N ARG A 953 -25.95 -9.33 -3.60
CA ARG A 953 -26.02 -9.07 -2.16
C ARG A 953 -27.45 -9.17 -1.66
N PHE A 954 -27.67 -9.87 -0.57
CA PHE A 954 -28.93 -9.80 0.16
C PHE A 954 -28.69 -9.44 1.62
N GLN A 955 -29.73 -8.92 2.25
CA GLN A 955 -29.79 -8.75 3.70
C GLN A 955 -31.18 -9.13 4.17
N VAL A 956 -31.24 -9.79 5.32
CA VAL A 956 -32.47 -10.09 6.04
C VAL A 956 -32.31 -9.66 7.50
N ARG A 957 -33.43 -9.29 8.12
CA ARG A 957 -33.55 -9.16 9.56
C ARG A 957 -34.56 -10.16 10.07
N TRP A 958 -34.23 -10.80 11.18
CA TRP A 958 -35.09 -11.78 11.81
C TRP A 958 -36.08 -11.08 12.73
N ALA A 959 -37.37 -11.27 12.47
CA ALA A 959 -38.42 -10.89 13.41
C ALA A 959 -39.15 -12.15 13.89
N ASP A 960 -39.39 -12.24 15.20
CA ASP A 960 -40.31 -13.20 15.81
C ASP A 960 -41.63 -12.53 16.23
N ALA A 961 -42.48 -13.27 16.93
CA ALA A 961 -43.74 -12.75 17.44
C ALA A 961 -43.58 -11.68 18.55
N GLY A 962 -42.39 -11.47 19.11
CA GLY A 962 -42.07 -10.52 20.18
C GLY A 962 -41.16 -9.36 19.76
N GLY A 963 -40.55 -9.38 18.57
CA GLY A 963 -39.60 -8.36 18.11
C GLY A 963 -38.49 -8.95 17.25
N ASP A 964 -37.27 -8.45 17.36
CA ASP A 964 -36.11 -8.99 16.63
C ASP A 964 -35.66 -10.33 17.24
N ALA A 965 -35.70 -11.39 16.44
CA ALA A 965 -35.14 -12.68 16.83
C ALA A 965 -33.61 -12.60 16.79
N ARG A 966 -32.95 -12.98 17.88
CA ARG A 966 -31.49 -12.92 17.98
C ARG A 966 -30.85 -14.25 17.61
N LEU A 967 -29.79 -14.20 16.82
CA LEU A 967 -28.91 -15.32 16.53
C LEU A 967 -28.06 -15.61 17.76
N ARG A 968 -28.36 -16.70 18.47
CA ARG A 968 -27.64 -17.12 19.68
C ARG A 968 -27.01 -18.49 19.47
N GLU A 969 -25.99 -18.76 20.29
CA GLU A 969 -25.38 -20.08 20.44
C GLU A 969 -26.42 -21.22 20.47
N GLY A 970 -26.18 -22.25 19.67
CA GLY A 970 -27.01 -23.45 19.59
C GLY A 970 -28.23 -23.35 18.67
N LEU A 971 -28.57 -22.17 18.14
CA LEU A 971 -29.54 -22.08 17.05
C LEU A 971 -28.92 -22.59 15.75
N ARG A 972 -29.73 -23.20 14.88
CA ARG A 972 -29.34 -23.63 13.54
C ARG A 972 -30.06 -22.80 12.48
N LEU A 973 -29.30 -22.21 11.58
CA LEU A 973 -29.81 -21.55 10.40
C LEU A 973 -29.86 -22.54 9.24
N GLU A 974 -31.02 -22.68 8.62
CA GLU A 974 -31.27 -23.53 7.44
C GLU A 974 -31.84 -22.66 6.32
N GLY A 975 -31.44 -22.86 5.07
CA GLY A 975 -32.02 -22.07 3.98
C GLY A 975 -31.67 -22.52 2.58
N ASP A 976 -32.24 -21.83 1.61
CA ASP A 976 -31.99 -21.95 0.18
C ASP A 976 -31.55 -20.58 -0.36
N LEU A 977 -30.39 -20.55 -1.03
CA LEU A 977 -29.78 -19.36 -1.62
C LEU A 977 -29.70 -19.51 -3.13
N GLY A 978 -30.85 -19.40 -3.81
CA GLY A 978 -30.91 -19.58 -5.26
C GLY A 978 -30.80 -21.04 -5.72
N GLY A 979 -31.30 -21.98 -4.92
CA GLY A 979 -31.21 -23.43 -5.16
C GLY A 979 -30.09 -24.13 -4.38
N ASP A 980 -29.18 -23.37 -3.76
CA ASP A 980 -28.13 -23.91 -2.89
C ASP A 980 -28.60 -24.00 -1.44
N ALA A 981 -28.74 -25.23 -0.94
CA ALA A 981 -29.11 -25.48 0.44
C ALA A 981 -27.94 -25.15 1.39
N VAL A 982 -28.22 -24.36 2.43
CA VAL A 982 -27.27 -23.98 3.48
C VAL A 982 -27.77 -24.42 4.85
N SER A 983 -26.86 -24.92 5.70
CA SER A 983 -27.15 -25.29 7.09
C SER A 983 -25.96 -24.92 7.95
N LEU A 984 -26.18 -24.07 8.95
CA LEU A 984 -25.13 -23.55 9.83
C LEU A 984 -25.62 -23.49 11.27
N GLU A 985 -24.97 -24.22 12.16
CA GLU A 985 -25.16 -24.05 13.61
C GLU A 985 -24.39 -22.81 14.08
N VAL A 986 -25.03 -21.95 14.87
CA VAL A 986 -24.41 -20.75 15.44
C VAL A 986 -23.51 -21.18 16.61
N PRO A 987 -22.17 -21.10 16.46
CA PRO A 987 -21.26 -21.49 17.52
C PRO A 987 -21.23 -20.44 18.65
N PRO A 988 -20.67 -20.77 19.83
CA PRO A 988 -20.42 -19.78 20.88
C PRO A 988 -19.52 -18.66 20.36
N MET A 989 -19.90 -17.41 20.63
CA MET A 989 -19.06 -16.23 20.38
C MET A 989 -19.43 -15.10 21.35
N ARG A 990 -18.89 -15.14 22.57
CA ARG A 990 -19.15 -14.12 23.59
C ARG A 990 -17.98 -13.17 23.70
N VAL A 991 -18.20 -11.90 23.39
CA VAL A 991 -17.17 -10.86 23.42
C VAL A 991 -17.45 -9.91 24.57
N ALA A 992 -16.46 -9.71 25.43
CA ALA A 992 -16.45 -8.67 26.45
C ALA A 992 -15.26 -7.74 26.19
N VAL A 993 -15.51 -6.43 26.18
CA VAL A 993 -14.47 -5.42 25.96
C VAL A 993 -14.44 -4.50 27.18
N ASP A 994 -13.28 -4.36 27.79
CA ASP A 994 -13.00 -3.31 28.74
C ASP A 994 -12.41 -2.12 27.98
N TRP A 995 -13.26 -1.14 27.68
CA TRP A 995 -12.88 0.07 26.94
C TRP A 995 -11.97 1.01 27.73
N SER A 996 -11.85 0.83 29.05
CA SER A 996 -10.97 1.64 29.90
C SER A 996 -9.55 1.07 29.95
N ALA A 997 -9.43 -0.26 29.92
CA ALA A 997 -8.16 -0.97 29.84
C ALA A 997 -7.75 -1.32 28.40
N PHE A 998 -8.60 -1.01 27.42
CA PHE A 998 -8.48 -1.43 26.02
C PHE A 998 -8.20 -2.93 25.88
N SER A 999 -8.91 -3.78 26.62
CA SER A 999 -8.73 -5.24 26.56
C SER A 999 -9.99 -5.93 26.05
N LEU A 1000 -9.80 -7.04 25.33
CA LEU A 1000 -10.85 -7.90 24.82
C LEU A 1000 -10.71 -9.30 25.42
N VAL A 1001 -11.82 -9.86 25.87
CA VAL A 1001 -11.96 -11.28 26.21
C VAL A 1001 -13.04 -11.88 25.32
N LEU A 1002 -12.68 -12.90 24.57
CA LEU A 1002 -13.56 -13.67 23.71
C LEU A 1002 -13.65 -15.11 24.21
N HIS A 1003 -14.88 -15.64 24.30
CA HIS A 1003 -15.15 -17.07 24.45
C HIS A 1003 -15.81 -17.59 23.17
N GLY A 1004 -15.05 -18.38 22.41
CA GLY A 1004 -15.41 -18.94 21.11
C GLY A 1004 -15.23 -20.45 21.02
N LEU A 1005 -15.08 -20.98 19.80
CA LEU A 1005 -14.71 -22.37 19.56
C LEU A 1005 -13.26 -22.62 19.99
N PRO A 1006 -12.91 -23.78 20.57
CA PRO A 1006 -11.52 -24.14 20.88
C PRO A 1006 -10.61 -24.18 19.64
N ARG A 1007 -9.39 -23.63 19.75
CA ARG A 1007 -8.36 -23.66 18.68
C ARG A 1007 -8.87 -23.16 17.34
N HIS A 1008 -9.58 -22.04 17.40
CA HIS A 1008 -10.26 -21.48 16.25
C HIS A 1008 -9.80 -20.04 16.03
N THR A 1009 -9.66 -19.68 14.77
CA THR A 1009 -9.12 -18.38 14.37
C THR A 1009 -10.22 -17.32 14.36
N TYR A 1010 -9.97 -16.20 15.02
CA TYR A 1010 -10.80 -15.02 15.06
C TYR A 1010 -10.00 -13.82 14.56
N ARG A 1011 -10.71 -12.82 14.04
CA ARG A 1011 -10.11 -11.56 13.63
C ARG A 1011 -10.85 -10.42 14.32
N VAL A 1012 -10.09 -9.46 14.86
CA VAL A 1012 -10.63 -8.23 15.41
C VAL A 1012 -10.37 -7.11 14.41
N ARG A 1013 -11.44 -6.43 14.00
CA ARG A 1013 -11.47 -5.38 12.98
C ARG A 1013 -11.92 -4.06 13.59
N TYR A 1014 -11.30 -2.99 13.12
CA TYR A 1014 -11.63 -1.62 13.47
C TYR A 1014 -11.72 -0.75 12.19
N PRO A 1015 -12.70 0.17 12.10
CA PRO A 1015 -13.86 0.30 12.99
C PRO A 1015 -14.84 -0.87 12.84
N ALA A 1016 -15.78 -1.03 13.79
CA ALA A 1016 -16.93 -1.90 13.57
C ALA A 1016 -17.73 -1.36 12.38
N LEU A 1017 -17.69 -2.07 11.27
CA LEU A 1017 -18.38 -1.67 10.05
C LEU A 1017 -19.87 -1.91 10.24
N TRP A 1018 -20.67 -0.84 10.19
CA TRP A 1018 -22.07 -0.86 10.62
C TRP A 1018 -23.02 -1.66 9.72
N ASP A 1019 -22.49 -2.28 8.67
CA ASP A 1019 -23.25 -3.18 7.82
C ASP A 1019 -22.78 -4.61 7.98
N CYS A 1020 -23.70 -5.53 7.69
CA CYS A 1020 -23.40 -6.94 7.72
C CYS A 1020 -22.33 -7.36 6.68
N TRP A 1021 -22.06 -6.51 5.70
CA TRP A 1021 -21.10 -6.76 4.64
C TRP A 1021 -19.66 -6.58 5.10
N GLY A 1022 -19.43 -5.79 6.15
CA GLY A 1022 -18.09 -5.39 6.50
C GLY A 1022 -17.42 -4.64 5.36
N GLU A 1023 -18.18 -3.89 4.56
CA GLU A 1023 -17.60 -2.98 3.57
C GLU A 1023 -17.52 -1.57 4.13
N ALA A 1024 -16.35 -0.95 3.96
CA ALA A 1024 -16.24 0.49 4.17
C ALA A 1024 -17.16 1.18 3.16
N THR A 1025 -18.35 1.60 3.63
CA THR A 1025 -19.27 2.44 2.87
C THR A 1025 -18.52 3.65 2.29
N ASP A 1026 -19.05 4.28 1.25
CA ASP A 1026 -18.45 5.51 0.69
C ASP A 1026 -18.18 6.58 1.76
N ALA A 1027 -18.96 6.58 2.86
CA ALA A 1027 -18.72 7.44 4.01
C ALA A 1027 -17.42 7.11 4.75
N LEU A 1028 -17.07 5.83 4.91
CA LEU A 1028 -15.80 5.41 5.51
C LEU A 1028 -14.62 5.63 4.56
N ARG A 1029 -14.81 5.42 3.25
CA ARG A 1029 -13.81 5.82 2.24
C ARG A 1029 -13.58 7.33 2.24
N ALA A 1030 -14.63 8.12 2.47
CA ALA A 1030 -14.53 9.57 2.59
C ALA A 1030 -13.94 10.05 3.93
N LEU A 1031 -13.94 9.20 4.97
CA LEU A 1031 -13.35 9.53 6.27
C LEU A 1031 -11.85 9.23 6.35
N ASP A 1032 -11.23 8.73 5.27
CA ASP A 1032 -9.83 8.27 5.29
C ASP A 1032 -9.59 7.26 6.43
N ALA A 1033 -10.66 6.57 6.86
CA ALA A 1033 -10.64 5.71 8.03
C ALA A 1033 -9.85 4.46 7.68
N VAL A 1034 -8.64 4.37 8.24
CA VAL A 1034 -7.77 3.22 8.04
C VAL A 1034 -8.46 1.99 8.61
N TYR A 1035 -8.67 1.01 7.75
CA TYR A 1035 -9.17 -0.29 8.14
C TYR A 1035 -8.04 -1.06 8.80
N VAL A 1036 -8.11 -1.25 10.12
CA VAL A 1036 -7.08 -1.93 10.90
C VAL A 1036 -7.63 -3.26 11.37
N ALA A 1037 -6.93 -4.34 11.06
CA ALA A 1037 -7.17 -5.65 11.65
C ALA A 1037 -5.98 -6.02 12.53
N THR A 1038 -6.22 -6.55 13.73
CA THR A 1038 -5.16 -6.99 14.66
C THR A 1038 -4.40 -8.25 14.19
N GLY A 1039 -4.63 -8.72 12.97
CA GLY A 1039 -4.21 -10.04 12.51
C GLY A 1039 -5.21 -11.14 12.92
N ASP A 1040 -4.80 -12.38 12.68
CA ASP A 1040 -5.57 -13.58 13.01
C ASP A 1040 -5.14 -14.12 14.38
N HIS A 1041 -6.12 -14.39 15.24
CA HIS A 1041 -5.93 -14.77 16.64
C HIS A 1041 -6.56 -16.13 16.90
N GLU A 1042 -5.81 -17.07 17.46
CA GLU A 1042 -6.35 -18.40 17.78
C GLU A 1042 -6.80 -18.43 19.24
N THR A 1043 -8.04 -18.86 19.49
CA THR A 1043 -8.48 -19.21 20.84
C THR A 1043 -7.69 -20.39 21.39
N ASN A 1044 -7.53 -20.44 22.71
CA ASN A 1044 -6.87 -21.55 23.36
C ASN A 1044 -7.73 -22.85 23.33
N ALA A 1045 -7.25 -23.90 23.99
CA ALA A 1045 -7.96 -25.20 24.05
C ALA A 1045 -9.32 -25.14 24.77
N ASP A 1046 -9.58 -24.10 25.56
CA ASP A 1046 -10.85 -23.85 26.25
C ASP A 1046 -11.75 -22.89 25.46
N GLY A 1047 -11.34 -22.47 24.26
CA GLY A 1047 -12.06 -21.50 23.43
C GLY A 1047 -11.90 -20.06 23.88
N MET A 1048 -10.97 -19.74 24.80
CA MET A 1048 -10.76 -18.38 25.28
C MET A 1048 -9.65 -17.67 24.50
N LEU A 1049 -9.87 -16.40 24.18
CA LEU A 1049 -8.91 -15.47 23.59
C LEU A 1049 -8.90 -14.19 24.44
N GLN A 1050 -7.72 -13.69 24.76
CA GLN A 1050 -7.53 -12.41 25.45
C GLN A 1050 -6.57 -11.55 24.66
N GLU A 1051 -7.01 -10.37 24.24
CA GLU A 1051 -6.25 -9.47 23.38
C GLU A 1051 -6.14 -8.07 23.97
N ASP A 1052 -4.97 -7.46 23.80
CA ASP A 1052 -4.74 -6.04 24.06
C ASP A 1052 -5.08 -5.23 22.80
N LEU A 1053 -6.08 -4.38 22.90
CA LEU A 1053 -6.53 -3.48 21.84
C LEU A 1053 -5.78 -2.14 21.87
N GLY A 1054 -4.92 -1.89 22.85
CA GLY A 1054 -4.08 -0.68 22.96
C GLY A 1054 -3.42 -0.30 21.64
N PRO A 1055 -2.72 -1.23 20.94
CA PRO A 1055 -2.10 -0.95 19.65
C PRO A 1055 -3.07 -0.48 18.56
N LEU A 1056 -4.34 -0.91 18.57
CA LEU A 1056 -5.36 -0.41 17.63
C LEU A 1056 -5.68 1.07 17.91
N PHE A 1057 -5.81 1.44 19.18
CA PHE A 1057 -6.16 2.80 19.60
C PHE A 1057 -4.99 3.78 19.51
N GLU A 1058 -3.76 3.31 19.72
CA GLU A 1058 -2.54 4.05 19.42
C GLU A 1058 -2.41 4.40 17.93
N GLN A 1059 -2.98 3.57 17.05
CA GLN A 1059 -3.05 3.81 15.60
C GLN A 1059 -4.19 4.77 15.19
N GLY A 1060 -4.72 5.54 16.13
CA GLY A 1060 -5.74 6.56 15.87
C GLY A 1060 -7.16 6.02 15.73
N ALA A 1061 -7.42 4.78 16.15
CA ALA A 1061 -8.78 4.30 16.32
C ALA A 1061 -9.48 5.14 17.39
N ALA A 1062 -10.61 5.75 17.04
CA ALA A 1062 -11.54 6.31 18.02
C ALA A 1062 -12.42 5.17 18.60
N PRO A 1063 -12.39 4.90 19.91
CA PRO A 1063 -13.21 3.86 20.55
C PRO A 1063 -14.68 3.91 20.14
N ALA A 1064 -15.20 5.12 19.92
CA ALA A 1064 -16.54 5.37 19.41
C ALA A 1064 -16.99 4.53 18.21
N GLN A 1065 -16.08 4.12 17.34
CA GLN A 1065 -16.49 3.38 16.15
C GLN A 1065 -16.70 1.88 16.44
N GLY A 1066 -16.41 1.43 17.67
CA GLY A 1066 -16.52 0.03 18.09
C GLY A 1066 -15.49 -0.87 17.41
N ILE A 1067 -15.53 -2.14 17.76
CA ILE A 1067 -14.79 -3.20 17.09
C ILE A 1067 -15.75 -4.25 16.55
N GLU A 1068 -15.35 -4.89 15.47
CA GLU A 1068 -15.99 -6.09 14.95
C GLU A 1068 -15.09 -7.27 15.26
N VAL A 1069 -15.65 -8.31 15.87
CA VAL A 1069 -14.96 -9.59 16.03
C VAL A 1069 -15.62 -10.56 15.05
N GLU A 1070 -14.83 -11.23 14.24
CA GLU A 1070 -15.32 -12.18 13.24
C GLU A 1070 -14.57 -13.51 13.27
N THR A 1071 -15.21 -14.54 12.73
CA THR A 1071 -14.62 -15.83 12.42
C THR A 1071 -15.30 -16.45 11.20
N LEU A 1072 -14.67 -17.48 10.64
CA LEU A 1072 -15.23 -18.32 9.60
C LEU A 1072 -15.58 -19.69 10.17
N ALA A 1073 -16.89 -19.96 10.19
CA ALA A 1073 -17.41 -21.24 10.67
C ALA A 1073 -16.92 -22.40 9.79
N PRO A 1074 -17.01 -23.67 10.25
CA PRO A 1074 -16.56 -24.85 9.48
C PRO A 1074 -17.13 -25.00 8.06
N GLY A 1075 -18.23 -24.30 7.73
CA GLY A 1075 -18.80 -24.20 6.38
C GLY A 1075 -18.24 -23.07 5.50
N LEU A 1076 -17.28 -22.29 6.01
CA LEU A 1076 -16.71 -21.06 5.43
C LEU A 1076 -17.73 -19.92 5.28
N HIS A 1077 -18.74 -19.93 6.15
CA HIS A 1077 -19.62 -18.79 6.38
C HIS A 1077 -19.03 -17.90 7.47
N ARG A 1078 -19.26 -16.59 7.37
CA ARG A 1078 -18.79 -15.63 8.34
C ARG A 1078 -19.75 -15.53 9.51
N LEU A 1079 -19.22 -15.59 10.71
CA LEU A 1079 -19.90 -15.16 11.92
C LEU A 1079 -19.17 -13.93 12.44
N TYR A 1080 -19.91 -12.89 12.79
CA TYR A 1080 -19.33 -11.69 13.37
C TYR A 1080 -20.20 -11.16 14.50
N THR A 1081 -19.63 -10.36 15.37
CA THR A 1081 -20.36 -9.59 16.37
C THR A 1081 -19.73 -8.22 16.52
N PHE A 1082 -20.52 -7.27 16.99
CA PHE A 1082 -20.04 -5.91 17.26
C PHE A 1082 -19.93 -5.69 18.75
N ALA A 1083 -18.84 -5.06 19.16
CA ALA A 1083 -18.73 -4.47 20.48
C ALA A 1083 -18.60 -2.96 20.32
N PHE A 1084 -19.51 -2.21 20.92
CA PHE A 1084 -19.47 -0.75 20.93
C PHE A 1084 -19.26 -0.25 22.36
N PRO A 1085 -18.45 0.80 22.58
CA PRO A 1085 -18.53 1.52 23.84
C PRO A 1085 -19.89 2.19 23.95
N LEU A 1086 -20.32 2.49 25.18
CA LEU A 1086 -21.56 3.18 25.43
C LEU A 1086 -21.50 4.61 24.88
N GLN A 1087 -22.22 4.86 23.80
CA GLN A 1087 -22.43 6.18 23.23
C GLN A 1087 -23.79 6.69 23.60
N VAL A 1088 -23.88 7.98 23.88
CA VAL A 1088 -25.11 8.60 24.38
C VAL A 1088 -25.41 9.83 23.55
N GLU A 1089 -26.65 9.89 23.10
CA GLU A 1089 -27.26 11.01 22.39
C GLU A 1089 -28.39 11.57 23.25
N VAL A 1090 -28.21 12.80 23.72
CA VAL A 1090 -29.12 13.45 24.67
C VAL A 1090 -30.08 14.37 23.93
N HIS A 1091 -31.38 14.06 23.93
CA HIS A 1091 -32.40 14.86 23.24
C HIS A 1091 -33.01 15.93 24.16
N LEU A 1092 -32.55 17.18 24.01
CA LEU A 1092 -32.98 18.31 24.84
C LEU A 1092 -34.47 18.65 24.66
N GLY A 1093 -35.12 18.95 25.78
CA GLY A 1093 -36.55 19.23 25.84
C GLY A 1093 -37.43 17.99 25.75
N THR A 1094 -36.86 16.78 25.87
CA THR A 1094 -37.57 15.50 25.90
C THR A 1094 -37.11 14.65 27.09
N ALA A 1095 -37.73 13.50 27.34
CA ALA A 1095 -37.24 12.52 28.32
C ALA A 1095 -36.42 11.38 27.66
N ALA A 1096 -36.00 11.57 26.41
CA ALA A 1096 -35.36 10.54 25.61
C ALA A 1096 -33.84 10.67 25.61
N VAL A 1097 -33.17 9.55 25.80
CA VAL A 1097 -31.74 9.37 25.62
C VAL A 1097 -31.57 8.26 24.60
N ALA A 1098 -31.06 8.59 23.42
CA ALA A 1098 -30.70 7.60 22.43
C ALA A 1098 -29.21 7.25 22.56
N GLY A 1099 -28.74 6.27 21.82
CA GLY A 1099 -27.32 5.96 21.83
C GLY A 1099 -26.97 4.66 21.14
N ARG A 1100 -25.73 4.22 21.38
CA ARG A 1100 -25.22 2.93 20.94
C ARG A 1100 -24.56 2.18 22.10
N ALA A 1101 -24.68 0.87 22.07
CA ALA A 1101 -23.99 -0.08 22.92
C ALA A 1101 -23.86 -1.40 22.16
N SER A 1102 -23.15 -2.38 22.71
CA SER A 1102 -23.10 -3.73 22.11
C SER A 1102 -24.52 -4.30 21.92
N PRO A 1103 -24.83 -4.91 20.76
CA PRO A 1103 -26.15 -5.46 20.47
C PRO A 1103 -26.70 -6.31 21.60
N GLY A 1104 -27.95 -6.05 21.95
CA GLY A 1104 -28.65 -6.83 22.94
C GLY A 1104 -28.33 -6.59 24.41
N HIS A 1105 -27.36 -5.74 24.74
CA HIS A 1105 -27.05 -5.36 26.12
C HIS A 1105 -28.20 -4.57 26.76
N ALA A 1106 -28.42 -4.80 28.06
CA ALA A 1106 -29.36 -4.01 28.86
C ALA A 1106 -28.76 -2.63 29.18
N ILE A 1107 -29.55 -1.58 28.99
CA ILE A 1107 -29.18 -0.19 29.23
C ILE A 1107 -30.00 0.33 30.40
N THR A 1108 -29.35 0.97 31.35
CA THR A 1108 -30.01 1.70 32.44
C THR A 1108 -29.58 3.15 32.41
N GLY A 1109 -30.42 4.06 32.88
CA GLY A 1109 -29.97 5.43 33.07
C GLY A 1109 -30.72 6.17 34.16
N GLN A 1110 -30.06 7.18 34.70
CA GLN A 1110 -30.53 8.04 35.77
C GLN A 1110 -30.19 9.50 35.43
N MET A 1111 -31.14 10.40 35.67
CA MET A 1111 -30.94 11.84 35.55
C MET A 1111 -30.98 12.48 36.93
N ALA A 1112 -30.06 13.41 37.19
CA ALA A 1112 -30.00 14.21 38.40
C ALA A 1112 -29.77 15.71 38.09
N ARG A 1113 -30.18 16.60 38.99
CA ARG A 1113 -29.85 18.03 38.93
C ARG A 1113 -29.45 18.52 40.32
N GLY A 1114 -28.29 19.17 40.43
CA GLY A 1114 -27.75 19.58 41.74
C GLY A 1114 -27.57 18.40 42.71
N GLY A 1115 -27.29 17.20 42.19
CA GLY A 1115 -27.15 15.97 42.97
C GLY A 1115 -28.44 15.21 43.30
N ALA A 1116 -29.62 15.82 43.15
CA ALA A 1116 -30.89 15.15 43.42
C ALA A 1116 -31.38 14.32 42.20
N PRO A 1117 -31.72 13.02 42.37
CA PRO A 1117 -32.28 12.21 41.29
C PRO A 1117 -33.65 12.76 40.85
N ARG A 1118 -33.91 12.72 39.55
CA ARG A 1118 -35.16 13.23 38.94
C ARG A 1118 -35.92 12.17 38.15
N ALA A 1119 -35.20 11.29 37.44
CA ALA A 1119 -35.80 10.25 36.62
C ALA A 1119 -34.85 9.07 36.42
N ARG A 1120 -35.42 7.90 36.13
CA ARG A 1120 -34.71 6.66 35.80
C ARG A 1120 -35.36 5.97 34.61
N GLY A 1121 -34.60 5.17 33.89
CA GLY A 1121 -35.14 4.36 32.80
C GLY A 1121 -34.33 3.08 32.61
N ALA A 1122 -34.92 2.13 31.89
CA ALA A 1122 -34.21 0.98 31.34
C ALA A 1122 -34.63 0.76 29.87
N ALA A 1123 -33.71 0.24 29.09
CA ALA A 1123 -33.89 -0.17 27.70
C ALA A 1123 -32.98 -1.36 27.39
N ALA A 1124 -32.99 -1.84 26.16
CA ALA A 1124 -31.95 -2.73 25.64
C ALA A 1124 -31.48 -2.18 24.30
N ALA A 1125 -30.21 -2.44 23.97
CA ALA A 1125 -29.72 -2.24 22.62
C ALA A 1125 -30.41 -3.23 21.66
N ASP A 1126 -30.79 -2.73 20.48
CA ASP A 1126 -31.33 -3.51 19.37
C ASP A 1126 -30.23 -4.34 18.68
N SER A 1127 -30.58 -4.99 17.58
CA SER A 1127 -29.64 -5.81 16.80
C SER A 1127 -28.47 -5.02 16.21
N ASP A 1128 -28.64 -3.72 15.97
CA ASP A 1128 -27.61 -2.85 15.39
C ASP A 1128 -26.78 -2.14 16.48
N GLY A 1129 -27.08 -2.43 17.76
CA GLY A 1129 -26.49 -1.77 18.91
C GLY A 1129 -27.16 -0.44 19.27
N GLY A 1130 -28.18 0.00 18.52
CA GLY A 1130 -28.92 1.23 18.83
C GLY A 1130 -29.81 1.05 20.06
N PHE A 1131 -29.96 2.07 20.89
CA PHE A 1131 -30.96 2.05 21.97
C PHE A 1131 -31.71 3.37 22.07
N MET A 1132 -32.94 3.28 22.60
CA MET A 1132 -33.75 4.43 22.98
C MET A 1132 -34.22 4.23 24.43
N LEU A 1133 -33.59 4.97 25.34
CA LEU A 1133 -33.89 4.99 26.76
C LEU A 1133 -34.88 6.13 27.06
N ARG A 1134 -36.07 5.78 27.56
CA ARG A 1134 -37.04 6.78 28.03
C ARG A 1134 -36.94 6.91 29.54
N LEU A 1135 -36.59 8.10 30.02
CA LEU A 1135 -36.52 8.41 31.43
C LEU A 1135 -37.92 8.65 31.99
N VAL A 1136 -38.24 7.92 33.04
CA VAL A 1136 -39.51 8.01 33.76
C VAL A 1136 -39.25 8.71 35.10
N PRO A 1137 -40.05 9.72 35.46
CA PRO A 1137 -39.91 10.43 36.73
C PRO A 1137 -40.13 9.47 37.91
N GLU A 1138 -39.51 9.77 39.05
CA GLU A 1138 -39.91 9.15 40.33
C GLU A 1138 -41.20 9.81 40.92
N GLY A 1139 -41.91 10.64 40.13
CA GLY A 1139 -43.12 11.41 40.49
C GLY A 1139 -44.06 11.71 39.29
N ALA A 1140 -44.99 12.67 39.41
CA ALA A 1140 -46.19 12.76 38.53
C ALA A 1140 -46.01 13.33 37.10
N ALA A 1141 -44.87 13.94 36.73
CA ALA A 1141 -44.66 14.45 35.37
C ALA A 1141 -43.23 14.17 34.87
N PRO A 1142 -43.04 13.66 33.64
CA PRO A 1142 -41.72 13.31 33.13
C PRO A 1142 -40.87 14.57 32.93
N PRO A 1143 -39.71 14.69 33.61
CA PRO A 1143 -38.84 15.84 33.43
C PRO A 1143 -38.23 15.81 32.03
N ALA A 1144 -38.38 16.91 31.31
CA ALA A 1144 -37.57 17.16 30.12
C ALA A 1144 -36.10 17.35 30.53
N ILE A 1145 -35.20 16.69 29.82
CA ILE A 1145 -33.77 16.87 29.92
C ILE A 1145 -33.44 18.28 29.42
N ALA A 1146 -32.66 19.02 30.20
CA ALA A 1146 -32.21 20.37 29.86
C ALA A 1146 -30.71 20.53 30.17
N ALA A 1147 -30.11 21.60 29.65
CA ALA A 1147 -28.73 21.94 29.93
C ALA A 1147 -28.47 22.04 31.45
N GLY A 1148 -27.32 21.52 31.90
CA GLY A 1148 -26.94 21.44 33.32
C GLY A 1148 -27.53 20.25 34.09
N ASP A 1149 -28.37 19.40 33.46
CA ASP A 1149 -28.68 18.09 34.03
C ASP A 1149 -27.44 17.17 33.99
N VAL A 1150 -27.37 16.22 34.92
CA VAL A 1150 -26.36 15.17 34.95
C VAL A 1150 -27.02 13.84 34.64
N LEU A 1151 -26.59 13.19 33.55
CA LEU A 1151 -27.05 11.88 33.12
C LEU A 1151 -26.00 10.82 33.44
N THR A 1152 -26.40 9.76 34.14
CA THR A 1152 -25.62 8.53 34.25
C THR A 1152 -26.30 7.46 33.42
N VAL A 1153 -25.63 6.94 32.40
CA VAL A 1153 -26.12 5.83 31.56
C VAL A 1153 -25.13 4.68 31.72
N ALA A 1154 -25.63 3.45 31.90
CA ALA A 1154 -24.79 2.28 32.12
C ALA A 1154 -25.30 1.06 31.34
N THR A 1155 -24.35 0.22 30.95
CA THR A 1155 -24.53 -1.08 30.32
C THR A 1155 -23.59 -2.10 30.98
N ALA A 1156 -23.65 -3.38 30.59
CA ALA A 1156 -22.74 -4.39 31.11
C ALA A 1156 -21.28 -4.02 30.77
N GLY A 1157 -20.48 -3.72 31.80
CA GLY A 1157 -19.06 -3.41 31.68
C GLY A 1157 -18.71 -1.95 31.36
N ASP A 1158 -19.68 -1.06 31.16
CA ASP A 1158 -19.43 0.34 30.80
C ASP A 1158 -20.49 1.29 31.40
N ALA A 1159 -20.06 2.46 31.85
CA ALA A 1159 -20.92 3.48 32.43
C ALA A 1159 -20.37 4.88 32.18
N VAL A 1160 -21.24 5.78 31.74
CA VAL A 1160 -20.90 7.15 31.40
C VAL A 1160 -21.72 8.11 32.25
N ARG A 1161 -21.03 9.10 32.82
CA ARG A 1161 -21.65 10.23 33.52
C ARG A 1161 -21.41 11.53 32.75
N LEU A 1162 -22.48 12.19 32.32
CA LEU A 1162 -22.47 13.35 31.43
C LEU A 1162 -23.13 14.54 32.09
N GLU A 1163 -22.48 15.69 32.06
CA GLU A 1163 -23.16 16.98 32.24
C GLU A 1163 -23.69 17.44 30.88
N VAL A 1164 -24.99 17.70 30.79
CA VAL A 1164 -25.66 17.99 29.53
C VAL A 1164 -25.34 19.44 29.11
N PRO A 1165 -24.67 19.67 27.97
CA PRO A 1165 -24.28 21.01 27.55
C PRO A 1165 -25.46 21.76 26.88
N PRO A 1166 -25.37 23.09 26.69
CA PRO A 1166 -26.44 23.86 26.06
C PRO A 1166 -26.54 23.59 24.54
N LEU A 1167 -27.77 23.45 24.03
CA LEU A 1167 -28.10 23.52 22.61
C LEU A 1167 -29.55 23.97 22.45
N ASP A 1168 -29.77 25.07 21.74
CA ASP A 1168 -31.12 25.52 21.37
C ASP A 1168 -31.08 26.30 20.05
N PHE A 1169 -32.19 26.33 19.33
CA PHE A 1169 -32.30 27.09 18.08
C PHE A 1169 -33.76 27.40 17.72
N ASP A 1170 -33.91 28.43 16.91
CA ASP A 1170 -35.14 28.78 16.20
C ASP A 1170 -34.96 28.52 14.70
N PHE A 1171 -36.06 28.17 14.02
CA PHE A 1171 -36.08 27.97 12.58
C PHE A 1171 -37.28 28.69 11.95
N SER A 1172 -37.03 29.42 10.86
CA SER A 1172 -38.07 29.91 9.94
C SER A 1172 -37.56 29.84 8.50
N ALA A 1173 -38.47 29.82 7.52
CA ALA A 1173 -38.08 29.83 6.10
C ALA A 1173 -37.34 31.12 5.69
N ASP A 1174 -37.64 32.24 6.33
CA ASP A 1174 -37.10 33.56 5.99
C ASP A 1174 -35.74 33.84 6.64
N THR A 1175 -35.58 33.45 7.91
CA THR A 1175 -34.35 33.67 8.69
C THR A 1175 -33.40 32.48 8.67
N GLY A 1176 -33.91 31.30 8.30
CA GLY A 1176 -33.24 30.03 8.46
C GLY A 1176 -33.10 29.59 9.91
N VAL A 1177 -32.06 28.83 10.21
CA VAL A 1177 -31.74 28.31 11.55
C VAL A 1177 -30.83 29.29 12.26
N VAL A 1178 -31.21 29.76 13.45
CA VAL A 1178 -30.36 30.59 14.31
C VAL A 1178 -30.41 30.02 15.72
N GLY A 1179 -29.25 29.76 16.32
CA GLY A 1179 -29.20 29.09 17.61
C GLY A 1179 -27.98 29.38 18.46
N ALA A 1180 -27.94 28.73 19.62
CA ALA A 1180 -26.86 28.77 20.59
C ALA A 1180 -26.45 27.35 21.01
N ALA A 1181 -25.15 27.13 21.12
CA ALA A 1181 -24.49 25.89 21.51
C ALA A 1181 -23.35 26.20 22.50
N ALA A 1182 -22.52 25.21 22.85
CA ALA A 1182 -21.26 25.48 23.53
C ALA A 1182 -20.35 26.37 22.66
N PRO A 1183 -19.49 27.22 23.26
CA PRO A 1183 -18.52 28.04 22.51
C PRO A 1183 -17.70 27.23 21.51
N ASN A 1184 -17.59 27.72 20.27
CA ASN A 1184 -16.87 27.09 19.16
C ASN A 1184 -17.37 25.68 18.77
N ALA A 1185 -18.57 25.27 19.19
CA ALA A 1185 -19.13 23.99 18.80
C ALA A 1185 -19.42 23.95 17.29
N ALA A 1186 -18.95 22.91 16.60
CA ALA A 1186 -19.36 22.63 15.23
C ALA A 1186 -20.75 21.97 15.23
N VAL A 1187 -21.80 22.76 15.04
CA VAL A 1187 -23.18 22.26 15.05
C VAL A 1187 -23.51 21.64 13.72
N VAL A 1188 -23.86 20.36 13.72
CA VAL A 1188 -24.38 19.63 12.56
C VAL A 1188 -25.88 19.86 12.48
N LEU A 1189 -26.33 20.43 11.36
CA LEU A 1189 -27.73 20.63 11.02
C LEU A 1189 -28.18 19.56 10.03
N THR A 1190 -29.24 18.85 10.35
CA THR A 1190 -29.92 17.93 9.43
C THR A 1190 -31.32 18.47 9.13
N PHE A 1191 -31.54 18.83 7.87
CA PHE A 1191 -32.83 19.26 7.33
C PHE A 1191 -33.56 18.06 6.75
N ARG A 1192 -34.79 17.80 7.19
CA ARG A 1192 -35.68 16.83 6.55
C ARG A 1192 -36.68 17.58 5.66
N LEU A 1193 -36.64 17.29 4.37
CA LEU A 1193 -37.49 17.95 3.38
C LEU A 1193 -38.87 17.28 3.28
N ALA A 1194 -39.82 17.98 2.68
CA ALA A 1194 -41.18 17.50 2.41
C ALA A 1194 -41.22 16.26 1.49
N ASP A 1195 -40.22 16.10 0.62
CA ASP A 1195 -40.04 14.94 -0.26
C ASP A 1195 -39.38 13.73 0.45
N GLY A 1196 -39.06 13.86 1.74
CA GLY A 1196 -38.45 12.82 2.56
C GLY A 1196 -36.92 12.80 2.53
N ARG A 1197 -36.26 13.59 1.68
CA ARG A 1197 -34.79 13.70 1.69
C ARG A 1197 -34.30 14.29 3.01
N ALA A 1198 -33.14 13.82 3.47
CA ALA A 1198 -32.42 14.39 4.61
C ALA A 1198 -31.09 15.00 4.11
N LEU A 1199 -30.86 16.26 4.42
CA LEU A 1199 -29.67 17.01 4.02
C LEU A 1199 -28.91 17.44 5.27
N THR A 1200 -27.60 17.16 5.31
CA THR A 1200 -26.78 17.46 6.49
C THR A 1200 -25.68 18.45 6.15
N THR A 1201 -25.47 19.45 7.00
CA THR A 1201 -24.44 20.49 6.83
C THR A 1201 -23.91 20.91 8.20
N ALA A 1202 -22.75 21.57 8.24
CA ALA A 1202 -22.21 22.14 9.47
C ALA A 1202 -22.50 23.65 9.56
N ALA A 1203 -22.82 24.12 10.76
CA ALA A 1203 -22.96 25.50 11.15
C ALA A 1203 -21.99 25.75 12.32
N PRO A 1204 -20.79 26.29 12.07
CA PRO A 1204 -19.82 26.52 13.13
C PRO A 1204 -20.35 27.58 14.10
N GLY A 1205 -20.31 27.26 15.39
CA GLY A 1205 -20.59 28.21 16.46
C GLY A 1205 -19.43 29.19 16.65
N ASP A 1206 -19.74 30.45 16.94
CA ASP A 1206 -18.74 31.46 17.28
C ASP A 1206 -18.18 31.24 18.72
N ALA A 1207 -17.26 32.12 19.14
CA ALA A 1207 -16.68 32.09 20.48
C ALA A 1207 -17.71 32.32 21.62
N ARG A 1208 -18.93 32.75 21.30
CA ARG A 1208 -20.07 32.88 22.22
C ARG A 1208 -21.09 31.74 22.06
N GLY A 1209 -20.80 30.76 21.21
CA GLY A 1209 -21.66 29.61 20.92
C GLY A 1209 -22.80 29.91 19.96
N ARG A 1210 -22.87 31.09 19.33
CA ARG A 1210 -23.93 31.41 18.36
C ARG A 1210 -23.64 30.78 17.01
N PHE A 1211 -24.63 30.18 16.38
CA PHE A 1211 -24.53 29.62 15.03
C PHE A 1211 -25.74 30.02 14.18
N ALA A 1212 -25.56 30.06 12.86
CA ALA A 1212 -26.64 30.36 11.92
C ALA A 1212 -26.49 29.58 10.60
N PHE A 1213 -27.63 29.32 9.96
CA PHE A 1213 -27.77 28.87 8.58
C PHE A 1213 -28.94 29.63 7.96
N THR A 1214 -28.68 30.45 6.95
CA THR A 1214 -29.61 31.43 6.37
C THR A 1214 -30.08 31.02 4.96
N PRO A 1215 -31.03 31.72 4.32
CA PRO A 1215 -31.34 31.45 2.90
C PRO A 1215 -30.14 31.65 1.96
N ALA A 1216 -29.23 32.58 2.27
CA ALA A 1216 -28.02 32.83 1.49
C ALA A 1216 -27.01 31.67 1.53
N ASP A 1217 -27.19 30.77 2.49
CA ASP A 1217 -26.39 29.58 2.65
C ASP A 1217 -26.82 28.45 1.70
N LEU A 1218 -28.02 28.51 1.11
CA LEU A 1218 -28.48 27.51 0.14
C LEU A 1218 -27.74 27.66 -1.20
N PRO A 1219 -27.19 26.56 -1.77
CA PRO A 1219 -26.63 26.60 -3.12
C PRO A 1219 -27.70 27.05 -4.14
N PRO A 1220 -27.37 27.95 -5.08
CA PRO A 1220 -28.36 28.56 -5.99
C PRO A 1220 -29.13 27.59 -6.91
N ARG A 1221 -28.69 26.34 -7.03
CA ARG A 1221 -29.23 25.34 -7.97
C ARG A 1221 -29.98 24.21 -7.27
N GLU A 1222 -30.30 24.36 -5.99
CA GLU A 1222 -31.11 23.37 -5.31
C GLU A 1222 -32.55 23.40 -5.83
N ALA A 1223 -33.10 22.22 -6.11
CA ALA A 1223 -34.52 22.06 -6.41
C ALA A 1223 -35.42 22.21 -5.16
N TRP A 1224 -34.91 22.81 -4.09
CA TRP A 1224 -35.60 23.00 -2.81
C TRP A 1224 -35.18 24.32 -2.16
N THR A 1225 -36.01 24.81 -1.26
CA THR A 1225 -35.88 26.04 -0.49
C THR A 1225 -36.07 25.75 1.00
N LEU A 1226 -35.72 26.69 1.89
CA LEU A 1226 -36.00 26.51 3.33
C LEU A 1226 -37.50 26.33 3.63
N ALA A 1227 -38.41 26.75 2.75
CA ALA A 1227 -39.84 26.50 2.89
C ALA A 1227 -40.22 25.01 2.71
N ASP A 1228 -39.36 24.21 2.07
CA ASP A 1228 -39.55 22.77 1.88
C ASP A 1228 -39.11 21.94 3.09
N VAL A 1229 -38.45 22.56 4.07
CA VAL A 1229 -37.98 21.91 5.30
C VAL A 1229 -39.18 21.63 6.21
N ARG A 1230 -39.35 20.37 6.61
CA ARG A 1230 -40.37 19.92 7.56
C ARG A 1230 -39.85 19.88 8.99
N SER A 1231 -38.61 19.44 9.16
CA SER A 1231 -37.95 19.45 10.46
C SER A 1231 -36.46 19.73 10.34
N VAL A 1232 -35.93 20.35 11.39
CA VAL A 1232 -34.51 20.62 11.59
C VAL A 1232 -34.06 19.86 12.83
N ARG A 1233 -32.92 19.19 12.68
CA ARG A 1233 -32.18 18.57 13.78
C ARG A 1233 -30.84 19.26 13.92
N ALA A 1234 -30.56 19.85 15.08
CA ALA A 1234 -29.25 20.38 15.44
C ALA A 1234 -28.55 19.41 16.38
N ALA A 1235 -27.26 19.14 16.16
CA ALA A 1235 -26.48 18.24 17.00
C ALA A 1235 -25.01 18.63 17.03
N TYR A 1236 -24.33 18.48 18.16
CA TYR A 1236 -22.85 18.54 18.19
C TYR A 1236 -22.27 17.53 19.19
N GLY A 1237 -21.01 17.17 18.97
CA GLY A 1237 -20.28 16.24 19.82
C GLY A 1237 -19.75 16.89 21.10
N PHE A 1238 -19.87 16.21 22.24
CA PHE A 1238 -19.29 16.62 23.52
C PHE A 1238 -18.73 15.40 24.28
N ALA A 1239 -17.83 15.63 25.24
CA ALA A 1239 -17.21 14.56 26.05
C ALA A 1239 -16.65 13.39 25.19
N ARG A 1240 -15.79 13.75 24.23
CA ARG A 1240 -15.09 12.91 23.25
C ARG A 1240 -15.97 12.13 22.26
N HIS A 1241 -17.15 11.61 22.62
CA HIS A 1241 -17.97 10.80 21.70
C HIS A 1241 -19.50 10.85 21.90
N HIS A 1242 -19.98 11.66 22.86
CA HIS A 1242 -21.41 11.82 23.10
C HIS A 1242 -21.97 12.96 22.27
N ARG A 1243 -23.30 12.98 22.06
CA ARG A 1243 -23.95 14.03 21.27
C ARG A 1243 -25.08 14.66 22.06
N VAL A 1244 -25.20 15.97 21.94
CA VAL A 1244 -26.41 16.67 22.36
C VAL A 1244 -27.21 16.99 21.12
N VAL A 1245 -28.53 16.78 21.18
CA VAL A 1245 -29.44 16.93 20.05
C VAL A 1245 -30.63 17.78 20.44
N ARG A 1246 -31.05 18.63 19.52
CA ARG A 1246 -32.28 19.41 19.57
C ARG A 1246 -32.98 19.25 18.24
N ASP A 1247 -34.27 18.94 18.28
CA ASP A 1247 -35.11 18.78 17.10
C ASP A 1247 -36.22 19.83 17.14
N THR A 1248 -36.57 20.45 16.00
CA THR A 1248 -37.86 21.13 15.87
C THR A 1248 -38.93 20.07 16.02
N ARG A 1249 -39.73 20.14 17.08
CA ARG A 1249 -40.86 19.23 17.24
C ARG A 1249 -41.76 19.39 16.00
N ASP A 1250 -41.94 18.32 15.24
CA ASP A 1250 -43.21 18.16 14.53
C ASP A 1250 -44.29 18.26 15.62
N GLY A 1251 -45.21 19.22 15.51
CA GLY A 1251 -46.19 19.59 16.54
C GLY A 1251 -47.16 18.48 17.00
N ALA A 1252 -46.90 17.22 16.66
CA ALA A 1252 -47.47 16.05 17.28
C ALA A 1252 -46.42 14.94 17.24
N ALA A 1253 -46.10 14.33 18.39
CA ALA A 1253 -45.73 12.93 18.32
C ALA A 1253 -46.86 12.23 17.55
N PRO A 1254 -46.60 11.44 16.49
CA PRO A 1254 -47.66 10.75 15.79
C PRO A 1254 -48.47 9.99 16.84
N ALA A 1255 -49.76 10.31 16.94
CA ALA A 1255 -50.63 9.60 17.87
C ALA A 1255 -50.49 8.10 17.58
N PRO A 1256 -50.33 7.24 18.60
CA PRO A 1256 -50.35 5.81 18.37
C PRO A 1256 -51.63 5.49 17.58
N PRO A 1257 -51.55 4.73 16.47
CA PRO A 1257 -52.73 4.42 15.69
C PRO A 1257 -53.77 3.79 16.61
N PRO A 1258 -55.04 4.26 16.59
CA PRO A 1258 -56.09 3.60 17.33
C PRO A 1258 -56.28 2.20 16.73
N ASP A 1259 -56.23 1.20 17.61
CA ASP A 1259 -56.49 -0.22 17.42
C ASP A 1259 -55.38 -1.10 16.78
N GLY A 1260 -54.72 -1.88 17.67
CA GLY A 1260 -54.32 -3.27 17.45
C GLY A 1260 -53.19 -3.60 16.46
N GLY A 1261 -52.77 -2.68 15.60
CA GLY A 1261 -51.64 -2.88 14.70
C GLY A 1261 -50.30 -2.76 15.44
N ARG A 1262 -49.51 -3.83 15.48
CA ARG A 1262 -48.13 -3.81 15.99
C ARG A 1262 -47.33 -2.69 15.33
N ALA A 1263 -47.07 -1.63 16.08
CA ALA A 1263 -46.14 -0.59 15.69
C ALA A 1263 -44.71 -1.15 15.78
N VAL A 1264 -44.09 -1.43 14.63
CA VAL A 1264 -42.63 -1.43 14.53
C VAL A 1264 -42.22 0.02 14.68
N TYR A 1265 -41.65 0.38 15.83
CA TYR A 1265 -40.88 1.61 15.94
C TYR A 1265 -39.71 1.46 14.98
N LEU A 1266 -39.76 2.13 13.83
CA LEU A 1266 -38.55 2.39 13.08
C LEU A 1266 -37.69 3.27 14.01
N PRO A 1267 -36.52 2.81 14.48
CA PRO A 1267 -35.58 3.74 15.09
C PRO A 1267 -35.43 4.92 14.12
N CYS A 1268 -35.43 6.15 14.64
CA CYS A 1268 -35.03 7.31 13.85
C CYS A 1268 -33.83 6.89 13.02
N ALA A 1269 -33.95 6.94 11.69
CA ALA A 1269 -32.93 6.42 10.79
C ALA A 1269 -31.60 7.10 11.09
N VAL A 1270 -30.80 6.47 11.95
CA VAL A 1270 -29.39 6.80 12.15
C VAL A 1270 -28.71 6.16 10.95
N TRP A 1271 -28.58 6.95 9.89
CA TRP A 1271 -27.70 6.68 8.75
C TRP A 1271 -27.80 5.25 8.18
N GLY A 1272 -28.94 4.92 7.58
CA GLY A 1272 -29.07 3.80 6.66
C GLY A 1272 -29.69 4.30 5.35
N ARG A 1273 -28.92 4.29 4.25
CA ARG A 1273 -29.49 4.51 2.91
C ARG A 1273 -30.47 3.37 2.65
N VAL A 1274 -31.74 3.70 2.40
CA VAL A 1274 -32.64 2.80 1.70
C VAL A 1274 -32.21 2.83 0.23
N SER A 1275 -31.35 1.91 -0.19
CA SER A 1275 -31.15 1.63 -1.61
C SER A 1275 -32.44 0.99 -2.13
N ARG A 1276 -33.07 1.63 -3.12
CA ARG A 1276 -34.06 0.96 -3.96
C ARG A 1276 -33.35 0.15 -5.03
#